data_AF-A0A8H6T4X2-F1
#
_entry.id   AF-A0A8H6T4X2-F1
#
_cell.length_a   1.000
_cell.length_b   1.000
_cell.length_c   1.000
_cell.angle_alpha   90.00
_cell.angle_beta   90.00
_cell.angle_gamma   90.00
#
_symmetry.space_group_name_H-M   'P 1'
#
loop_
_entity.id
_entity.type
_entity.pdbx_description
1 polymer ?
#
loop_
_entity_poly.entity_id
_entity_poly.type
_entity_poly.pdbx_seq_one_letter_code
_entity_poly.pdbx_strand_id
1 'polypeptide(L)'
;MISAFFIFNQKGEVLISRLYRTDFKRSIADVFRIQVVSNSDVRSPIITLGSTSFFHVRINSLYVVAVTKNNANAALVFEFCYRFINICKSYFGKIDEESIKNNFVLIYELIDEINDFGYPQNSEIDTLKSYITTESVVSSTFAAEESAKITAQATGATSWRRADVKYKKNEAFVDVVETVNLSMSAKGTVLRADVDGHIQMRAYLSGTPECKFGLNDKLVIDKSQGGGGGDAVELDDCRFHQCVRLDEFDASRTISFIPPDGEFELMRYRSTTNVKLPLRILATVTELGTTAVSYAVTVKANFNAKLAATNVVLRIPTPLNTTTVECQVATGKAKYVPGENVVVWKLARIQGGQEHTFTATAALTSTTSSHKQVWARPPIDVDFQVLMFTASGLIVRFLKVFEKSGYNSIKWVRYLTKASGSYQVRLPTTICMDKDDFTFAKLSDLQLPVTFRVSQLEGIRQQYTFTELLEKPELRFHGVQASTLADLYVTCQLTADNKPLTIPFRTSFKAFKNNYTWNEWITLPIRYCDLPLSAQIVFTVWDIAGPRAAVPVGGSTFRMFGKKWTLRRGKHRLHLWRGVEGDGSADSATPSKLEERDEMGRLEKLVKKYERGDLQKSEWLDKLAWRKMEEVHAAETAKSENLFLYIDLPRFDFPVIFSEPEAPVASTSAPVPEIPQPAPQVAAAASTFTAEAHLWAVIDPEVARENPVEDKHRRLVRSHRSSPYDRELKPNAKIRDELAELLNYAPSQHLSSEEKDLIWKFRFYLIRDKRGLTKFLKSVTWRDASEVKQAVEELLPQWTEIDTDDALELLGPGTMDSRVRAFAVRQLSRADDDELRLYLLQLVQALKFESNATDQRSLRSTSAISYEDSGLSDFLISRGVANPVLGNRLYWYLIVEVALDDRVMAKMYGRVVYRFMGKILEAEGGSERRELMRRQGLMVDSLAKRARELRMSKDPRPKKIEKLRAIITDTKNNLVSMPPLPLPLDAGVEITGIVAEQSSVFKSNLFPLLLYFQCSDGSTYPVIFKDGDDMRQDQLVIQLFTLMDRLLRKENLDLKLTPYDVLATGPLQGMARYVPSKTIAAIVSEHGNLLNYLRVHNPDAGSVGTSGVEPSVIDTFVRSCAGYCVVTYLLGVGDRHLDNLLVTPDGHFFHVDFGYILGRDPKPFPPPVKVCKEMVDGMGGAQSPHYARFKNFCFTAFTILRKSANLILNLVALMVDANIPDIKHRDVHEQIQEKFRLDLTEEEAIKHFEALLNETSYITVVLDRIHELAQYWRS
;
A
#
# COMPACT_ATOMS: atom_id res chain seq x y z
N MET A 1 16.98 -4.31 13.27
CA MET A 1 17.48 -3.62 14.48
C MET A 1 18.95 -3.96 14.69
N ILE A 2 19.73 -3.03 15.23
CA ILE A 2 21.15 -3.20 15.52
C ILE A 2 21.31 -3.87 16.89
N SER A 3 21.70 -5.13 16.92
CA SER A 3 21.87 -5.88 18.17
C SER A 3 23.19 -5.52 18.89
N ALA A 4 24.23 -5.18 18.12
CA ALA A 4 25.53 -4.76 18.66
C ALA A 4 26.24 -3.81 17.69
N PHE A 5 27.08 -2.93 18.23
CA PHE A 5 27.89 -1.97 17.49
C PHE A 5 29.34 -2.02 17.95
N PHE A 6 30.26 -2.07 16.99
CA PHE A 6 31.69 -2.20 17.21
C PHE A 6 32.48 -1.24 16.34
N ILE A 7 33.62 -0.79 16.87
CA ILE A 7 34.67 -0.14 16.07
C ILE A 7 35.94 -0.97 16.23
N PHE A 8 36.53 -1.42 15.12
CA PHE A 8 37.78 -2.16 15.09
C PHE A 8 38.90 -1.32 14.47
N ASN A 9 40.14 -1.52 14.91
CA ASN A 9 41.31 -1.05 14.18
C ASN A 9 41.66 -1.98 13.00
N GLN A 10 42.67 -1.60 12.20
CA GLN A 10 43.10 -2.35 11.03
C GLN A 10 43.60 -3.78 11.37
N LYS A 11 44.07 -4.01 12.60
CA LYS A 11 44.52 -5.32 13.09
C LYS A 11 43.37 -6.20 13.61
N GLY A 12 42.15 -5.65 13.66
CA GLY A 12 40.96 -6.34 14.15
C GLY A 12 40.81 -6.28 15.68
N GLU A 13 41.50 -5.39 16.37
CA GLU A 13 41.31 -5.15 17.80
C GLU A 13 40.08 -4.24 18.00
N VAL A 14 39.25 -4.58 19.00
CA VAL A 14 38.01 -3.86 19.30
C VAL A 14 38.32 -2.58 20.09
N LEU A 15 38.11 -1.42 19.48
CA LEU A 15 38.24 -0.10 20.11
C LEU A 15 36.98 0.31 20.87
N ILE A 16 35.80 0.08 20.29
CA ILE A 16 34.48 0.37 20.89
C ILE A 16 33.60 -0.88 20.77
N SER A 17 32.83 -1.17 21.81
CA SER A 17 31.93 -2.32 21.87
C SER A 17 30.69 -1.97 22.67
N ARG A 18 29.56 -1.78 22.00
CA ARG A 18 28.27 -1.57 22.63
C ARG A 18 27.31 -2.69 22.24
N LEU A 19 26.76 -3.37 23.25
CA LEU A 19 25.74 -4.39 23.07
C LEU A 19 24.41 -3.76 23.49
N TYR A 20 23.48 -3.64 22.56
CA TYR A 20 22.16 -3.09 22.84
C TYR A 20 21.16 -4.16 23.27
N ARG A 21 21.40 -5.41 22.85
CA ARG A 21 20.53 -6.55 23.15
C ARG A 21 21.34 -7.68 23.77
N THR A 22 20.69 -8.45 24.63
CA THR A 22 21.27 -9.63 25.30
C THR A 22 21.49 -10.82 24.36
N ASP A 23 21.09 -10.67 23.09
CA ASP A 23 21.13 -11.69 22.04
C ASP A 23 22.56 -12.17 21.67
N PHE A 24 23.59 -11.36 21.96
CA PHE A 24 24.98 -11.63 21.66
C PHE A 24 25.89 -11.39 22.86
N LYS A 25 26.90 -12.25 23.00
CA LYS A 25 28.05 -12.00 23.89
C LYS A 25 29.13 -11.25 23.11
N ARG A 26 30.03 -10.55 23.83
CA ARG A 26 31.14 -9.79 23.22
C ARG A 26 32.04 -10.64 22.30
N SER A 27 32.06 -11.96 22.48
CA SER A 27 32.78 -12.91 21.62
C SER A 27 32.32 -12.92 20.14
N ILE A 28 31.16 -12.34 19.81
CA ILE A 28 30.73 -12.20 18.40
C ILE A 28 31.69 -11.32 17.58
N ALA A 29 32.44 -10.43 18.24
CA ALA A 29 33.45 -9.61 17.61
C ALA A 29 34.61 -10.44 17.01
N ASP A 30 34.92 -11.59 17.62
CA ASP A 30 35.96 -12.49 17.11
C ASP A 30 35.56 -13.14 15.78
N VAL A 31 34.28 -13.42 15.60
CA VAL A 31 33.74 -13.98 14.34
C VAL A 31 33.95 -12.99 13.21
N PHE A 32 33.64 -11.70 13.43
CA PHE A 32 33.90 -10.65 12.43
C PHE A 32 35.39 -10.50 12.14
N ARG A 33 36.25 -10.51 13.17
CA ARG A 33 37.69 -10.44 13.00
C ARG A 33 38.23 -11.58 12.12
N ILE A 34 37.84 -12.82 12.40
CA ILE A 34 38.31 -14.00 11.66
C ILE A 34 37.78 -14.00 10.22
N GLN A 35 36.50 -13.68 10.02
CA GLN A 35 35.84 -13.85 8.72
C GLN A 35 36.03 -12.66 7.78
N VAL A 36 36.30 -11.46 8.31
CA VAL A 36 36.35 -10.22 7.51
C VAL A 36 37.69 -9.54 7.59
N VAL A 37 38.26 -9.39 8.78
CA VAL A 37 39.54 -8.67 8.94
C VAL A 37 40.72 -9.55 8.52
N SER A 38 40.67 -10.85 8.84
CA SER A 38 41.73 -11.81 8.49
C SER A 38 41.61 -12.40 7.07
N ASN A 39 40.50 -12.20 6.37
CA ASN A 39 40.25 -12.77 5.04
C ASN A 39 40.22 -11.67 3.96
N SER A 40 41.23 -11.67 3.07
CA SER A 40 41.40 -10.64 2.04
C SER A 40 40.41 -10.73 0.87
N ASP A 41 39.68 -11.84 0.72
CA ASP A 41 38.81 -12.09 -0.44
C ASP A 41 37.37 -11.58 -0.25
N VAL A 42 37.04 -11.14 0.95
CA VAL A 42 35.71 -10.63 1.28
C VAL A 42 35.53 -9.21 0.73
N ARG A 43 34.72 -9.08 -0.34
CA ARG A 43 34.42 -7.80 -0.99
C ARG A 43 33.07 -7.19 -0.61
N SER A 44 32.23 -7.94 0.10
CA SER A 44 30.88 -7.52 0.46
C SER A 44 30.88 -6.71 1.77
N PRO A 45 30.19 -5.55 1.82
CA PRO A 45 30.02 -4.77 3.05
C PRO A 45 28.98 -5.40 4.01
N ILE A 46 28.29 -6.46 3.58
CA ILE A 46 27.40 -7.28 4.40
C ILE A 46 27.85 -8.73 4.33
N ILE A 47 27.93 -9.39 5.49
CA ILE A 47 28.23 -10.82 5.58
C ILE A 47 27.25 -11.45 6.54
N THR A 48 26.57 -12.49 6.08
CA THR A 48 25.61 -13.24 6.88
C THR A 48 26.16 -14.62 7.19
N LEU A 49 26.31 -14.92 8.48
CA LEU A 49 26.77 -16.20 9.00
C LEU A 49 25.66 -16.79 9.87
N GLY A 50 24.98 -17.81 9.35
CA GLY A 50 23.78 -18.36 9.98
C GLY A 50 22.70 -17.28 10.11
N SER A 51 22.21 -17.04 11.33
CA SER A 51 21.24 -15.98 11.63
C SER A 51 21.88 -14.61 11.92
N THR A 52 23.20 -14.47 11.90
CA THR A 52 23.87 -13.21 12.24
C THR A 52 24.37 -12.50 11.00
N SER A 53 23.96 -11.25 10.80
CA SER A 53 24.44 -10.39 9.71
C SER A 53 25.33 -9.28 10.26
N PHE A 54 26.53 -9.16 9.70
CA PHE A 54 27.52 -8.13 9.99
C PHE A 54 27.52 -7.10 8.86
N PHE A 55 27.26 -5.84 9.20
CA PHE A 55 27.31 -4.69 8.31
C PHE A 55 28.55 -3.88 8.67
N HIS A 56 29.45 -3.67 7.71
CA HIS A 56 30.69 -2.94 7.99
C HIS A 56 30.96 -1.84 6.98
N VAL A 57 31.44 -0.70 7.49
CA VAL A 57 31.93 0.43 6.73
C VAL A 57 33.40 0.63 7.09
N ARG A 58 34.26 0.63 6.07
CA ARG A 58 35.69 0.88 6.25
C ARG A 58 35.99 2.37 6.05
N ILE A 59 36.59 3.01 7.04
CA ILE A 59 37.05 4.40 6.97
C ILE A 59 38.47 4.48 7.48
N ASN A 60 39.36 4.99 6.63
CA ASN A 60 40.80 5.04 6.91
C ASN A 60 41.30 3.63 7.33
N SER A 61 41.90 3.54 8.52
CA SER A 61 42.39 2.30 9.16
C SER A 61 41.40 1.71 10.18
N LEU A 62 40.11 2.06 10.11
CA LEU A 62 39.07 1.61 11.04
C LEU A 62 37.94 0.87 10.32
N TYR A 63 37.31 -0.07 11.03
CA TYR A 63 36.04 -0.71 10.64
C TYR A 63 34.95 -0.31 11.63
N VAL A 64 33.89 0.31 11.12
CA VAL A 64 32.67 0.60 11.88
C VAL A 64 31.65 -0.50 11.54
N VAL A 65 31.22 -1.26 12.54
CA VAL A 65 30.49 -2.51 12.35
C VAL A 65 29.21 -2.54 13.17
N ALA A 66 28.08 -2.75 12.50
CA ALA A 66 26.80 -3.04 13.13
C ALA A 66 26.45 -4.51 12.92
N VAL A 67 25.97 -5.18 13.97
CA VAL A 67 25.63 -6.61 13.97
C VAL A 67 24.15 -6.77 14.25
N THR A 68 23.48 -7.64 13.48
CA THR A 68 22.05 -7.90 13.60
C THR A 68 21.79 -9.41 13.61
N LYS A 69 20.82 -9.87 14.39
CA LYS A 69 20.40 -11.27 14.47
C LYS A 69 19.14 -11.60 13.65
N ASN A 70 18.40 -10.55 13.30
CA ASN A 70 17.16 -10.62 12.54
C ASN A 70 17.37 -9.88 11.22
N ASN A 71 16.51 -10.13 10.22
CA ASN A 71 16.59 -9.46 8.92
C ASN A 71 16.35 -7.95 9.07
N ALA A 72 17.43 -7.19 9.27
CA ALA A 72 17.42 -5.75 9.42
C ALA A 72 17.55 -5.08 8.05
N ASN A 73 16.84 -3.97 7.84
CA ASN A 73 16.97 -3.18 6.62
C ASN A 73 18.43 -2.69 6.47
N ALA A 74 19.13 -3.21 5.47
CA ALA A 74 20.53 -2.91 5.22
C ALA A 74 20.80 -1.41 5.01
N ALA A 75 19.88 -0.70 4.32
CA ALA A 75 20.03 0.72 4.05
C ALA A 75 19.99 1.55 5.35
N LEU A 76 19.09 1.20 6.27
CA LEU A 76 19.00 1.85 7.59
C LEU A 76 20.29 1.65 8.39
N VAL A 77 20.82 0.42 8.41
CA VAL A 77 22.04 0.09 9.16
C VAL A 77 23.26 0.81 8.57
N PHE A 78 23.35 0.92 7.23
CA PHE A 78 24.41 1.69 6.60
C PHE A 78 24.27 3.19 6.81
N GLU A 79 23.07 3.76 6.66
CA GLU A 79 22.82 5.19 6.92
C GLU A 79 23.19 5.53 8.36
N PHE A 80 22.82 4.68 9.33
CA PHE A 80 23.23 4.83 10.72
C PHE A 80 24.77 4.86 10.88
N CYS A 81 25.48 3.90 10.31
CA CYS A 81 26.95 3.87 10.35
C CYS A 81 27.56 5.14 9.75
N TYR A 82 27.09 5.59 8.58
CA TYR A 82 27.58 6.81 7.92
C TYR A 82 27.23 8.08 8.70
N ARG A 83 26.04 8.16 9.31
CA ARG A 83 25.62 9.28 10.17
C ARG A 83 26.46 9.37 11.43
N PHE A 84 26.69 8.25 12.12
CA PHE A 84 27.58 8.20 13.27
C PHE A 84 28.98 8.71 12.94
N ILE A 85 29.54 8.28 11.80
CA ILE A 85 30.83 8.76 11.31
C ILE A 85 30.85 10.29 11.12
N ASN A 86 29.78 10.86 10.57
CA ASN A 86 29.66 12.31 10.36
C ASN A 86 29.55 13.07 11.69
N ILE A 87 28.80 12.53 12.66
CA ILE A 87 28.72 13.08 14.02
C ILE A 87 30.11 13.07 14.68
N CYS A 88 30.83 11.95 14.63
CA CYS A 88 32.20 11.87 15.15
C CYS A 88 33.13 12.89 14.47
N LYS A 89 33.02 13.10 13.15
CA LYS A 89 33.80 14.14 12.46
C LYS A 89 33.42 15.55 12.93
N SER A 90 32.14 15.81 13.26
CA SER A 90 31.74 17.10 13.79
C SER A 90 32.24 17.37 15.22
N TYR A 91 32.40 16.33 16.06
CA TYR A 91 32.88 16.47 17.44
C TYR A 91 34.41 16.38 17.57
N PHE A 92 35.07 15.60 16.71
CA PHE A 92 36.50 15.29 16.80
C PHE A 92 37.32 15.89 15.63
N GLY A 93 36.67 16.41 14.59
CA GLY A 93 37.30 16.90 13.34
C GLY A 93 37.79 15.78 12.41
N LYS A 94 38.54 14.83 12.94
CA LYS A 94 39.06 13.65 12.23
C LYS A 94 38.66 12.35 12.94
N ILE A 95 38.61 11.25 12.19
CA ILE A 95 38.32 9.91 12.71
C ILE A 95 39.48 8.96 12.39
N ASP A 96 40.35 8.77 13.38
CA ASP A 96 41.47 7.83 13.39
C ASP A 96 41.55 7.08 14.73
N GLU A 97 42.43 6.09 14.83
CA GLU A 97 42.54 5.25 16.03
C GLU A 97 42.86 6.07 17.29
N GLU A 98 43.66 7.14 17.14
CA GLU A 98 44.03 8.04 18.23
C GLU A 98 42.83 8.89 18.68
N SER A 99 42.04 9.43 17.75
CA SER A 99 40.84 10.22 18.08
C SER A 99 39.77 9.38 18.79
N ILE A 100 39.61 8.11 18.41
CA ILE A 100 38.66 7.19 19.07
C ILE A 100 39.11 6.87 20.51
N LYS A 101 40.41 6.61 20.72
CA LYS A 101 40.97 6.35 22.06
C LYS A 101 40.89 7.56 22.97
N ASN A 102 41.19 8.74 22.46
CA ASN A 102 41.19 9.98 23.24
C ASN A 102 39.79 10.47 23.59
N ASN A 103 38.76 10.11 22.80
CA ASN A 103 37.38 10.52 23.03
C ASN A 103 36.45 9.34 23.38
N PHE A 104 37.01 8.29 23.99
CA PHE A 104 36.31 7.03 24.27
C PHE A 104 34.99 7.22 25.03
N VAL A 105 34.97 8.04 26.09
CA VAL A 105 33.78 8.30 26.92
C VAL A 105 32.69 9.01 26.11
N LEU A 106 33.06 10.09 25.42
CA LEU A 106 32.16 10.87 24.57
C LEU A 106 31.57 10.04 23.43
N ILE A 107 32.30 9.05 22.92
CA ILE A 107 31.78 8.13 21.90
C ILE A 107 30.66 7.25 22.46
N TYR A 108 30.75 6.75 23.70
CA TYR A 108 29.65 5.99 24.30
C TYR A 108 28.43 6.87 24.56
N GLU A 109 28.61 8.10 25.01
CA GLU A 109 27.51 9.06 25.18
C GLU A 109 26.81 9.35 23.84
N LEU A 110 27.59 9.60 22.77
CA LEU A 110 27.04 9.80 21.43
C LEU A 110 26.28 8.56 20.95
N ILE A 111 26.85 7.36 21.14
CA ILE A 111 26.27 6.09 20.71
C ILE A 111 24.99 5.73 21.48
N ASP A 112 24.89 6.10 22.75
CA ASP A 112 23.71 5.86 23.59
C ASP A 112 22.59 6.86 23.28
N GLU A 113 22.93 8.13 22.96
CA GLU A 113 21.93 9.15 22.62
C GLU A 113 21.35 8.95 21.20
N ILE A 114 22.18 8.52 20.23
CA ILE A 114 21.75 8.36 18.83
C ILE A 114 21.18 6.98 18.54
N ASN A 115 21.23 6.03 19.47
CA ASN A 115 20.75 4.67 19.25
C ASN A 115 20.33 4.03 20.58
N ASP A 116 19.02 3.92 20.76
CA ASP A 116 18.43 3.36 21.97
C ASP A 116 17.88 1.95 21.70
N PHE A 117 18.29 0.99 22.52
CA PHE A 117 17.96 -0.43 22.41
C PHE A 117 18.14 -1.05 21.01
N GLY A 118 19.02 -0.50 20.18
CA GLY A 118 19.30 -0.96 18.82
C GLY A 118 18.45 -0.32 17.72
N TYR A 119 17.70 0.72 18.06
CA TYR A 119 16.98 1.61 17.15
C TYR A 119 17.69 2.97 17.03
N PRO A 120 18.17 3.35 15.83
CA PRO A 120 18.67 4.70 15.57
C PRO A 120 17.64 5.78 15.95
N GLN A 121 18.05 6.74 16.76
CA GLN A 121 17.27 7.88 17.25
C GLN A 121 17.67 9.17 16.52
N ASN A 122 17.44 10.33 17.14
CA ASN A 122 17.82 11.62 16.58
C ASN A 122 19.34 11.70 16.37
N SER A 123 19.75 11.85 15.11
CA SER A 123 21.15 11.95 14.70
C SER A 123 21.53 13.36 14.22
N GLU A 124 20.69 14.37 14.53
CA GLU A 124 20.95 15.77 14.22
C GLU A 124 22.02 16.36 15.14
N ILE A 125 23.08 16.91 14.54
CA ILE A 125 24.29 17.36 15.24
C ILE A 125 23.97 18.50 16.22
N ASP A 126 23.13 19.45 15.83
CA ASP A 126 22.82 20.63 16.67
C ASP A 126 21.97 20.25 17.88
N THR A 127 21.08 19.27 17.72
CA THR A 127 20.30 18.70 18.82
C THR A 127 21.19 17.89 19.76
N LEU A 128 22.09 17.06 19.23
CA LEU A 128 23.03 16.29 20.05
C LEU A 128 23.98 17.18 20.86
N LYS A 129 24.42 18.32 20.30
CA LYS A 129 25.21 19.33 21.03
C LYS A 129 24.44 19.99 22.18
N SER A 130 23.11 19.94 22.18
CA SER A 130 22.29 20.43 23.28
C SER A 130 22.14 19.42 24.43
N TYR A 131 22.26 18.11 24.14
CA TYR A 131 22.12 17.02 25.13
C TYR A 131 23.47 16.52 25.65
N ILE A 132 24.51 16.53 24.81
CA ILE A 132 25.85 16.03 25.14
C ILE A 132 26.80 17.21 25.33
N THR A 133 27.06 17.54 26.59
CA THR A 133 27.91 18.67 27.00
C THR A 133 29.37 18.28 27.24
N THR A 134 29.73 16.99 27.15
CA THR A 134 31.08 16.49 27.39
C THR A 134 32.03 17.01 26.30
N GLU A 135 33.02 17.81 26.70
CA GLU A 135 33.99 18.40 25.78
C GLU A 135 34.99 17.35 25.25
N SER A 136 35.25 17.37 23.95
CA SER A 136 36.23 16.46 23.34
C SER A 136 37.66 16.90 23.68
N VAL A 137 38.57 15.95 23.90
CA VAL A 137 39.95 16.21 24.36
C VAL A 137 40.76 17.03 23.34
N VAL A 138 40.30 17.09 22.09
CA VAL A 138 40.94 17.80 20.98
C VAL A 138 40.33 19.21 20.76
N SER A 139 39.23 19.56 21.45
CA SER A 139 38.50 20.83 21.21
C SER A 139 39.06 22.06 21.94
N SER A 140 40.33 22.06 22.35
CA SER A 140 40.94 23.18 23.08
C SER A 140 41.20 24.45 22.23
N THR A 141 40.63 24.57 21.03
CA THR A 141 40.77 25.80 20.22
C THR A 141 39.47 26.41 19.70
N PHE A 142 38.31 25.77 19.82
CA PHE A 142 37.04 26.38 19.42
C PHE A 142 35.89 25.76 20.24
N ALA A 143 35.02 26.61 20.80
CA ALA A 143 33.67 26.29 21.32
C ALA A 143 33.37 26.30 22.84
N ALA A 144 34.15 27.00 23.69
CA ALA A 144 33.71 27.25 25.07
C ALA A 144 32.61 28.35 25.19
N GLU A 145 32.46 29.25 24.21
CA GLU A 145 31.54 30.40 24.29
C GLU A 145 30.16 30.18 23.64
N GLU A 146 29.96 29.10 22.88
CA GLU A 146 28.71 28.85 22.13
C GLU A 146 27.75 27.90 22.84
N SER A 147 28.25 26.89 23.56
CA SER A 147 27.41 25.88 24.20
C SER A 147 26.51 26.47 25.32
N ALA A 148 27.00 27.48 26.04
CA ALA A 148 26.27 28.15 27.12
C ALA A 148 25.19 29.16 26.64
N LYS A 149 25.15 29.52 25.35
CA LYS A 149 24.20 30.53 24.82
C LYS A 149 22.95 29.93 24.17
N ILE A 150 22.90 28.61 23.98
CA ILE A 150 21.82 27.90 23.27
C ILE A 150 20.62 27.62 24.21
N THR A 151 20.84 27.49 25.52
CA THR A 151 19.80 27.15 26.51
C THR A 151 18.75 28.25 26.75
N ALA A 152 18.94 29.46 26.21
CA ALA A 152 18.12 30.64 26.53
C ALA A 152 17.00 30.98 25.51
N GLN A 153 16.83 30.22 24.41
CA GLN A 153 15.95 30.63 23.28
C GLN A 153 14.62 29.86 23.14
N ALA A 154 14.17 29.15 24.18
CA ALA A 154 12.98 28.30 24.10
C ALA A 154 11.60 29.01 24.11
N THR A 155 11.51 30.34 23.88
CA THR A 155 10.21 31.07 24.03
C THR A 155 9.84 32.08 22.94
N GLY A 156 10.53 32.18 21.78
CA GLY A 156 9.92 32.92 20.67
C GLY A 156 10.79 33.33 19.48
N ALA A 157 10.26 33.06 18.29
CA ALA A 157 10.60 33.53 16.93
C ALA A 157 11.90 33.00 16.28
N THR A 158 11.71 32.13 15.27
CA THR A 158 12.69 31.69 14.25
C THR A 158 13.92 30.96 14.82
N SER A 159 13.76 29.69 15.18
CA SER A 159 14.79 28.86 15.84
C SER A 159 16.13 28.74 15.08
N TRP A 160 16.16 29.01 13.76
CA TRP A 160 17.35 28.84 12.91
C TRP A 160 18.10 30.14 12.56
N ARG A 161 17.70 31.33 13.05
CA ARG A 161 18.45 32.58 12.82
C ARG A 161 18.34 33.56 13.99
N ARG A 162 19.47 34.05 14.49
CA ARG A 162 19.53 35.07 15.57
C ARG A 162 19.29 36.49 15.05
N ALA A 163 18.70 37.35 15.88
CA ALA A 163 18.40 38.74 15.52
C ALA A 163 19.59 39.71 15.64
N ASP A 164 20.67 39.32 16.32
CA ASP A 164 21.85 40.15 16.61
C ASP A 164 23.00 40.00 15.58
N VAL A 165 22.83 39.16 14.56
CA VAL A 165 23.83 38.92 13.51
C VAL A 165 24.15 40.23 12.77
N LYS A 166 25.44 40.58 12.68
CA LYS A 166 25.91 41.78 11.97
C LYS A 166 27.13 41.48 11.11
N TYR A 167 27.06 41.90 9.86
CA TYR A 167 28.15 41.81 8.90
C TYR A 167 28.58 43.19 8.43
N LYS A 168 29.89 43.38 8.22
CA LYS A 168 30.44 44.61 7.61
C LYS A 168 29.94 44.80 6.17
N LYS A 169 29.71 43.70 5.45
CA LYS A 169 29.13 43.66 4.11
C LYS A 169 28.04 42.58 4.10
N ASN A 170 26.85 42.94 3.64
CA ASN A 170 25.72 42.01 3.60
C ASN A 170 25.69 41.33 2.23
N GLU A 171 25.90 40.01 2.19
CA GLU A 171 26.10 39.26 0.96
C GLU A 171 25.27 37.97 0.95
N ALA A 172 24.69 37.65 -0.20
CA ALA A 172 23.93 36.42 -0.43
C ALA A 172 24.39 35.75 -1.73
N PHE A 173 24.93 34.53 -1.61
CA PHE A 173 25.36 33.72 -2.74
C PHE A 173 24.41 32.54 -2.91
N VAL A 174 24.00 32.27 -4.14
CA VAL A 174 23.14 31.13 -4.48
C VAL A 174 23.84 30.31 -5.56
N ASP A 175 24.10 29.06 -5.25
CA ASP A 175 24.65 28.07 -6.15
C ASP A 175 23.57 27.06 -6.54
N VAL A 176 23.16 27.06 -7.81
CA VAL A 176 22.33 26.00 -8.36
C VAL A 176 23.26 24.91 -8.87
N VAL A 177 23.31 23.78 -8.16
CA VAL A 177 24.20 22.67 -8.46
C VAL A 177 23.41 21.49 -8.98
N GLU A 178 23.67 21.12 -10.22
CA GLU A 178 23.02 20.01 -10.91
C GLU A 178 24.00 18.88 -11.19
N THR A 179 23.60 17.66 -10.87
CA THR A 179 24.31 16.44 -11.28
C THR A 179 23.53 15.77 -12.40
N VAL A 180 24.16 15.62 -13.56
CA VAL A 180 23.52 15.01 -14.74
C VAL A 180 23.84 13.53 -14.78
N ASN A 181 22.81 12.71 -14.66
CA ASN A 181 22.90 11.27 -14.83
C ASN A 181 22.51 10.93 -16.28
N LEU A 182 23.40 10.26 -17.01
CA LEU A 182 23.16 9.85 -18.39
C LEU A 182 23.55 8.39 -18.57
N SER A 183 22.66 7.62 -19.19
CA SER A 183 23.01 6.37 -19.86
C SER A 183 22.70 6.50 -21.34
N MET A 184 23.74 6.48 -22.16
CA MET A 184 23.62 6.56 -23.62
C MET A 184 24.00 5.25 -24.28
N SER A 185 23.21 4.84 -25.26
CA SER A 185 23.48 3.66 -26.08
C SER A 185 24.69 3.87 -27.00
N ALA A 186 25.24 2.75 -27.47
CA ALA A 186 26.25 2.64 -28.51
C ALA A 186 26.01 3.49 -29.77
N LYS A 187 24.73 3.67 -30.16
CA LYS A 187 24.34 4.40 -31.38
C LYS A 187 24.11 5.90 -31.12
N GLY A 188 24.36 6.37 -29.89
CA GLY A 188 24.14 7.76 -29.49
C GLY A 188 22.71 8.11 -29.12
N THR A 189 21.82 7.12 -28.95
CA THR A 189 20.46 7.30 -28.41
C THR A 189 20.51 7.34 -26.88
N VAL A 190 19.86 8.31 -26.27
CA VAL A 190 19.72 8.45 -24.81
C VAL A 190 18.79 7.35 -24.30
N LEU A 191 19.26 6.50 -23.38
CA LEU A 191 18.46 5.45 -22.74
C LEU A 191 17.82 5.95 -21.45
N ARG A 192 18.55 6.78 -20.69
CA ARG A 192 18.09 7.44 -19.48
C ARG A 192 18.84 8.75 -19.32
N ALA A 193 18.13 9.83 -19.04
CA ALA A 193 18.70 11.11 -18.67
C ALA A 193 17.87 11.71 -17.54
N ASP A 194 18.50 12.00 -16.41
CA ASP A 194 17.86 12.65 -15.28
C ASP A 194 18.82 13.58 -14.55
N VAL A 195 18.28 14.64 -13.97
CA VAL A 195 19.02 15.68 -13.25
C VAL A 195 18.64 15.64 -11.79
N ASP A 196 19.65 15.44 -10.94
CA ASP A 196 19.53 15.63 -9.50
C ASP A 196 20.12 17.01 -9.15
N GLY A 197 19.24 17.94 -8.81
CA GLY A 197 19.59 19.33 -8.54
C GLY A 197 19.40 19.72 -7.08
N HIS A 198 20.25 20.62 -6.58
CA HIS A 198 20.02 21.30 -5.31
C HIS A 198 20.49 22.77 -5.40
N ILE A 199 19.90 23.60 -4.58
CA ILE A 199 20.19 25.03 -4.47
C ILE A 199 20.87 25.25 -3.12
N GLN A 200 22.17 25.52 -3.15
CA GLN A 200 22.96 25.88 -1.98
C GLN A 200 22.96 27.40 -1.83
N MET A 201 22.64 27.90 -0.64
CA MET A 201 22.68 29.33 -0.34
C MET A 201 23.72 29.63 0.75
N ARG A 202 24.47 30.72 0.57
CA ARG A 202 25.34 31.29 1.58
C ARG A 202 24.85 32.68 1.92
N ALA A 203 24.30 32.87 3.11
CA ALA A 203 23.68 34.10 3.54
C ALA A 203 24.48 34.74 4.69
N TYR A 204 25.21 35.81 4.37
CA TYR A 204 25.92 36.65 5.33
C TYR A 204 25.18 37.98 5.43
N LEU A 205 24.00 37.94 6.07
CA LEU A 205 23.06 39.06 6.12
C LEU A 205 22.84 39.52 7.56
N SER A 206 22.73 40.82 7.81
CA SER A 206 22.55 41.33 9.18
C SER A 206 21.08 41.25 9.60
N GLY A 207 20.82 40.98 10.87
CA GLY A 207 19.48 40.90 11.45
C GLY A 207 18.68 39.66 11.01
N THR A 208 17.36 39.84 10.92
CA THR A 208 16.37 38.82 10.50
C THR A 208 15.76 39.12 9.12
N PRO A 209 16.57 39.16 8.04
CA PRO A 209 16.10 39.57 6.72
C PRO A 209 15.12 38.56 6.12
N GLU A 210 14.07 39.06 5.49
CA GLU A 210 13.15 38.26 4.67
C GLU A 210 13.65 38.21 3.22
N CYS A 211 13.99 37.02 2.74
CA CYS A 211 14.42 36.78 1.38
C CYS A 211 13.23 36.29 0.52
N LYS A 212 13.10 36.84 -0.68
CA LYS A 212 12.17 36.36 -1.72
C LYS A 212 12.95 35.89 -2.94
N PHE A 213 12.75 34.64 -3.31
CA PHE A 213 13.48 33.94 -4.36
C PHE A 213 12.51 33.45 -5.44
N GLY A 214 12.62 33.98 -6.65
CA GLY A 214 11.72 33.67 -7.76
C GLY A 214 12.33 32.72 -8.79
N LEU A 215 11.61 31.67 -9.17
CA LEU A 215 11.97 30.66 -10.19
C LEU A 215 11.23 30.90 -11.52
N ASN A 216 11.43 30.05 -12.54
CA ASN A 216 10.87 30.20 -13.91
C ASN A 216 9.37 30.54 -13.93
N ASP A 217 8.96 31.38 -14.90
CA ASP A 217 7.55 31.80 -15.09
C ASP A 217 6.60 30.64 -15.44
N LYS A 218 7.12 29.48 -15.86
CA LYS A 218 6.37 28.26 -16.21
C LYS A 218 7.00 27.03 -15.56
N LEU A 219 7.02 27.01 -14.23
CA LEU A 219 7.41 25.84 -13.44
C LEU A 219 6.16 25.00 -13.13
N VAL A 220 6.19 23.69 -13.40
CA VAL A 220 5.11 22.75 -13.08
C VAL A 220 5.65 21.72 -12.09
N ILE A 221 4.94 21.55 -10.97
CA ILE A 221 5.26 20.62 -9.89
C ILE A 221 4.09 19.64 -9.80
N ASP A 222 4.36 18.39 -10.15
CA ASP A 222 3.42 17.25 -10.14
C ASP A 222 2.19 17.37 -11.08
N LYS A 223 1.82 16.27 -11.74
CA LYS A 223 0.73 16.24 -12.75
C LYS A 223 -0.60 15.89 -12.11
N SER A 224 -1.42 16.89 -11.81
CA SER A 224 -2.85 16.70 -11.52
C SER A 224 -3.83 17.27 -12.54
N GLN A 225 -3.40 17.90 -13.65
CA GLN A 225 -4.24 18.16 -14.85
C GLN A 225 -3.49 18.86 -16.00
N GLY A 226 -3.74 18.45 -17.25
CA GLY A 226 -3.67 19.29 -18.47
C GLY A 226 -2.30 19.51 -19.14
N GLY A 227 -2.18 19.12 -20.41
CA GLY A 227 -1.01 19.39 -21.25
C GLY A 227 -0.82 20.87 -21.59
N GLY A 228 0.41 21.36 -21.41
CA GLY A 228 0.86 22.70 -21.81
C GLY A 228 2.24 22.64 -22.48
N GLY A 229 2.46 23.54 -23.46
CA GLY A 229 3.56 23.54 -24.46
C GLY A 229 4.99 23.30 -23.96
N GLY A 230 5.80 22.71 -24.85
CA GLY A 230 7.14 22.13 -24.60
C GLY A 230 8.30 23.07 -24.29
N ASP A 231 8.11 24.12 -23.49
CA ASP A 231 9.19 25.02 -23.01
C ASP A 231 9.09 25.33 -21.49
N ALA A 232 8.24 24.60 -20.76
CA ALA A 232 8.11 24.68 -19.30
C ALA A 232 9.10 23.73 -18.61
N VAL A 233 9.68 24.15 -17.47
CA VAL A 233 10.54 23.28 -16.64
C VAL A 233 9.62 22.48 -15.73
N GLU A 234 9.60 21.16 -15.91
CA GLU A 234 8.83 20.24 -15.08
C GLU A 234 9.77 19.61 -14.05
N LEU A 235 9.38 19.70 -12.77
CA LEU A 235 10.09 19.07 -11.66
C LEU A 235 9.25 17.86 -11.20
N ASP A 236 9.90 16.70 -11.09
CA ASP A 236 9.24 15.45 -10.69
C ASP A 236 9.01 15.40 -9.17
N ASP A 237 9.95 15.93 -8.39
CA ASP A 237 9.87 16.06 -6.93
C ASP A 237 10.70 17.26 -6.46
N CYS A 238 10.27 17.93 -5.40
CA CYS A 238 10.97 19.05 -4.78
C CYS A 238 10.85 19.03 -3.25
N ARG A 239 11.97 19.29 -2.57
CA ARG A 239 12.05 19.42 -1.11
C ARG A 239 12.64 20.77 -0.74
N PHE A 240 12.03 21.43 0.24
CA PHE A 240 12.45 22.75 0.73
C PHE A 240 13.04 22.65 2.13
N HIS A 241 13.96 23.56 2.45
CA HIS A 241 14.43 23.77 3.81
C HIS A 241 13.30 24.29 4.71
N GLN A 242 13.32 23.96 6.00
CA GLN A 242 12.32 24.39 7.01
C GLN A 242 12.13 25.91 7.13
N CYS A 243 13.05 26.70 6.58
CA CYS A 243 12.97 28.16 6.63
C CYS A 243 11.99 28.75 5.60
N VAL A 244 11.51 27.95 4.66
CA VAL A 244 10.61 28.33 3.56
C VAL A 244 9.15 28.33 4.02
N ARG A 245 8.46 29.43 3.77
CA ARG A 245 7.01 29.54 3.98
C ARG A 245 6.27 29.09 2.72
N LEU A 246 5.53 28.00 2.82
CA LEU A 246 4.87 27.36 1.67
C LEU A 246 3.55 28.04 1.27
N ASP A 247 2.92 28.81 2.17
CA ASP A 247 1.60 29.41 1.96
C ASP A 247 1.50 30.37 0.76
N GLU A 248 2.63 30.97 0.32
CA GLU A 248 2.70 31.92 -0.80
C GLU A 248 3.18 31.28 -2.13
N PHE A 249 3.61 30.02 -2.11
CA PHE A 249 4.32 29.38 -3.22
C PHE A 249 3.39 29.02 -4.39
N ASP A 250 2.21 28.46 -4.10
CA ASP A 250 1.25 28.00 -5.12
C ASP A 250 0.65 29.14 -5.96
N ALA A 251 0.51 30.34 -5.39
CA ALA A 251 -0.10 31.49 -6.05
C ALA A 251 0.91 32.37 -6.82
N SER A 252 2.16 32.48 -6.34
CA SER A 252 3.12 33.49 -6.83
C SER A 252 4.44 32.92 -7.39
N ARG A 253 4.66 31.59 -7.30
CA ARG A 253 5.90 30.90 -7.72
C ARG A 253 7.17 31.54 -7.14
N THR A 254 7.03 32.16 -5.98
CA THR A 254 8.08 32.88 -5.26
C THR A 254 8.23 32.24 -3.89
N ILE A 255 9.46 31.90 -3.52
CA ILE A 255 9.80 31.30 -2.23
C ILE A 255 10.17 32.43 -1.27
N SER A 256 9.41 32.58 -0.19
CA SER A 256 9.65 33.55 0.90
C SER A 256 10.26 32.82 2.11
N PHE A 257 11.39 33.29 2.63
CA PHE A 257 12.08 32.65 3.77
C PHE A 257 13.00 33.62 4.53
N ILE A 258 13.27 33.31 5.80
CA ILE A 258 14.36 33.94 6.56
C ILE A 258 15.55 32.96 6.52
N PRO A 259 16.65 33.27 5.80
CA PRO A 259 17.75 32.33 5.63
C PRO A 259 18.42 31.99 6.97
N PRO A 260 18.85 30.75 7.22
CA PRO A 260 19.90 30.46 8.20
C PRO A 260 21.16 31.29 7.94
N ASP A 261 21.96 31.52 8.98
CA ASP A 261 23.22 32.25 8.83
C ASP A 261 24.33 31.32 8.32
N GLY A 262 25.12 31.78 7.34
CA GLY A 262 26.13 30.96 6.70
C GLY A 262 25.59 30.09 5.56
N GLU A 263 26.15 28.89 5.39
CA GLU A 263 25.93 28.01 4.24
C GLU A 263 24.88 26.92 4.53
N PHE A 264 23.83 26.82 3.71
CA PHE A 264 22.75 25.83 3.86
C PHE A 264 22.11 25.43 2.52
N GLU A 265 21.47 24.26 2.45
CA GLU A 265 20.71 23.80 1.27
C GLU A 265 19.29 24.37 1.35
N LEU A 266 18.89 25.22 0.40
CA LEU A 266 17.56 25.86 0.37
C LEU A 266 16.49 24.95 -0.22
N MET A 267 16.84 24.21 -1.27
CA MET A 267 15.93 23.34 -2.02
C MET A 267 16.69 22.20 -2.71
N ARG A 268 16.08 21.02 -2.78
CA ARG A 268 16.51 19.89 -3.61
C ARG A 268 15.40 19.52 -4.58
N TYR A 269 15.75 19.13 -5.80
CA TYR A 269 14.78 18.78 -6.84
C TYR A 269 15.32 17.72 -7.79
N ARG A 270 14.38 17.07 -8.50
CA ARG A 270 14.68 16.13 -9.56
C ARG A 270 13.91 16.46 -10.84
N SER A 271 14.54 16.26 -12.00
CA SER A 271 13.90 16.45 -13.30
C SER A 271 14.35 15.38 -14.30
N THR A 272 13.38 14.71 -14.93
CA THR A 272 13.57 13.65 -15.93
C THR A 272 13.13 14.06 -17.33
N THR A 273 12.46 15.20 -17.48
CA THR A 273 11.91 15.68 -18.76
C THR A 273 12.79 16.78 -19.36
N ASN A 274 12.91 16.80 -20.70
CA ASN A 274 13.61 17.85 -21.46
C ASN A 274 15.06 18.17 -21.03
N VAL A 275 15.78 17.19 -20.46
CA VAL A 275 17.16 17.36 -19.96
C VAL A 275 18.14 17.75 -21.09
N LYS A 276 18.82 18.88 -20.93
CA LYS A 276 19.82 19.41 -21.88
C LYS A 276 21.20 18.81 -21.61
N LEU A 277 21.67 17.95 -22.52
CA LEU A 277 22.95 17.26 -22.38
C LEU A 277 24.15 18.18 -22.70
N PRO A 278 25.08 18.44 -21.75
CA PRO A 278 26.20 19.37 -21.96
C PRO A 278 27.27 18.84 -22.93
N LEU A 279 27.58 17.54 -22.88
CA LEU A 279 28.61 16.91 -23.70
C LEU A 279 28.03 15.73 -24.46
N ARG A 280 28.20 15.69 -25.78
CA ARG A 280 27.82 14.53 -26.61
C ARG A 280 29.07 13.76 -26.98
N ILE A 281 29.07 12.45 -26.75
CA ILE A 281 30.22 11.59 -27.00
C ILE A 281 29.88 10.59 -28.07
N LEU A 282 30.73 10.50 -29.08
CA LEU A 282 30.64 9.57 -30.18
C LEU A 282 31.89 8.70 -30.12
N ALA A 283 31.74 7.49 -29.62
CA ALA A 283 32.81 6.50 -29.61
C ALA A 283 32.67 5.58 -30.83
N THR A 284 33.77 4.99 -31.28
CA THR A 284 33.87 3.93 -32.28
C THR A 284 35.01 3.03 -31.85
N VAL A 285 34.75 1.72 -31.77
CA VAL A 285 35.74 0.72 -31.38
C VAL A 285 35.80 -0.34 -32.46
N THR A 286 36.98 -0.58 -33.02
CA THR A 286 37.20 -1.52 -34.13
C THR A 286 38.20 -2.57 -33.69
N GLU A 287 37.82 -3.85 -33.73
CA GLU A 287 38.74 -4.95 -33.43
C GLU A 287 39.63 -5.22 -34.66
N LEU A 288 40.95 -5.14 -34.48
CA LEU A 288 41.95 -5.39 -35.51
C LEU A 288 42.46 -6.84 -35.36
N GLY A 289 41.64 -7.80 -35.80
CA GLY A 289 41.93 -9.22 -35.68
C GLY A 289 41.87 -9.73 -34.23
N THR A 290 42.73 -10.71 -33.88
CA THR A 290 42.77 -11.29 -32.51
C THR A 290 43.83 -10.65 -31.61
N THR A 291 44.60 -9.69 -32.13
CA THR A 291 45.83 -9.19 -31.48
C THR A 291 45.77 -7.72 -31.11
N ALA A 292 44.79 -6.95 -31.59
CA ALA A 292 44.67 -5.53 -31.26
C ALA A 292 43.24 -4.98 -31.35
N VAL A 293 42.98 -3.87 -30.65
CA VAL A 293 41.71 -3.11 -30.69
C VAL A 293 42.01 -1.63 -30.90
N SER A 294 41.34 -1.00 -31.87
CA SER A 294 41.45 0.44 -32.14
C SER A 294 40.25 1.21 -31.62
N TYR A 295 40.50 2.38 -31.05
CA TYR A 295 39.52 3.30 -30.49
C TYR A 295 39.55 4.62 -31.26
N ALA A 296 38.37 5.17 -31.54
CA ALA A 296 38.16 6.54 -31.98
C ALA A 296 37.02 7.16 -31.17
N VAL A 297 37.30 8.14 -30.33
CA VAL A 297 36.33 8.77 -29.42
C VAL A 297 36.31 10.28 -29.66
N THR A 298 35.16 10.81 -30.03
CA THR A 298 34.94 12.25 -30.26
C THR A 298 34.00 12.81 -29.18
N VAL A 299 34.42 13.88 -28.51
CA VAL A 299 33.60 14.62 -27.55
C VAL A 299 33.21 15.98 -28.14
N LYS A 300 31.92 16.30 -28.12
CA LYS A 300 31.34 17.54 -28.65
C LYS A 300 30.62 18.31 -27.55
N ALA A 301 30.96 19.59 -27.39
CA ALA A 301 30.31 20.47 -26.40
C ALA A 301 29.02 21.08 -26.96
N ASN A 302 27.88 20.78 -26.34
CA ASN A 302 26.54 21.19 -26.80
C ASN A 302 25.94 22.30 -25.92
N PHE A 303 26.73 23.34 -25.67
CA PHE A 303 26.33 24.54 -24.93
C PHE A 303 26.94 25.80 -25.57
N ASN A 304 26.49 26.97 -25.14
CA ASN A 304 26.85 28.26 -25.73
C ASN A 304 28.38 28.46 -25.79
N ALA A 305 28.88 29.00 -26.90
CA ALA A 305 30.30 29.29 -27.13
C ALA A 305 30.94 30.25 -26.12
N LYS A 306 30.18 30.96 -25.28
CA LYS A 306 30.70 31.76 -24.15
C LYS A 306 31.06 30.92 -22.92
N LEU A 307 30.48 29.73 -22.80
CA LEU A 307 30.71 28.81 -21.69
C LEU A 307 31.80 27.79 -22.03
N ALA A 308 32.40 27.20 -21.01
CA ALA A 308 33.39 26.15 -21.16
C ALA A 308 33.17 25.04 -20.14
N ALA A 309 33.37 23.80 -20.56
CA ALA A 309 33.50 22.67 -19.67
C ALA A 309 34.95 22.60 -19.17
N THR A 310 35.13 22.35 -17.88
CA THR A 310 36.42 22.16 -17.21
C THR A 310 36.43 20.83 -16.49
N ASN A 311 37.62 20.33 -16.13
CA ASN A 311 37.80 19.03 -15.48
C ASN A 311 37.16 17.88 -16.28
N VAL A 312 37.26 17.93 -17.61
CA VAL A 312 36.67 16.90 -18.47
C VAL A 312 37.60 15.69 -18.51
N VAL A 313 37.13 14.56 -17.97
CA VAL A 313 37.89 13.32 -17.88
C VAL A 313 37.05 12.19 -18.45
N LEU A 314 37.56 11.54 -19.50
CA LEU A 314 36.95 10.35 -20.09
C LEU A 314 37.76 9.12 -19.66
N ARG A 315 37.07 8.11 -19.12
CA ARG A 315 37.63 6.83 -18.71
C ARG A 315 37.17 5.78 -19.71
N ILE A 316 38.05 5.46 -20.66
CA ILE A 316 37.76 4.57 -21.78
C ILE A 316 38.25 3.16 -21.44
N PRO A 317 37.36 2.17 -21.25
CA PRO A 317 37.78 0.83 -20.85
C PRO A 317 38.45 0.06 -21.98
N THR A 318 39.34 -0.85 -21.61
CA THR A 318 40.07 -1.75 -22.52
C THR A 318 39.82 -3.22 -22.17
N PRO A 319 40.08 -4.18 -23.08
CA PRO A 319 40.03 -5.61 -22.78
C PRO A 319 40.95 -6.02 -21.62
N LEU A 320 40.56 -7.06 -20.88
CA LEU A 320 41.31 -7.56 -19.72
C LEU A 320 42.68 -8.16 -20.09
N ASN A 321 42.88 -8.57 -21.34
CA ASN A 321 44.14 -9.09 -21.86
C ASN A 321 44.97 -8.01 -22.59
N THR A 322 44.73 -6.73 -22.30
CA THR A 322 45.49 -5.62 -22.89
C THR A 322 46.86 -5.49 -22.24
N THR A 323 47.93 -5.59 -23.04
CA THR A 323 49.31 -5.44 -22.56
C THR A 323 49.77 -4.00 -22.60
N THR A 324 49.63 -3.35 -23.76
CA THR A 324 50.04 -1.96 -23.98
C THR A 324 48.99 -1.23 -24.82
N VAL A 325 48.92 0.10 -24.68
CA VAL A 325 48.03 0.95 -25.47
C VAL A 325 48.79 2.16 -25.98
N GLU A 326 48.79 2.35 -27.29
CA GLU A 326 49.34 3.54 -27.95
C GLU A 326 48.23 4.56 -28.14
N CYS A 327 48.34 5.73 -27.48
CA CYS A 327 47.33 6.78 -27.52
C CYS A 327 47.80 7.96 -28.39
N GLN A 328 46.92 8.46 -29.25
CA GLN A 328 47.10 9.65 -30.09
C GLN A 328 45.99 10.66 -29.79
N VAL A 329 46.37 11.84 -29.31
CA VAL A 329 45.46 12.93 -28.96
C VAL A 329 45.94 14.25 -29.53
N ALA A 330 45.05 14.99 -30.19
CA ALA A 330 45.33 16.35 -30.65
C ALA A 330 45.27 17.39 -29.51
N THR A 331 44.47 17.12 -28.47
CA THR A 331 44.27 18.02 -27.33
C THR A 331 44.08 17.22 -26.04
N GLY A 332 44.64 17.70 -24.94
CA GLY A 332 44.62 17.02 -23.64
C GLY A 332 45.76 16.01 -23.46
N LYS A 333 45.67 15.20 -22.39
CA LYS A 333 46.65 14.15 -22.07
C LYS A 333 45.91 12.82 -21.89
N ALA A 334 46.36 11.76 -22.55
CA ALA A 334 45.81 10.42 -22.39
C ALA A 334 46.87 9.44 -21.89
N LYS A 335 46.49 8.55 -20.97
CA LYS A 335 47.39 7.52 -20.42
C LYS A 335 46.61 6.24 -20.10
N TYR A 336 47.19 5.10 -20.47
CA TYR A 336 46.70 3.78 -20.05
C TYR A 336 47.06 3.48 -18.60
N VAL A 337 46.10 2.98 -17.84
CA VAL A 337 46.23 2.59 -16.43
C VAL A 337 45.98 1.07 -16.33
N PRO A 338 47.05 0.24 -16.33
CA PRO A 338 46.91 -1.22 -16.40
C PRO A 338 46.12 -1.84 -15.24
N GLY A 339 46.29 -1.32 -14.02
CA GLY A 339 45.58 -1.83 -12.83
C GLY A 339 44.06 -1.68 -12.88
N GLU A 340 43.54 -0.81 -13.75
CA GLU A 340 42.12 -0.55 -13.93
C GLU A 340 41.60 -0.97 -15.31
N ASN A 341 42.46 -1.43 -16.23
CA ASN A 341 42.14 -1.72 -17.64
C ASN A 341 41.39 -0.56 -18.34
N VAL A 342 41.88 0.67 -18.15
CA VAL A 342 41.25 1.90 -18.68
C VAL A 342 42.30 2.86 -19.24
N VAL A 343 41.97 3.53 -20.34
CA VAL A 343 42.66 4.74 -20.81
C VAL A 343 41.97 5.97 -20.24
N VAL A 344 42.71 6.79 -19.51
CA VAL A 344 42.20 8.05 -18.94
C VAL A 344 42.61 9.20 -19.84
N TRP A 345 41.65 9.85 -20.50
CA TRP A 345 41.85 11.04 -21.32
C TRP A 345 41.36 12.29 -20.58
N LYS A 346 42.29 13.22 -20.29
CA LYS A 346 42.03 14.45 -19.55
C LYS A 346 42.10 15.66 -20.46
N LEU A 347 41.02 16.43 -20.51
CA LEU A 347 40.89 17.70 -21.21
C LEU A 347 40.71 18.80 -20.15
N ALA A 348 41.67 19.71 -20.07
CA ALA A 348 41.65 20.77 -19.06
C ALA A 348 40.44 21.71 -19.25
N ARG A 349 40.09 22.00 -20.51
CA ARG A 349 39.00 22.90 -20.89
C ARG A 349 38.48 22.59 -22.30
N ILE A 350 37.17 22.65 -22.50
CA ILE A 350 36.49 22.55 -23.81
C ILE A 350 35.52 23.73 -23.95
N GLN A 351 35.68 24.57 -24.98
CA GLN A 351 34.77 25.69 -25.22
C GLN A 351 33.47 25.19 -25.89
N GLY A 352 32.33 25.83 -25.60
CA GLY A 352 31.04 25.46 -26.19
C GLY A 352 31.06 25.46 -27.72
N GLY A 353 30.48 24.42 -28.34
CA GLY A 353 30.49 24.23 -29.79
C GLY A 353 31.75 23.55 -30.36
N GLN A 354 32.82 23.39 -29.57
CA GLN A 354 34.02 22.66 -30.01
C GLN A 354 33.84 21.15 -29.95
N GLU A 355 34.60 20.45 -30.79
CA GLU A 355 34.76 19.00 -30.78
C GLU A 355 36.23 18.62 -30.70
N HIS A 356 36.52 17.55 -29.96
CA HIS A 356 37.87 17.01 -29.78
C HIS A 356 37.86 15.51 -29.99
N THR A 357 38.91 14.97 -30.62
CA THR A 357 39.00 13.56 -30.99
C THR A 357 40.21 12.89 -30.33
N PHE A 358 39.98 11.70 -29.79
CA PHE A 358 40.95 10.78 -29.24
C PHE A 358 41.00 9.52 -30.11
N THR A 359 42.21 9.03 -30.40
CA THR A 359 42.40 7.76 -31.08
C THR A 359 43.44 6.92 -30.34
N ALA A 360 43.26 5.60 -30.27
CA ALA A 360 44.25 4.72 -29.64
C ALA A 360 44.22 3.30 -30.18
N THR A 361 45.31 2.57 -30.04
CA THR A 361 45.41 1.14 -30.39
C THR A 361 45.93 0.35 -29.20
N ALA A 362 45.13 -0.59 -28.71
CA ALA A 362 45.45 -1.50 -27.60
C ALA A 362 45.91 -2.85 -28.15
N ALA A 363 47.08 -3.33 -27.71
CA ALA A 363 47.62 -4.65 -28.05
C ALA A 363 47.12 -5.72 -27.07
N LEU A 364 46.77 -6.90 -27.57
CA LEU A 364 46.20 -8.01 -26.81
C LEU A 364 47.13 -9.23 -26.81
N THR A 365 47.24 -9.93 -25.67
CA THR A 365 47.96 -11.22 -25.58
C THR A 365 47.08 -12.40 -26.01
N SER A 366 47.68 -13.34 -26.75
CA SER A 366 47.02 -14.58 -27.20
C SER A 366 46.90 -15.59 -26.05
N THR A 367 45.69 -15.97 -25.67
CA THR A 367 45.42 -17.01 -24.66
C THR A 367 45.06 -18.35 -25.31
N THR A 368 45.66 -19.45 -24.84
CA THR A 368 45.56 -20.82 -25.38
C THR A 368 44.35 -21.63 -24.90
N SER A 369 43.35 -20.99 -24.29
CA SER A 369 42.20 -21.67 -23.68
C SER A 369 40.95 -21.62 -24.58
N SER A 370 40.28 -22.76 -24.74
CA SER A 370 39.07 -22.99 -25.55
C SER A 370 37.78 -22.28 -25.09
N HIS A 371 37.88 -21.34 -24.14
CA HIS A 371 36.78 -20.45 -23.73
C HIS A 371 37.14 -18.99 -24.06
N LYS A 372 36.74 -18.53 -25.26
CA LYS A 372 36.77 -17.10 -25.61
C LYS A 372 35.71 -16.38 -24.77
N GLN A 373 36.09 -15.80 -23.64
CA GLN A 373 35.23 -14.80 -23.00
C GLN A 373 35.20 -13.55 -23.88
N VAL A 374 34.03 -13.26 -24.44
CA VAL A 374 33.76 -12.04 -25.18
C VAL A 374 33.96 -10.86 -24.23
N TRP A 375 34.80 -9.88 -24.62
CA TRP A 375 35.02 -8.70 -23.80
C TRP A 375 33.70 -7.98 -23.56
N ALA A 376 33.34 -7.78 -22.29
CA ALA A 376 32.04 -7.23 -21.88
C ALA A 376 31.82 -5.74 -22.24
N ARG A 377 32.81 -5.08 -22.88
CA ARG A 377 32.80 -3.69 -23.35
C ARG A 377 32.09 -2.73 -22.36
N PRO A 378 32.67 -2.51 -21.16
CA PRO A 378 32.10 -1.58 -20.20
C PRO A 378 31.89 -0.18 -20.83
N PRO A 379 30.96 0.64 -20.31
CA PRO A 379 30.74 1.99 -20.83
C PRO A 379 31.93 2.91 -20.56
N ILE A 380 32.06 3.99 -21.35
CA ILE A 380 32.95 5.11 -21.05
C ILE A 380 32.30 5.93 -19.94
N ASP A 381 33.02 6.12 -18.84
CA ASP A 381 32.63 7.07 -17.79
C ASP A 381 33.20 8.46 -18.09
N VAL A 382 32.41 9.49 -17.79
CA VAL A 382 32.74 10.87 -18.13
C VAL A 382 32.47 11.76 -16.94
N ASP A 383 33.52 12.44 -16.50
CA ASP A 383 33.42 13.47 -15.48
C ASP A 383 33.64 14.84 -16.13
N PHE A 384 32.86 15.83 -15.72
CA PHE A 384 33.02 17.21 -16.20
C PHE A 384 32.35 18.19 -15.25
N GLN A 385 32.70 19.47 -15.41
CA GLN A 385 32.04 20.60 -14.76
C GLN A 385 31.80 21.72 -15.78
N VAL A 386 30.57 22.22 -15.87
CA VAL A 386 30.21 23.39 -16.68
C VAL A 386 29.65 24.46 -15.77
N LEU A 387 30.35 25.59 -15.71
CA LEU A 387 29.90 26.77 -14.96
C LEU A 387 28.89 27.58 -15.78
N MET A 388 27.92 28.17 -15.09
CA MET A 388 26.85 29.00 -15.66
C MET A 388 25.96 28.28 -16.68
N PHE A 389 25.79 26.96 -16.52
CA PHE A 389 24.91 26.11 -17.33
C PHE A 389 23.94 25.33 -16.43
N THR A 390 22.71 25.11 -16.89
CA THR A 390 21.72 24.22 -16.27
C THR A 390 21.21 23.20 -17.28
N ALA A 391 21.27 21.93 -16.90
CA ALA A 391 20.76 20.80 -17.66
C ALA A 391 19.24 20.65 -17.52
N SER A 392 18.67 20.98 -16.34
CA SER A 392 17.20 20.96 -16.12
C SER A 392 16.47 22.13 -16.79
N GLY A 393 17.18 23.23 -17.07
CA GLY A 393 16.58 24.48 -17.52
C GLY A 393 16.05 25.38 -16.40
N LEU A 394 16.27 25.03 -15.13
CA LEU A 394 15.95 25.88 -13.99
C LEU A 394 16.77 27.19 -14.03
N ILE A 395 16.10 28.33 -13.82
CA ILE A 395 16.68 29.67 -13.84
C ILE A 395 16.14 30.47 -12.66
N VAL A 396 17.06 31.11 -11.93
CA VAL A 396 16.73 32.08 -10.88
C VAL A 396 16.39 33.42 -11.54
N ARG A 397 15.14 33.88 -11.41
CA ARG A 397 14.69 35.17 -11.96
C ARG A 397 15.14 36.35 -11.12
N PHE A 398 14.96 36.23 -9.80
CA PHE A 398 15.36 37.27 -8.87
C PHE A 398 15.61 36.71 -7.47
N LEU A 399 16.51 37.38 -6.75
CA LEU A 399 16.65 37.27 -5.30
C LEU A 399 16.46 38.67 -4.71
N LYS A 400 15.46 38.83 -3.85
CA LYS A 400 15.19 40.07 -3.10
C LYS A 400 15.42 39.80 -1.62
N VAL A 401 15.96 40.80 -0.93
CA VAL A 401 16.25 40.76 0.50
C VAL A 401 15.60 41.99 1.10
N PHE A 402 14.71 41.79 2.06
CA PHE A 402 13.95 42.82 2.76
C PHE A 402 14.36 42.80 4.22
N GLU A 403 14.78 43.94 4.75
CA GLU A 403 15.16 44.06 6.15
C GLU A 403 14.84 45.46 6.66
N LYS A 404 14.40 45.57 7.93
CA LYS A 404 13.91 46.83 8.52
C LYS A 404 14.96 47.93 8.55
N SER A 405 16.24 47.56 8.64
CA SER A 405 17.38 48.50 8.61
C SER A 405 17.73 49.00 7.21
N GLY A 406 17.14 48.45 6.14
CA GLY A 406 17.24 48.96 4.78
C GLY A 406 18.64 48.88 4.15
N TYR A 407 19.53 47.99 4.61
CA TYR A 407 20.86 47.88 4.04
C TYR A 407 20.84 47.32 2.60
N ASN A 408 21.83 47.72 1.81
CA ASN A 408 22.07 47.13 0.49
C ASN A 408 22.77 45.77 0.63
N SER A 409 22.22 44.74 0.01
CA SER A 409 22.80 43.40 -0.06
C SER A 409 23.38 43.12 -1.45
N ILE A 410 24.58 42.56 -1.48
CA ILE A 410 25.23 42.06 -2.69
C ILE A 410 24.70 40.64 -2.94
N LYS A 411 24.29 40.35 -4.17
CA LYS A 411 23.64 39.08 -4.52
C LYS A 411 24.33 38.44 -5.70
N TRP A 412 24.68 37.17 -5.57
CA TRP A 412 25.34 36.41 -6.63
C TRP A 412 24.57 35.12 -6.87
N VAL A 413 24.36 34.79 -8.14
CA VAL A 413 23.82 33.50 -8.56
C VAL A 413 24.84 32.83 -9.47
N ARG A 414 25.20 31.60 -9.14
CA ARG A 414 26.09 30.77 -9.94
C ARG A 414 25.40 29.44 -10.23
N TYR A 415 25.56 28.97 -11.45
CA TYR A 415 25.08 27.66 -11.85
C TYR A 415 26.28 26.74 -12.06
N LEU A 416 26.18 25.50 -11.60
CA LEU A 416 27.21 24.49 -11.76
C LEU A 416 26.54 23.17 -12.15
N THR A 417 26.77 22.74 -13.39
CA THR A 417 26.39 21.41 -13.84
C THR A 417 27.60 20.51 -13.80
N LYS A 418 27.51 19.35 -13.15
CA LYS A 418 28.60 18.38 -13.05
C LYS A 418 28.14 16.96 -13.36
N ALA A 419 29.09 16.11 -13.69
CA ALA A 419 28.93 14.65 -13.70
C ALA A 419 30.11 14.02 -12.97
N SER A 420 29.84 12.97 -12.19
CA SER A 420 30.85 12.23 -11.42
C SER A 420 30.49 10.74 -11.41
N GLY A 421 30.94 9.99 -12.41
CA GLY A 421 30.70 8.54 -12.54
C GLY A 421 29.28 8.13 -12.95
N SER A 422 28.37 9.08 -13.18
CA SER A 422 26.98 8.82 -13.58
C SER A 422 26.66 9.17 -15.04
N TYR A 423 27.66 9.65 -15.79
CA TYR A 423 27.54 9.99 -17.22
C TYR A 423 28.23 8.94 -18.07
N GLN A 424 27.45 7.93 -18.46
CA GLN A 424 27.94 6.71 -19.07
C GLN A 424 27.53 6.58 -20.53
N VAL A 425 28.51 6.31 -21.38
CA VAL A 425 28.30 6.11 -22.81
C VAL A 425 28.75 4.72 -23.20
N ARG A 426 27.78 3.86 -23.56
CA ARG A 426 28.10 2.49 -23.99
C ARG A 426 28.93 2.54 -25.27
N LEU A 427 30.00 1.75 -25.29
CA LEU A 427 30.84 1.63 -26.47
C LEU A 427 30.06 0.93 -27.60
N PRO A 428 30.21 1.37 -28.86
CA PRO A 428 29.57 0.70 -29.96
C PRO A 428 30.15 -0.66 -30.24
N THR A 429 29.26 -1.52 -30.68
CA THR A 429 29.60 -2.78 -31.32
C THR A 429 29.96 -2.50 -32.78
N THR A 430 31.03 -1.76 -33.06
CA THR A 430 31.61 -1.77 -34.42
C THR A 430 32.34 -3.09 -34.59
N ILE A 431 31.56 -4.12 -34.84
CA ILE A 431 32.01 -5.19 -35.70
C ILE A 431 31.96 -4.56 -37.10
N CYS A 432 33.08 -4.56 -37.83
CA CYS A 432 33.05 -4.37 -39.28
C CYS A 432 31.85 -5.13 -39.81
N MET A 433 30.81 -4.46 -40.33
CA MET A 433 29.51 -5.06 -40.69
C MET A 433 29.53 -6.59 -40.78
N ASP A 434 29.36 -7.25 -39.64
CA ASP A 434 28.97 -8.65 -39.63
C ASP A 434 27.47 -8.66 -39.41
N LYS A 435 26.82 -9.52 -40.18
CA LYS A 435 25.37 -9.66 -40.38
C LYS A 435 24.59 -10.10 -39.13
N ASP A 436 25.04 -9.81 -37.91
CA ASP A 436 24.71 -10.58 -36.71
C ASP A 436 24.16 -9.76 -35.51
N ASP A 437 23.49 -8.61 -35.72
CA ASP A 437 22.58 -8.06 -34.69
C ASP A 437 21.31 -8.95 -34.66
N PHE A 438 21.29 -10.00 -33.83
CA PHE A 438 20.11 -10.85 -33.64
C PHE A 438 19.12 -10.18 -32.69
N THR A 439 18.12 -9.48 -33.24
CA THR A 439 16.87 -9.22 -32.50
C THR A 439 16.05 -10.51 -32.47
N PHE A 440 15.55 -10.91 -31.31
CA PHE A 440 14.71 -12.10 -31.17
C PHE A 440 13.54 -11.85 -30.22
N ALA A 441 12.44 -12.57 -30.41
CA ALA A 441 11.29 -12.57 -29.51
C ALA A 441 11.30 -13.82 -28.63
N LYS A 442 10.80 -13.73 -27.40
CA LYS A 442 10.61 -14.91 -26.54
C LYS A 442 9.34 -15.65 -26.96
N LEU A 443 9.36 -16.97 -26.84
CA LEU A 443 8.18 -17.80 -27.10
C LEU A 443 7.04 -17.50 -26.10
N SER A 444 7.37 -17.14 -24.85
CA SER A 444 6.42 -16.74 -23.80
C SER A 444 5.52 -15.57 -24.21
N ASP A 445 6.02 -14.71 -25.09
CA ASP A 445 5.34 -13.48 -25.50
C ASP A 445 4.39 -13.74 -26.68
N LEU A 446 4.43 -14.93 -27.28
CA LEU A 446 3.67 -15.29 -28.48
C LEU A 446 2.35 -16.00 -28.15
N GLN A 447 1.30 -15.22 -27.90
CA GLN A 447 -0.03 -15.72 -27.50
C GLN A 447 -0.90 -16.26 -28.66
N LEU A 448 -0.31 -16.49 -29.84
CA LEU A 448 -1.02 -16.97 -31.03
C LEU A 448 -1.19 -18.51 -31.03
N PRO A 449 -2.27 -19.06 -31.62
CA PRO A 449 -2.44 -20.50 -31.78
C PRO A 449 -1.41 -21.08 -32.77
N VAL A 450 -1.00 -22.32 -32.53
CA VAL A 450 -0.06 -23.03 -33.40
C VAL A 450 -0.74 -23.33 -34.73
N THR A 451 -0.18 -22.76 -35.80
CA THR A 451 -0.72 -22.86 -37.16
C THR A 451 0.36 -23.27 -38.15
N PHE A 452 -0.01 -24.05 -39.17
CA PHE A 452 0.87 -24.40 -40.29
C PHE A 452 0.05 -24.79 -41.51
N ARG A 453 0.63 -24.68 -42.71
CA ARG A 453 0.00 -25.09 -43.96
C ARG A 453 0.56 -26.40 -44.45
N VAL A 454 -0.30 -27.39 -44.71
CA VAL A 454 0.06 -28.58 -45.49
C VAL A 454 -0.03 -28.21 -46.97
N SER A 455 1.11 -28.19 -47.67
CA SER A 455 1.20 -27.64 -49.03
C SER A 455 1.02 -28.73 -50.08
N GLN A 456 2.01 -29.61 -50.26
CA GLN A 456 1.98 -30.65 -51.30
C GLN A 456 2.83 -31.88 -50.94
N LEU A 457 2.55 -32.99 -51.61
CA LEU A 457 3.33 -34.22 -51.57
C LEU A 457 4.02 -34.42 -52.92
N GLU A 458 5.32 -34.69 -52.90
CA GLU A 458 6.14 -34.97 -54.08
C GLU A 458 6.85 -36.31 -53.94
N GLY A 459 7.16 -36.92 -55.09
CA GLY A 459 7.84 -38.21 -55.21
C GLY A 459 6.99 -39.25 -55.92
N ILE A 460 7.65 -40.30 -56.42
CA ILE A 460 7.01 -41.34 -57.23
C ILE A 460 6.47 -42.44 -56.32
N ARG A 461 5.15 -42.62 -56.30
CA ARG A 461 4.52 -43.76 -55.61
C ARG A 461 4.66 -45.00 -56.48
N GLN A 462 5.39 -46.00 -55.99
CA GLN A 462 5.61 -47.24 -56.72
C GLN A 462 4.34 -48.10 -56.68
N GLN A 463 3.90 -48.57 -57.84
CA GLN A 463 2.83 -49.55 -57.95
C GLN A 463 3.32 -50.90 -57.44
N TYR A 464 2.46 -51.62 -56.70
CA TYR A 464 2.71 -53.00 -56.34
C TYR A 464 2.95 -53.84 -57.60
N THR A 465 3.96 -54.70 -57.52
CA THR A 465 4.33 -55.61 -58.60
C THR A 465 3.24 -56.65 -58.85
N PHE A 466 3.24 -57.24 -60.05
CA PHE A 466 2.27 -58.27 -60.39
C PHE A 466 2.30 -59.45 -59.41
N THR A 467 3.47 -59.81 -58.89
CA THR A 467 3.65 -60.87 -57.88
C THR A 467 2.96 -60.53 -56.56
N GLU A 468 3.14 -59.30 -56.05
CA GLU A 468 2.50 -58.85 -54.81
C GLU A 468 0.97 -58.75 -54.94
N LEU A 469 0.48 -58.33 -56.12
CA LEU A 469 -0.95 -58.32 -56.44
C LEU A 469 -1.57 -59.72 -56.59
N LEU A 470 -0.74 -60.76 -56.76
CA LEU A 470 -1.17 -62.15 -56.84
C LEU A 470 -1.26 -62.77 -55.44
N GLU A 471 -0.30 -62.45 -54.57
CA GLU A 471 -0.28 -62.89 -53.16
C GLU A 471 -1.35 -62.18 -52.31
N LYS A 472 -1.63 -60.90 -52.61
CA LYS A 472 -2.63 -60.07 -51.93
C LYS A 472 -3.53 -59.35 -52.93
N PRO A 473 -4.60 -60.01 -53.41
CA PRO A 473 -5.49 -59.47 -54.44
C PRO A 473 -6.14 -58.13 -54.08
N GLU A 474 -6.32 -57.85 -52.78
CA GLU A 474 -6.89 -56.61 -52.25
C GLU A 474 -6.05 -55.36 -52.58
N LEU A 475 -4.75 -55.51 -52.80
CA LEU A 475 -3.85 -54.41 -53.16
C LEU A 475 -4.18 -53.78 -54.52
N ARG A 476 -4.95 -54.47 -55.37
CA ARG A 476 -5.44 -53.94 -56.66
C ARG A 476 -6.41 -52.77 -56.50
N PHE A 477 -7.05 -52.65 -55.33
CA PHE A 477 -8.02 -51.59 -55.04
C PHE A 477 -7.41 -50.37 -54.34
N HIS A 478 -6.11 -50.42 -53.99
CA HIS A 478 -5.41 -49.25 -53.44
C HIS A 478 -5.30 -48.15 -54.51
N GLY A 479 -5.44 -46.89 -54.08
CA GLY A 479 -5.41 -45.74 -54.99
C GLY A 479 -4.12 -45.62 -55.81
N VAL A 480 -3.00 -46.19 -55.36
CA VAL A 480 -1.75 -46.23 -56.13
C VAL A 480 -1.83 -47.06 -57.42
N GLN A 481 -2.73 -48.05 -57.48
CA GLN A 481 -2.97 -48.90 -58.66
C GLN A 481 -4.01 -48.31 -59.62
N ALA A 482 -4.72 -47.26 -59.21
CA ALA A 482 -5.68 -46.58 -60.07
C ALA A 482 -4.97 -45.80 -61.19
N SER A 483 -5.65 -45.62 -62.33
CA SER A 483 -5.13 -44.80 -63.45
C SER A 483 -5.14 -43.30 -63.16
N THR A 484 -5.86 -42.87 -62.11
CA THR A 484 -5.91 -41.50 -61.61
C THR A 484 -5.11 -41.38 -60.30
N LEU A 485 -4.76 -40.16 -59.90
CA LEU A 485 -4.12 -39.95 -58.59
C LEU A 485 -5.03 -40.45 -57.45
N ALA A 486 -4.42 -41.05 -56.43
CA ALA A 486 -5.13 -41.59 -55.27
C ALA A 486 -5.74 -40.47 -54.42
N ASP A 487 -6.87 -40.74 -53.76
CA ASP A 487 -7.40 -39.80 -52.77
C ASP A 487 -6.62 -39.94 -51.45
N LEU A 488 -5.79 -38.93 -51.16
CA LEU A 488 -4.94 -38.89 -49.98
C LEU A 488 -5.41 -37.84 -48.96
N TYR A 489 -5.21 -38.12 -47.68
CA TYR A 489 -5.34 -37.11 -46.62
C TYR A 489 -4.16 -37.18 -45.66
N VAL A 490 -3.87 -36.06 -44.99
CA VAL A 490 -2.79 -35.97 -44.02
C VAL A 490 -3.39 -35.81 -42.64
N THR A 491 -2.93 -36.64 -41.69
CA THR A 491 -3.18 -36.40 -40.27
C THR A 491 -1.97 -35.75 -39.64
N CYS A 492 -2.19 -34.78 -38.77
CA CYS A 492 -1.17 -34.11 -38.00
C CYS A 492 -1.52 -34.07 -36.51
N GLN A 493 -0.57 -34.41 -35.65
CA GLN A 493 -0.76 -34.40 -34.20
C GLN A 493 0.48 -33.81 -33.52
N LEU A 494 0.25 -32.91 -32.55
CA LEU A 494 1.32 -32.37 -31.73
C LEU A 494 1.65 -33.35 -30.59
N THR A 495 2.93 -33.70 -30.45
CA THR A 495 3.47 -34.55 -29.38
C THR A 495 4.62 -33.84 -28.66
N ALA A 496 4.83 -34.16 -27.40
CA ALA A 496 6.01 -33.76 -26.62
C ALA A 496 6.28 -34.83 -25.56
N ASP A 497 7.55 -35.08 -25.25
CA ASP A 497 7.98 -36.05 -24.22
C ASP A 497 7.30 -37.44 -24.36
N ASN A 498 7.23 -37.94 -25.60
CA ASN A 498 6.57 -39.20 -25.97
C ASN A 498 5.05 -39.25 -25.67
N LYS A 499 4.40 -38.11 -25.48
CA LYS A 499 2.94 -38.01 -25.23
C LYS A 499 2.26 -37.08 -26.24
N PRO A 500 1.04 -37.40 -26.71
CA PRO A 500 0.25 -36.49 -27.54
C PRO A 500 -0.27 -35.31 -26.70
N LEU A 501 -0.03 -34.09 -27.17
CA LEU A 501 -0.55 -32.84 -26.59
C LEU A 501 -1.91 -32.45 -27.17
N THR A 502 -2.26 -32.98 -28.33
CA THR A 502 -3.51 -32.69 -29.06
C THR A 502 -4.11 -33.99 -29.61
N ILE A 503 -5.39 -33.97 -29.94
CA ILE A 503 -6.01 -35.02 -30.78
C ILE A 503 -5.46 -34.92 -32.22
N PRO A 504 -5.47 -36.01 -33.02
CA PRO A 504 -5.08 -35.93 -34.42
C PRO A 504 -6.03 -35.04 -35.23
N PHE A 505 -5.47 -34.06 -35.93
CA PHE A 505 -6.18 -33.23 -36.91
C PHE A 505 -5.98 -33.82 -38.30
N ARG A 506 -6.99 -33.73 -39.16
CA ARG A 506 -6.90 -34.19 -40.55
C ARG A 506 -7.14 -33.04 -41.51
N THR A 507 -6.46 -33.07 -42.65
CA THR A 507 -6.79 -32.20 -43.79
C THR A 507 -8.21 -32.49 -44.29
N SER A 508 -8.83 -31.49 -44.91
CA SER A 508 -10.04 -31.66 -45.69
C SER A 508 -9.86 -32.70 -46.81
N PHE A 509 -10.95 -33.37 -47.19
CA PHE A 509 -10.94 -34.28 -48.31
C PHE A 509 -10.80 -33.49 -49.62
N LYS A 510 -9.90 -33.95 -50.51
CA LYS A 510 -9.65 -33.33 -51.82
C LYS A 510 -9.31 -34.40 -52.85
N ALA A 511 -9.99 -34.38 -53.99
CA ALA A 511 -9.66 -35.22 -55.14
C ALA A 511 -8.53 -34.59 -55.96
N PHE A 512 -7.51 -35.37 -56.30
CA PHE A 512 -6.32 -34.88 -57.00
C PHE A 512 -6.40 -35.17 -58.50
N LYS A 513 -6.12 -34.16 -59.34
CA LYS A 513 -6.18 -34.29 -60.81
C LYS A 513 -4.80 -34.46 -61.45
N ASN A 514 -3.87 -33.55 -61.15
CA ASN A 514 -2.56 -33.49 -61.79
C ASN A 514 -1.40 -33.69 -60.80
N ASN A 515 -1.57 -33.28 -59.54
CA ASN A 515 -0.56 -33.38 -58.48
C ASN A 515 -1.22 -33.40 -57.08
N TYR A 516 -0.49 -33.87 -56.07
CA TYR A 516 -0.94 -33.93 -54.68
C TYR A 516 -0.72 -32.59 -53.96
N THR A 517 -1.62 -31.61 -54.17
CA THR A 517 -1.53 -30.29 -53.52
C THR A 517 -2.76 -29.99 -52.66
N TRP A 518 -2.58 -29.89 -51.34
CA TRP A 518 -3.64 -29.48 -50.40
C TRP A 518 -3.74 -27.96 -50.31
N ASN A 519 -2.63 -27.28 -49.99
CA ASN A 519 -2.56 -25.85 -49.64
C ASN A 519 -3.53 -25.43 -48.52
N GLU A 520 -3.65 -26.25 -47.49
CA GLU A 520 -4.61 -26.07 -46.39
C GLU A 520 -3.90 -25.65 -45.10
N TRP A 521 -4.37 -24.57 -44.46
CA TRP A 521 -3.91 -24.14 -43.14
C TRP A 521 -4.63 -24.90 -42.03
N ILE A 522 -3.86 -25.51 -41.14
CA ILE A 522 -4.35 -26.23 -39.96
C ILE A 522 -4.01 -25.40 -38.73
N THR A 523 -4.99 -25.23 -37.85
CA THR A 523 -4.85 -24.53 -36.56
C THR A 523 -5.09 -25.51 -35.43
N LEU A 524 -4.09 -25.68 -34.56
CA LEU A 524 -4.19 -26.54 -33.38
C LEU A 524 -4.69 -25.72 -32.17
N PRO A 525 -5.45 -26.32 -31.24
CA PRO A 525 -6.02 -25.65 -30.07
C PRO A 525 -4.99 -25.49 -28.93
N ILE A 526 -3.77 -25.09 -29.26
CA ILE A 526 -2.67 -24.83 -28.33
C ILE A 526 -1.91 -23.59 -28.82
N ARG A 527 -1.43 -22.74 -27.91
CA ARG A 527 -0.70 -21.52 -28.25
C ARG A 527 0.79 -21.78 -28.34
N TYR A 528 1.50 -20.94 -29.10
CA TYR A 528 2.96 -21.03 -29.18
C TYR A 528 3.64 -20.86 -27.83
N CYS A 529 3.14 -19.97 -26.95
CA CYS A 529 3.67 -19.75 -25.60
C CYS A 529 3.54 -20.97 -24.66
N ASP A 530 2.67 -21.92 -24.97
CA ASP A 530 2.43 -23.13 -24.16
C ASP A 530 3.23 -24.34 -24.67
N LEU A 531 4.01 -24.19 -25.75
CA LEU A 531 4.77 -25.29 -26.35
C LEU A 531 6.03 -25.61 -25.54
N PRO A 532 6.24 -26.88 -25.12
CA PRO A 532 7.51 -27.31 -24.55
C PRO A 532 8.62 -27.38 -25.61
N LEU A 533 9.90 -27.30 -25.20
CA LEU A 533 11.05 -27.36 -26.10
C LEU A 533 11.11 -28.66 -26.93
N SER A 534 10.60 -29.76 -26.37
CA SER A 534 10.54 -31.08 -27.01
C SER A 534 9.38 -31.23 -28.01
N ALA A 535 8.57 -30.19 -28.24
CA ALA A 535 7.40 -30.27 -29.10
C ALA A 535 7.74 -30.68 -30.55
N GLN A 536 7.01 -31.68 -31.04
CA GLN A 536 7.10 -32.23 -32.39
C GLN A 536 5.70 -32.35 -33.00
N ILE A 537 5.59 -32.17 -34.31
CA ILE A 537 4.37 -32.45 -35.06
C ILE A 537 4.60 -33.72 -35.86
N VAL A 538 3.74 -34.70 -35.62
CA VAL A 538 3.71 -35.97 -36.33
C VAL A 538 2.79 -35.81 -37.53
N PHE A 539 3.28 -36.13 -38.72
CA PHE A 539 2.52 -36.16 -39.96
C PHE A 539 2.42 -37.58 -40.47
N THR A 540 1.22 -38.03 -40.81
CA THR A 540 1.01 -39.31 -41.51
C THR A 540 0.13 -39.06 -42.73
N VAL A 541 0.61 -39.48 -43.89
CA VAL A 541 -0.15 -39.43 -45.15
C VAL A 541 -0.85 -40.77 -45.33
N TRP A 542 -2.15 -40.73 -45.58
CA TRP A 542 -3.01 -41.91 -45.67
C TRP A 542 -3.57 -42.09 -47.07
N ASP A 543 -3.54 -43.33 -47.56
CA ASP A 543 -4.26 -43.77 -48.75
C ASP A 543 -5.57 -44.45 -48.33
N ILE A 544 -6.64 -44.16 -49.05
CA ILE A 544 -7.96 -44.74 -48.81
C ILE A 544 -8.01 -46.08 -49.54
N ALA A 545 -7.56 -47.14 -48.86
CA ALA A 545 -7.50 -48.51 -49.39
C ALA A 545 -8.88 -49.19 -49.51
N GLY A 546 -9.93 -48.62 -48.89
CA GLY A 546 -11.30 -49.11 -49.01
C GLY A 546 -12.29 -48.42 -48.05
N PRO A 547 -13.56 -48.84 -48.02
CA PRO A 547 -14.56 -48.29 -47.10
C PRO A 547 -14.14 -48.56 -45.65
N ARG A 548 -13.76 -47.50 -44.92
CA ARG A 548 -13.25 -47.53 -43.53
C ARG A 548 -11.86 -48.16 -43.35
N ALA A 549 -11.10 -48.36 -44.42
CA ALA A 549 -9.72 -48.84 -44.35
C ALA A 549 -8.77 -47.78 -44.93
N ALA A 550 -7.86 -47.27 -44.09
CA ALA A 550 -6.81 -46.35 -44.51
C ALA A 550 -5.46 -47.00 -44.23
N VAL A 551 -4.53 -46.86 -45.18
CA VAL A 551 -3.18 -47.44 -45.08
C VAL A 551 -2.16 -46.31 -45.13
N PRO A 552 -1.12 -46.31 -44.26
CA PRO A 552 -0.12 -45.27 -44.29
C PRO A 552 0.68 -45.33 -45.59
N VAL A 553 0.65 -44.24 -46.34
CA VAL A 553 1.59 -44.00 -47.44
C VAL A 553 2.97 -43.74 -46.85
N GLY A 554 3.01 -42.97 -45.77
CA GLY A 554 4.20 -42.78 -44.97
C GLY A 554 4.05 -41.72 -43.88
N GLY A 555 4.99 -41.76 -42.94
CA GLY A 555 5.00 -40.98 -41.72
C GLY A 555 6.24 -40.09 -41.63
N SER A 556 6.12 -38.97 -40.94
CA SER A 556 7.23 -38.04 -40.71
C SER A 556 7.03 -37.26 -39.40
N THR A 557 8.08 -37.19 -38.60
CA THR A 557 8.07 -36.45 -37.33
C THR A 557 8.92 -35.17 -37.44
N PHE A 558 8.28 -34.03 -37.22
CA PHE A 558 8.86 -32.70 -37.39
C PHE A 558 9.04 -31.98 -36.04
N ARG A 559 10.29 -31.74 -35.64
CA ARG A 559 10.59 -30.97 -34.43
C ARG A 559 10.35 -29.47 -34.64
N MET A 560 9.53 -28.86 -33.79
CA MET A 560 9.16 -27.44 -33.88
C MET A 560 10.34 -26.49 -33.65
N PHE A 561 11.32 -26.90 -32.84
CA PHE A 561 12.50 -26.11 -32.51
C PHE A 561 13.77 -26.60 -33.23
N GLY A 562 14.66 -25.65 -33.56
CA GLY A 562 15.97 -25.90 -34.17
C GLY A 562 17.10 -26.16 -33.17
N LYS A 563 18.33 -26.36 -33.67
CA LYS A 563 19.55 -26.57 -32.85
C LYS A 563 19.92 -25.39 -31.94
N LYS A 564 19.34 -24.20 -32.16
CA LYS A 564 19.53 -22.98 -31.33
C LYS A 564 18.27 -22.63 -30.52
N TRP A 565 17.38 -23.60 -30.30
CA TRP A 565 16.09 -23.42 -29.62
C TRP A 565 15.17 -22.37 -30.28
N THR A 566 15.44 -22.06 -31.55
CA THR A 566 14.63 -21.15 -32.35
C THR A 566 13.44 -21.90 -32.95
N LEU A 567 12.26 -21.29 -32.87
CA LEU A 567 11.06 -21.76 -33.53
C LEU A 567 11.30 -21.79 -35.04
N ARG A 568 11.02 -22.94 -35.68
CA ARG A 568 11.13 -23.07 -37.14
C ARG A 568 10.04 -22.24 -37.81
N ARG A 569 10.38 -21.67 -38.97
CA ARG A 569 9.52 -20.74 -39.74
C ARG A 569 9.67 -20.96 -41.23
N GLY A 570 8.63 -20.63 -42.00
CA GLY A 570 8.62 -20.75 -43.46
C GLY A 570 8.53 -22.19 -43.95
N LYS A 571 8.95 -22.42 -45.20
CA LYS A 571 8.76 -23.68 -45.91
C LYS A 571 9.75 -24.77 -45.48
N HIS A 572 9.23 -25.98 -45.29
CA HIS A 572 9.99 -27.16 -44.92
C HIS A 572 9.61 -28.38 -45.78
N ARG A 573 10.63 -29.06 -46.30
CA ARG A 573 10.54 -30.38 -46.92
C ARG A 573 10.75 -31.44 -45.83
N LEU A 574 9.80 -32.37 -45.70
CA LEU A 574 9.81 -33.45 -44.72
C LEU A 574 9.94 -34.79 -45.46
N HIS A 575 10.94 -35.60 -45.10
CA HIS A 575 11.05 -36.96 -45.63
C HIS A 575 9.93 -37.84 -45.07
N LEU A 576 9.23 -38.55 -45.95
CA LEU A 576 8.19 -39.51 -45.58
C LEU A 576 8.71 -40.93 -45.63
N TRP A 577 8.63 -41.61 -44.48
CA TRP A 577 9.01 -43.01 -44.33
C TRP A 577 7.89 -43.89 -44.86
N ARG A 578 8.14 -44.53 -46.02
CA ARG A 578 7.15 -45.31 -46.76
C ARG A 578 6.54 -46.41 -45.90
N GLY A 579 5.20 -46.51 -45.91
CA GLY A 579 4.47 -47.60 -45.26
C GLY A 579 4.46 -47.60 -43.72
N VAL A 580 5.04 -46.58 -43.08
CA VAL A 580 5.14 -46.47 -41.62
C VAL A 580 4.37 -45.24 -41.14
N GLU A 581 3.64 -45.34 -40.05
CA GLU A 581 3.00 -44.17 -39.41
C GLU A 581 4.04 -43.32 -38.67
N GLY A 582 3.81 -42.01 -38.57
CA GLY A 582 4.66 -41.16 -37.75
C GLY A 582 4.54 -41.54 -36.27
N ASP A 583 5.67 -41.71 -35.58
CA ASP A 583 5.72 -42.26 -34.23
C ASP A 583 5.78 -41.19 -33.12
N GLY A 584 6.23 -39.97 -33.45
CA GLY A 584 6.24 -38.83 -32.51
C GLY A 584 7.12 -39.00 -31.27
N SER A 585 8.00 -40.01 -31.27
CA SER A 585 8.89 -40.32 -30.16
C SER A 585 10.10 -39.36 -30.13
N ALA A 586 10.74 -39.24 -28.96
CA ALA A 586 11.94 -38.42 -28.78
C ALA A 586 13.06 -38.84 -29.74
N ASP A 587 13.26 -40.16 -29.85
CA ASP A 587 14.15 -40.82 -30.81
C ASP A 587 13.34 -41.42 -31.96
N SER A 588 12.61 -40.53 -32.65
CA SER A 588 11.72 -40.84 -33.77
C SER A 588 12.34 -41.83 -34.75
N ALA A 589 11.67 -42.97 -34.99
CA ALA A 589 11.98 -43.89 -36.07
C ALA A 589 11.63 -43.30 -37.45
N THR A 590 10.77 -42.26 -37.47
CA THR A 590 10.35 -41.54 -38.68
C THR A 590 10.83 -40.07 -38.76
N PRO A 591 12.13 -39.75 -38.62
CA PRO A 591 12.59 -38.36 -38.56
C PRO A 591 12.37 -37.63 -39.90
N SER A 592 11.92 -36.38 -39.84
CA SER A 592 11.65 -35.56 -41.04
C SER A 592 12.87 -35.13 -41.85
N LYS A 593 14.10 -35.31 -41.34
CA LYS A 593 15.35 -34.95 -42.03
C LYS A 593 16.30 -36.14 -42.09
N LEU A 594 16.80 -36.43 -43.29
CA LEU A 594 17.92 -37.35 -43.53
C LEU A 594 19.24 -36.57 -43.57
N GLU A 595 20.36 -37.20 -43.22
CA GLU A 595 21.69 -36.55 -43.22
C GLU A 595 22.35 -36.44 -44.61
N GLU A 596 21.68 -36.86 -45.68
CA GLU A 596 22.22 -36.83 -47.04
C GLU A 596 22.38 -35.39 -47.57
N ARG A 597 23.51 -35.13 -48.23
CA ARG A 597 23.82 -33.84 -48.88
C ARG A 597 23.33 -33.87 -50.34
N ASP A 598 22.02 -33.78 -50.53
CA ASP A 598 21.41 -33.62 -51.85
C ASP A 598 21.52 -32.17 -52.37
N GLU A 599 21.55 -32.00 -53.70
CA GLU A 599 21.58 -30.66 -54.34
C GLU A 599 20.32 -29.86 -53.98
N MET A 600 19.21 -30.57 -53.74
CA MET A 600 17.96 -30.00 -53.23
C MET A 600 18.09 -29.39 -51.82
N GLY A 601 18.76 -30.08 -50.89
CA GLY A 601 19.02 -29.58 -49.54
C GLY A 601 20.02 -28.43 -49.54
N ARG A 602 20.93 -28.36 -50.52
CA ARG A 602 21.78 -27.19 -50.77
C ARG A 602 20.94 -25.99 -51.22
N LEU A 603 20.05 -26.17 -52.20
CA LEU A 603 19.16 -25.11 -52.69
C LEU A 603 18.26 -24.58 -51.57
N GLU A 604 17.66 -25.45 -50.76
CA GLU A 604 16.88 -25.02 -49.58
C GLU A 604 17.68 -24.15 -48.59
N LYS A 605 18.96 -24.49 -48.35
CA LYS A 605 19.83 -23.68 -47.48
C LYS A 605 20.11 -22.31 -48.09
N LEU A 606 20.23 -22.22 -49.41
CA LEU A 606 20.41 -20.96 -50.14
C LEU A 606 19.13 -20.12 -50.16
N VAL A 607 17.96 -20.73 -50.35
CA VAL A 607 16.66 -20.04 -50.22
C VAL A 607 16.51 -19.49 -48.81
N LYS A 608 16.82 -20.28 -47.77
CA LYS A 608 16.78 -19.83 -46.37
C LYS A 608 17.78 -18.68 -46.10
N LYS A 609 18.92 -18.64 -46.78
CA LYS A 609 19.89 -17.52 -46.71
C LYS A 609 19.35 -16.27 -47.42
N TYR A 610 18.76 -16.44 -48.61
CA TYR A 610 18.14 -15.36 -49.37
C TYR A 610 16.97 -14.74 -48.60
N GLU A 611 16.09 -15.56 -48.02
CA GLU A 611 14.96 -15.10 -47.20
C GLU A 611 15.38 -14.41 -45.90
N ARG A 612 16.52 -14.78 -45.31
CA ARG A 612 17.11 -14.07 -44.16
C ARG A 612 17.77 -12.73 -44.52
N GLY A 613 17.92 -12.42 -45.80
CA GLY A 613 18.67 -11.26 -46.25
C GLY A 613 20.20 -11.47 -46.23
N ASP A 614 20.67 -12.71 -46.04
CA ASP A 614 22.10 -13.04 -46.10
C ASP A 614 22.65 -12.89 -47.53
N LEU A 615 21.77 -12.93 -48.54
CA LEU A 615 22.07 -12.73 -49.96
C LEU A 615 21.43 -11.42 -50.45
N GLN A 616 22.16 -10.67 -51.26
CA GLN A 616 21.70 -9.40 -51.82
C GLN A 616 20.60 -9.65 -52.86
N LYS A 617 19.47 -8.93 -52.73
CA LYS A 617 18.33 -9.06 -53.66
C LYS A 617 18.60 -8.32 -54.97
N SER A 618 18.26 -8.95 -56.10
CA SER A 618 18.36 -8.40 -57.45
C SER A 618 17.19 -8.92 -58.27
N GLU A 619 16.15 -8.12 -58.47
CA GLU A 619 14.86 -8.61 -58.99
C GLU A 619 14.94 -9.41 -60.30
N TRP A 620 15.80 -9.00 -61.25
CA TRP A 620 15.91 -9.68 -62.53
C TRP A 620 16.69 -11.01 -62.41
N LEU A 621 17.75 -11.03 -61.60
CA LEU A 621 18.60 -12.20 -61.40
C LEU A 621 17.91 -13.22 -60.49
N ASP A 622 17.14 -12.74 -59.52
CA ASP A 622 16.29 -13.55 -58.65
C ASP A 622 15.20 -14.27 -59.45
N LYS A 623 14.52 -13.59 -60.39
CA LYS A 623 13.55 -14.23 -61.30
C LYS A 623 14.18 -15.34 -62.15
N LEU A 624 15.40 -15.13 -62.65
CA LEU A 624 16.12 -16.15 -63.42
C LEU A 624 16.57 -17.33 -62.54
N ALA A 625 17.05 -17.03 -61.32
CA ALA A 625 17.47 -18.02 -60.34
C ALA A 625 16.28 -18.87 -59.86
N TRP A 626 15.11 -18.29 -59.64
CA TRP A 626 13.90 -19.04 -59.28
C TRP A 626 13.46 -19.98 -60.39
N ARG A 627 13.46 -19.53 -61.65
CA ARG A 627 13.15 -20.39 -62.80
C ARG A 627 14.15 -21.54 -62.93
N LYS A 628 15.44 -21.27 -62.74
CA LYS A 628 16.48 -22.32 -62.76
C LYS A 628 16.35 -23.29 -61.58
N MET A 629 15.96 -22.79 -60.42
CA MET A 629 15.70 -23.60 -59.25
C MET A 629 14.49 -24.53 -59.47
N GLU A 630 13.42 -24.06 -60.13
CA GLU A 630 12.29 -24.91 -60.54
C GLU A 630 12.72 -26.01 -61.52
N GLU A 631 13.60 -25.72 -62.48
CA GLU A 631 14.15 -26.72 -63.40
C GLU A 631 14.99 -27.78 -62.67
N VAL A 632 15.85 -27.37 -61.73
CA VAL A 632 16.63 -28.29 -60.89
C VAL A 632 15.72 -29.08 -59.96
N HIS A 633 14.67 -28.45 -59.43
CA HIS A 633 13.68 -29.08 -58.57
C HIS A 633 12.96 -30.21 -59.32
N ALA A 634 12.47 -29.93 -60.53
CA ALA A 634 11.83 -30.92 -61.38
C ALA A 634 12.78 -32.06 -61.77
N ALA A 635 14.04 -31.75 -62.09
CA ALA A 635 15.04 -32.74 -62.48
C ALA A 635 15.45 -33.67 -61.33
N GLU A 636 15.56 -33.15 -60.11
CA GLU A 636 15.97 -33.94 -58.94
C GLU A 636 14.82 -34.77 -58.37
N THR A 637 13.59 -34.22 -58.38
CA THR A 637 12.36 -34.96 -58.03
C THR A 637 12.12 -36.13 -58.98
N ALA A 638 12.50 -36.00 -60.26
CA ALA A 638 12.43 -37.11 -61.22
C ALA A 638 13.48 -38.21 -60.99
N LYS A 639 14.59 -37.91 -60.31
CA LYS A 639 15.68 -38.86 -60.01
C LYS A 639 15.55 -39.55 -58.65
N SER A 640 14.81 -38.96 -57.71
CA SER A 640 14.69 -39.46 -56.35
C SER A 640 13.52 -40.45 -56.20
N GLU A 641 13.79 -41.61 -55.61
CA GLU A 641 12.75 -42.58 -55.22
C GLU A 641 12.09 -42.22 -53.87
N ASN A 642 12.49 -41.15 -53.19
CA ASN A 642 11.96 -40.79 -51.87
C ASN A 642 10.66 -39.98 -51.95
N LEU A 643 9.81 -40.08 -50.93
CA LEU A 643 8.59 -39.28 -50.79
C LEU A 643 8.84 -38.09 -49.86
N PHE A 644 8.35 -36.90 -50.24
CA PHE A 644 8.52 -35.69 -49.47
C PHE A 644 7.21 -34.91 -49.28
N LEU A 645 6.90 -34.57 -48.04
CA LEU A 645 5.78 -33.69 -47.68
C LEU A 645 6.28 -32.27 -47.46
N TYR A 646 5.63 -31.27 -48.08
CA TYR A 646 5.96 -29.86 -47.89
C TYR A 646 4.97 -29.20 -46.97
N ILE A 647 5.49 -28.57 -45.92
CA ILE A 647 4.72 -27.74 -44.97
C ILE A 647 5.23 -26.30 -44.96
N ASP A 648 4.38 -25.36 -44.57
CA ASP A 648 4.72 -23.94 -44.41
C ASP A 648 4.33 -23.48 -43.00
N LEU A 649 5.31 -23.01 -42.23
CA LEU A 649 5.09 -22.42 -40.91
C LEU A 649 4.97 -20.89 -41.02
N PRO A 650 4.21 -20.23 -40.13
CA PRO A 650 4.15 -18.77 -40.06
C PRO A 650 5.53 -18.12 -40.02
N ARG A 651 5.65 -16.96 -40.67
CA ARG A 651 6.87 -16.17 -40.70
C ARG A 651 6.74 -15.03 -39.69
N PHE A 652 7.72 -14.92 -38.82
CA PHE A 652 7.86 -13.81 -37.88
C PHE A 652 9.02 -12.91 -38.32
N ASP A 653 8.87 -11.59 -38.17
CA ASP A 653 9.88 -10.60 -38.56
C ASP A 653 11.20 -10.80 -37.81
N PHE A 654 11.14 -11.35 -36.59
CA PHE A 654 12.28 -11.68 -35.74
C PHE A 654 12.31 -13.19 -35.44
N PRO A 655 13.49 -13.82 -35.30
CA PRO A 655 13.62 -15.15 -34.70
C PRO A 655 12.88 -15.25 -33.36
N VAL A 656 12.07 -16.29 -33.18
CA VAL A 656 11.42 -16.58 -31.89
C VAL A 656 12.23 -17.68 -31.19
N ILE A 657 12.67 -17.44 -29.95
CA ILE A 657 13.47 -18.38 -29.16
C ILE A 657 12.62 -18.96 -28.05
N PHE A 658 12.73 -20.28 -27.82
CA PHE A 658 12.12 -20.94 -26.68
C PHE A 658 12.65 -20.33 -25.37
N SER A 659 11.72 -20.00 -24.48
CA SER A 659 12.00 -19.55 -23.12
C SER A 659 11.08 -20.35 -22.21
N GLU A 660 11.62 -20.92 -21.13
CA GLU A 660 10.77 -21.47 -20.09
C GLU A 660 9.89 -20.35 -19.52
N PRO A 661 8.62 -20.61 -19.21
CA PRO A 661 7.80 -19.65 -18.48
C PRO A 661 8.49 -19.39 -17.13
N GLU A 662 9.09 -18.21 -16.97
CA GLU A 662 9.55 -17.77 -15.66
C GLU A 662 8.32 -17.64 -14.77
N ALA A 663 8.11 -18.61 -13.89
CA ALA A 663 7.35 -18.34 -12.67
C ALA A 663 8.11 -17.21 -11.96
N PRO A 664 7.44 -16.18 -11.41
CA PRO A 664 8.10 -15.21 -10.56
C PRO A 664 8.55 -15.95 -9.29
N VAL A 665 9.77 -16.49 -9.34
CA VAL A 665 10.44 -17.13 -8.21
C VAL A 665 11.48 -16.13 -7.74
N ALA A 666 11.22 -15.54 -6.57
CA ALA A 666 12.28 -14.97 -5.77
C ALA A 666 13.28 -16.10 -5.47
N SER A 667 14.49 -15.93 -5.98
CA SER A 667 15.59 -16.89 -5.94
C SER A 667 15.84 -17.41 -4.51
N THR A 668 15.55 -18.68 -4.28
CA THR A 668 16.04 -19.46 -3.15
C THR A 668 17.26 -20.26 -3.61
N SER A 669 18.39 -20.09 -2.93
CA SER A 669 19.48 -21.06 -2.96
C SER A 669 19.82 -21.45 -1.54
N ALA A 670 19.28 -22.59 -1.08
CA ALA A 670 19.93 -23.42 -0.08
C ALA A 670 19.45 -24.88 -0.22
N PRO A 671 20.33 -25.87 0.02
CA PRO A 671 20.01 -27.29 -0.09
C PRO A 671 19.30 -27.82 1.17
N VAL A 672 18.54 -28.90 0.94
CA VAL A 672 17.73 -29.65 1.91
C VAL A 672 18.54 -30.19 3.09
N PRO A 673 17.99 -30.11 4.32
CA PRO A 673 18.19 -31.21 5.28
C PRO A 673 16.90 -31.68 5.98
N GLU A 674 17.03 -32.89 6.53
CA GLU A 674 16.04 -33.81 7.11
C GLU A 674 15.29 -33.30 8.38
N ILE A 675 14.16 -33.95 8.68
CA ILE A 675 13.39 -33.92 9.96
C ILE A 675 13.45 -35.37 10.49
N PRO A 676 13.51 -35.72 11.82
CA PRO A 676 12.67 -35.11 12.87
C PRO A 676 13.11 -35.09 14.36
N GLN A 677 12.32 -34.32 15.17
CA GLN A 677 11.86 -34.53 16.58
C GLN A 677 12.32 -33.54 17.73
N PRO A 678 11.54 -33.34 18.84
CA PRO A 678 10.83 -32.06 19.11
C PRO A 678 11.08 -31.39 20.50
N ALA A 679 10.67 -30.10 20.62
CA ALA A 679 10.30 -29.34 21.85
C ALA A 679 11.44 -29.02 22.88
N PRO A 680 11.34 -27.96 23.74
CA PRO A 680 10.13 -27.29 24.20
C PRO A 680 10.09 -25.74 24.12
N GLN A 681 8.86 -25.26 24.28
CA GLN A 681 8.35 -23.90 24.31
C GLN A 681 8.94 -23.06 25.45
N VAL A 682 9.18 -21.76 25.19
CA VAL A 682 9.14 -20.71 26.23
C VAL A 682 8.59 -19.39 25.63
N ALA A 683 7.40 -19.03 26.13
CA ALA A 683 6.78 -17.72 26.29
C ALA A 683 7.00 -16.60 25.25
N ALA A 684 5.92 -16.26 24.55
CA ALA A 684 5.77 -15.01 23.81
C ALA A 684 5.63 -13.83 24.78
N ALA A 685 6.57 -12.89 24.73
CA ALA A 685 6.41 -11.55 25.27
C ALA A 685 5.99 -10.64 24.11
N ALA A 686 4.70 -10.33 24.04
CA ALA A 686 4.17 -9.28 23.20
C ALA A 686 4.52 -7.92 23.85
N SER A 687 5.44 -7.18 23.24
CA SER A 687 5.70 -5.78 23.60
C SER A 687 5.02 -4.87 22.59
N THR A 688 3.99 -4.20 23.09
CA THR A 688 3.27 -3.04 22.56
C THR A 688 4.23 -2.01 21.95
N PHE A 689 4.00 -1.64 20.68
CA PHE A 689 4.57 -0.44 20.07
C PHE A 689 3.47 0.60 19.94
N THR A 690 3.45 1.54 20.87
CA THR A 690 2.72 2.81 20.77
C THR A 690 3.33 3.66 19.65
N ALA A 691 2.49 4.20 18.78
CA ALA A 691 2.90 5.03 17.65
C ALA A 691 3.49 6.37 18.12
N GLU A 692 4.81 6.54 18.00
CA GLU A 692 5.48 7.83 18.14
C GLU A 692 5.46 8.58 16.80
N ALA A 693 5.13 9.88 16.87
CA ALA A 693 4.87 10.79 15.74
C ALA A 693 6.10 11.11 14.84
N HIS A 694 7.21 10.38 14.97
CA HIS A 694 8.44 10.57 14.18
C HIS A 694 8.90 9.31 13.42
N LEU A 695 8.16 8.21 13.50
CA LEU A 695 8.43 6.99 12.74
C LEU A 695 7.63 6.96 11.43
N TRP A 696 8.32 6.86 10.29
CA TRP A 696 7.66 6.57 9.02
C TRP A 696 7.24 5.11 8.96
N ALA A 697 5.93 4.87 8.93
CA ALA A 697 5.37 3.56 8.60
C ALA A 697 5.70 3.26 7.12
N VAL A 698 6.71 2.44 6.87
CA VAL A 698 6.90 1.83 5.54
C VAL A 698 5.83 0.77 5.39
N ILE A 699 4.76 1.12 4.66
CA ILE A 699 3.72 0.17 4.27
C ILE A 699 4.37 -0.84 3.33
N ASP A 700 4.53 -2.08 3.79
CA ASP A 700 4.91 -3.19 2.94
C ASP A 700 3.74 -3.53 2.01
N PRO A 701 3.85 -3.28 0.69
CA PRO A 701 2.79 -3.59 -0.27
C PRO A 701 2.62 -5.10 -0.48
N GLU A 702 3.43 -5.93 0.17
CA GLU A 702 3.36 -7.41 0.17
C GLU A 702 2.79 -7.99 1.48
N VAL A 703 2.76 -7.25 2.60
CA VAL A 703 2.12 -7.72 3.86
C VAL A 703 0.64 -8.06 3.67
N ALA A 704 -0.04 -7.35 2.76
CA ALA A 704 -1.43 -7.62 2.41
C ALA A 704 -1.61 -8.73 1.36
N ARG A 705 -0.52 -9.31 0.81
CA ARG A 705 -0.59 -10.36 -0.21
C ARG A 705 -0.43 -11.73 0.43
N GLU A 706 -1.33 -12.66 0.08
CA GLU A 706 -1.24 -14.05 0.55
C GLU A 706 0.06 -14.70 0.06
N ASN A 707 0.80 -15.30 1.01
CA ASN A 707 2.01 -16.06 0.73
C ASN A 707 1.67 -17.29 -0.15
N PRO A 708 2.19 -17.39 -1.38
CA PRO A 708 1.88 -18.50 -2.29
C PRO A 708 2.31 -19.88 -1.77
N VAL A 709 3.34 -19.93 -0.90
CA VAL A 709 3.80 -21.17 -0.27
C VAL A 709 2.80 -21.63 0.78
N GLU A 710 2.25 -20.71 1.58
CA GLU A 710 1.18 -21.01 2.54
C GLU A 710 -0.13 -21.38 1.83
N ASP A 711 -0.51 -20.69 0.76
CA ASP A 711 -1.69 -21.05 -0.04
C ASP A 711 -1.54 -22.45 -0.67
N LYS A 712 -0.35 -22.78 -1.19
CA LYS A 712 -0.06 -24.14 -1.69
C LYS A 712 -0.07 -25.18 -0.57
N HIS A 713 0.55 -24.90 0.59
CA HIS A 713 0.52 -25.80 1.75
C HIS A 713 -0.91 -26.05 2.21
N ARG A 714 -1.70 -24.99 2.37
CA ARG A 714 -3.11 -25.04 2.76
C ARG A 714 -3.94 -25.88 1.79
N ARG A 715 -3.82 -25.64 0.48
CA ARG A 715 -4.51 -26.44 -0.54
C ARG A 715 -4.11 -27.91 -0.52
N LEU A 716 -2.87 -28.24 -0.15
CA LEU A 716 -2.41 -29.62 -0.01
C LEU A 716 -2.95 -30.28 1.26
N VAL A 717 -2.87 -29.60 2.41
CA VAL A 717 -3.40 -30.07 3.71
C VAL A 717 -4.91 -30.26 3.65
N ARG A 718 -5.62 -29.37 2.96
CA ARG A 718 -7.09 -29.36 2.84
C ARG A 718 -7.62 -30.10 1.60
N SER A 719 -6.74 -30.63 0.73
CA SER A 719 -7.16 -31.22 -0.54
C SER A 719 -8.11 -32.42 -0.34
N HIS A 720 -9.11 -32.54 -1.21
CA HIS A 720 -10.25 -33.48 -1.22
C HIS A 720 -9.98 -34.99 -1.11
N ARG A 721 -8.76 -35.44 -0.84
CA ARG A 721 -8.46 -36.87 -0.63
C ARG A 721 -8.91 -37.40 0.75
N SER A 722 -9.33 -36.53 1.68
CA SER A 722 -9.68 -36.85 3.08
C SER A 722 -11.20 -36.86 3.39
N SER A 723 -12.07 -36.54 2.43
CA SER A 723 -13.47 -36.16 2.68
C SER A 723 -14.37 -37.13 3.48
N PRO A 724 -14.21 -38.47 3.48
CA PRO A 724 -15.10 -39.34 4.25
C PRO A 724 -14.81 -39.38 5.75
N TYR A 725 -13.54 -39.24 6.16
CA TYR A 725 -13.10 -39.46 7.55
C TYR A 725 -13.22 -38.20 8.43
N ASP A 726 -13.32 -37.02 7.84
CA ASP A 726 -13.40 -35.74 8.56
C ASP A 726 -14.69 -35.59 9.38
N ARG A 727 -15.80 -36.20 8.95
CA ARG A 727 -17.10 -36.08 9.63
C ARG A 727 -17.14 -36.74 11.01
N GLU A 728 -16.32 -37.77 11.21
CA GLU A 728 -16.24 -38.52 12.46
C GLU A 728 -15.12 -38.02 13.38
N LEU A 729 -14.33 -37.05 12.91
CA LEU A 729 -13.17 -36.53 13.62
C LEU A 729 -13.62 -35.75 14.87
N LYS A 730 -13.17 -36.19 16.05
CA LYS A 730 -13.38 -35.48 17.33
C LYS A 730 -12.04 -35.01 17.90
N PRO A 731 -11.97 -33.78 18.44
CA PRO A 731 -10.74 -33.30 19.06
C PRO A 731 -10.44 -34.08 20.34
N ASN A 732 -9.16 -34.32 20.62
CA ASN A 732 -8.74 -34.84 21.93
C ASN A 732 -8.82 -33.72 22.98
N ALA A 733 -8.58 -34.04 24.26
CA ALA A 733 -8.72 -33.06 25.36
C ALA A 733 -7.86 -31.80 25.12
N LYS A 734 -6.60 -31.97 24.71
CA LYS A 734 -5.70 -30.85 24.44
C LYS A 734 -6.19 -29.96 23.29
N ILE A 735 -6.55 -30.56 22.16
CA ILE A 735 -7.06 -29.81 20.99
C ILE A 735 -8.37 -29.11 21.31
N ARG A 736 -9.23 -29.72 22.14
CA ARG A 736 -10.49 -29.11 22.56
C ARG A 736 -10.21 -27.86 23.39
N ASP A 737 -9.23 -27.90 24.28
CA ASP A 737 -8.85 -26.75 25.11
C ASP A 737 -8.22 -25.64 24.24
N GLU A 738 -7.37 -26.00 23.28
CA GLU A 738 -6.83 -25.07 22.26
C GLU A 738 -7.95 -24.43 21.41
N LEU A 739 -8.91 -25.23 20.92
CA LEU A 739 -10.08 -24.71 20.19
C LEU A 739 -10.92 -23.78 21.08
N ALA A 740 -11.10 -24.10 22.36
CA ALA A 740 -11.86 -23.25 23.28
C ALA A 740 -11.21 -21.87 23.48
N GLU A 741 -9.87 -21.81 23.53
CA GLU A 741 -9.15 -20.53 23.55
C GLU A 741 -9.36 -19.74 22.25
N LEU A 742 -9.24 -20.37 21.09
CA LEU A 742 -9.47 -19.73 19.78
C LEU A 742 -10.90 -19.21 19.60
N LEU A 743 -11.89 -19.93 20.13
CA LEU A 743 -13.29 -19.50 20.09
C LEU A 743 -13.57 -18.29 20.99
N ASN A 744 -12.73 -18.04 22.00
CA ASN A 744 -12.84 -16.88 22.88
C ASN A 744 -12.05 -15.66 22.36
N TYR A 745 -11.37 -15.77 21.21
CA TYR A 745 -10.67 -14.63 20.60
C TYR A 745 -11.65 -13.51 20.25
N ALA A 746 -11.19 -12.27 20.41
CA ALA A 746 -11.95 -11.09 19.99
C ALA A 746 -12.28 -11.13 18.48
N PRO A 747 -13.36 -10.47 18.01
CA PRO A 747 -13.70 -10.39 16.60
C PRO A 747 -12.56 -9.85 15.71
N SER A 748 -11.83 -8.82 16.14
CA SER A 748 -10.71 -8.25 15.38
C SER A 748 -9.45 -9.11 15.36
N GLN A 749 -9.32 -10.07 16.28
CA GLN A 749 -8.07 -10.80 16.43
C GLN A 749 -7.82 -11.67 15.20
N HIS A 750 -6.65 -11.48 14.60
CA HIS A 750 -6.24 -12.23 13.42
C HIS A 750 -5.89 -13.67 13.79
N LEU A 751 -6.46 -14.62 13.05
CA LEU A 751 -6.11 -16.04 13.16
C LEU A 751 -4.85 -16.34 12.35
N SER A 752 -3.91 -17.06 12.95
CA SER A 752 -2.73 -17.56 12.27
C SER A 752 -3.08 -18.64 11.24
N SER A 753 -2.16 -18.94 10.32
CA SER A 753 -2.38 -19.99 9.30
C SER A 753 -2.61 -21.38 9.93
N GLU A 754 -1.90 -21.70 11.02
CA GLU A 754 -2.07 -22.96 11.76
C GLU A 754 -3.43 -23.05 12.46
N GLU A 755 -3.89 -21.95 13.07
CA GLU A 755 -5.20 -21.86 13.73
C GLU A 755 -6.34 -22.02 12.74
N LYS A 756 -6.24 -21.38 11.57
CA LYS A 756 -7.22 -21.54 10.47
C LYS A 756 -7.32 -22.98 10.00
N ASP A 757 -6.18 -23.67 9.90
CA ASP A 757 -6.14 -25.08 9.50
C ASP A 757 -6.72 -26.00 10.59
N LEU A 758 -6.51 -25.67 11.87
CA LEU A 758 -7.11 -26.39 12.99
C LEU A 758 -8.65 -26.25 13.00
N ILE A 759 -9.15 -25.03 12.82
CA ILE A 759 -10.59 -24.74 12.72
C ILE A 759 -11.19 -25.46 11.51
N TRP A 760 -10.52 -25.40 10.34
CA TRP A 760 -10.97 -26.09 9.14
C TRP A 760 -11.02 -27.61 9.34
N LYS A 761 -10.00 -28.19 9.99
CA LYS A 761 -9.93 -29.63 10.28
C LYS A 761 -11.11 -30.11 11.14
N PHE A 762 -11.50 -29.35 12.16
CA PHE A 762 -12.60 -29.69 13.07
C PHE A 762 -13.94 -29.02 12.72
N ARG A 763 -14.10 -28.51 11.49
CA ARG A 763 -15.30 -27.78 11.04
C ARG A 763 -16.61 -28.50 11.32
N PHE A 764 -16.68 -29.82 11.14
CA PHE A 764 -17.89 -30.62 11.41
C PHE A 764 -18.22 -30.74 12.91
N TYR A 765 -17.20 -30.72 13.78
CA TYR A 765 -17.38 -30.68 15.23
C TYR A 765 -17.90 -29.30 15.68
N LEU A 766 -17.37 -28.24 15.08
CA LEU A 766 -17.68 -26.84 15.41
C LEU A 766 -19.09 -26.39 15.00
N ILE A 767 -19.77 -27.10 14.08
CA ILE A 767 -21.17 -26.81 13.67
C ILE A 767 -22.10 -26.62 14.87
N ARG A 768 -21.86 -27.38 15.96
CA ARG A 768 -22.69 -27.36 17.16
C ARG A 768 -22.38 -26.20 18.12
N ASP A 769 -21.23 -25.55 17.98
CA ASP A 769 -20.84 -24.41 18.81
C ASP A 769 -21.12 -23.10 18.07
N LYS A 770 -22.01 -22.28 18.62
CA LYS A 770 -22.39 -20.99 18.03
C LYS A 770 -21.19 -20.05 17.85
N ARG A 771 -20.22 -20.05 18.78
CA ARG A 771 -19.03 -19.18 18.75
C ARG A 771 -18.08 -19.49 17.60
N GLY A 772 -18.23 -20.67 16.98
CA GLY A 772 -17.33 -21.15 15.94
C GLY A 772 -17.59 -20.57 14.56
N LEU A 773 -18.78 -20.04 14.28
CA LEU A 773 -19.17 -19.70 12.91
C LEU A 773 -18.30 -18.58 12.32
N THR A 774 -18.14 -17.48 13.04
CA THR A 774 -17.37 -16.32 12.56
C THR A 774 -15.90 -16.69 12.36
N LYS A 775 -15.31 -17.46 13.28
CA LYS A 775 -13.92 -17.97 13.18
C LYS A 775 -13.75 -18.98 12.03
N PHE A 776 -14.75 -19.84 11.82
CA PHE A 776 -14.77 -20.77 10.70
C PHE A 776 -14.79 -20.01 9.37
N LEU A 777 -15.68 -19.02 9.21
CA LEU A 777 -15.79 -18.23 7.98
C LEU A 777 -14.52 -17.43 7.67
N LYS A 778 -13.80 -16.95 8.69
CA LYS A 778 -12.45 -16.34 8.55
C LYS A 778 -11.36 -17.33 8.15
N SER A 779 -11.60 -18.62 8.34
CA SER A 779 -10.68 -19.71 8.00
C SER A 779 -10.90 -20.25 6.59
N VAL A 780 -12.02 -19.92 5.94
CA VAL A 780 -12.37 -20.32 4.56
C VAL A 780 -11.49 -19.58 3.55
N THR A 781 -10.94 -20.31 2.58
CA THR A 781 -10.25 -19.70 1.45
C THR A 781 -11.26 -19.38 0.35
N TRP A 782 -11.78 -18.15 0.34
CA TRP A 782 -12.85 -17.70 -0.59
C TRP A 782 -12.50 -17.77 -2.08
N ARG A 783 -11.20 -17.94 -2.42
CA ARG A 783 -10.72 -18.15 -3.79
C ARG A 783 -10.88 -19.58 -4.29
N ASP A 784 -11.03 -20.55 -3.38
CA ASP A 784 -11.23 -21.96 -3.72
C ASP A 784 -12.73 -22.27 -3.80
N ALA A 785 -13.23 -22.54 -5.01
CA ALA A 785 -14.63 -22.84 -5.25
C ALA A 785 -15.12 -24.08 -4.48
N SER A 786 -14.24 -25.04 -4.18
CA SER A 786 -14.60 -26.25 -3.45
C SER A 786 -14.79 -25.99 -1.95
N GLU A 787 -13.91 -25.22 -1.33
CA GLU A 787 -14.06 -24.78 0.07
C GLU A 787 -15.30 -23.90 0.22
N VAL A 788 -15.52 -22.95 -0.69
CA VAL A 788 -16.70 -22.08 -0.68
C VAL A 788 -17.99 -22.88 -0.80
N LYS A 789 -18.02 -23.90 -1.67
CA LYS A 789 -19.17 -24.79 -1.80
C LYS A 789 -19.44 -25.52 -0.48
N GLN A 790 -18.43 -26.14 0.12
CA GLN A 790 -18.60 -26.84 1.39
C GLN A 790 -19.00 -25.90 2.54
N ALA A 791 -18.35 -24.74 2.66
CA ALA A 791 -18.64 -23.78 3.71
C ALA A 791 -20.07 -23.23 3.62
N VAL A 792 -20.52 -22.83 2.42
CA VAL A 792 -21.77 -22.08 2.26
C VAL A 792 -22.96 -22.96 1.89
N GLU A 793 -22.79 -24.01 1.09
CA GLU A 793 -23.90 -24.89 0.66
C GLU A 793 -24.10 -26.08 1.60
N GLU A 794 -23.03 -26.62 2.19
CA GLU A 794 -23.13 -27.80 3.07
C GLU A 794 -23.20 -27.42 4.55
N LEU A 795 -22.24 -26.61 5.04
CA LEU A 795 -22.04 -26.39 6.47
C LEU A 795 -22.88 -25.24 7.05
N LEU A 796 -22.92 -24.09 6.39
CA LEU A 796 -23.64 -22.91 6.87
C LEU A 796 -25.13 -23.17 7.17
N PRO A 797 -25.89 -23.93 6.36
CA PRO A 797 -27.29 -24.24 6.68
C PRO A 797 -27.47 -25.19 7.88
N GLN A 798 -26.42 -25.93 8.24
CA GLN A 798 -26.43 -26.89 9.37
C GLN A 798 -25.91 -26.28 10.67
N TRP A 799 -25.28 -25.10 10.61
CA TRP A 799 -24.70 -24.46 11.78
C TRP A 799 -25.76 -24.12 12.82
N THR A 800 -25.43 -24.34 14.10
CA THR A 800 -26.26 -23.89 15.23
C THR A 800 -26.52 -22.38 15.10
N GLU A 801 -27.69 -21.95 15.55
CA GLU A 801 -28.09 -20.56 15.52
C GLU A 801 -27.11 -19.70 16.34
N ILE A 802 -26.65 -18.60 15.73
CA ILE A 802 -25.69 -17.67 16.34
C ILE A 802 -26.39 -16.52 17.04
N ASP A 803 -25.66 -15.85 17.93
CA ASP A 803 -26.15 -14.66 18.63
C ASP A 803 -26.14 -13.43 17.69
N THR A 804 -26.85 -12.37 18.10
CA THR A 804 -27.03 -11.15 17.29
C THR A 804 -25.71 -10.40 17.05
N ASP A 805 -24.76 -10.46 17.98
CA ASP A 805 -23.43 -9.86 17.85
C ASP A 805 -22.57 -10.54 16.79
N ASP A 806 -22.58 -11.87 16.72
CA ASP A 806 -21.93 -12.63 15.64
C ASP A 806 -22.58 -12.31 14.28
N ALA A 807 -23.91 -12.16 14.23
CA ALA A 807 -24.61 -11.83 12.99
C ALA A 807 -24.24 -10.42 12.47
N LEU A 808 -24.08 -9.45 13.38
CA LEU A 808 -23.60 -8.11 13.04
C LEU A 808 -22.16 -8.13 12.48
N GLU A 809 -21.28 -8.98 13.02
CA GLU A 809 -19.92 -9.16 12.49
C GLU A 809 -19.94 -9.59 11.02
N LEU A 810 -20.84 -10.53 10.68
CA LEU A 810 -20.99 -11.05 9.32
C LEU A 810 -21.51 -10.01 8.30
N LEU A 811 -22.04 -8.88 8.76
CA LEU A 811 -22.44 -7.77 7.89
C LEU A 811 -21.32 -6.74 7.64
N GLY A 812 -20.17 -6.90 8.29
CA GLY A 812 -19.01 -6.03 8.10
C GLY A 812 -18.30 -6.21 6.75
N PRO A 813 -17.26 -5.40 6.50
CA PRO A 813 -16.50 -5.41 5.24
C PRO A 813 -15.71 -6.70 5.00
N GLY A 814 -15.44 -7.50 6.04
CA GLY A 814 -14.74 -8.78 5.92
C GLY A 814 -15.55 -9.89 5.23
N THR A 815 -16.87 -9.73 5.11
CA THR A 815 -17.76 -10.75 4.53
C THR A 815 -18.14 -10.39 3.11
N MET A 816 -17.53 -11.09 2.14
CA MET A 816 -17.72 -10.82 0.71
C MET A 816 -18.81 -11.66 0.05
N ASP A 817 -19.19 -12.81 0.60
CA ASP A 817 -20.19 -13.71 -0.01
C ASP A 817 -21.63 -13.32 0.39
N SER A 818 -22.50 -13.10 -0.59
CA SER A 818 -23.88 -12.64 -0.36
C SER A 818 -24.73 -13.64 0.41
N ARG A 819 -24.45 -14.95 0.34
CA ARG A 819 -25.21 -15.99 1.05
C ARG A 819 -24.90 -16.00 2.55
N VAL A 820 -23.66 -15.69 2.92
CA VAL A 820 -23.28 -15.49 4.33
C VAL A 820 -24.00 -14.26 4.89
N ARG A 821 -24.04 -13.16 4.13
CA ARG A 821 -24.78 -11.96 4.52
C ARG A 821 -26.29 -12.25 4.64
N ALA A 822 -26.87 -13.01 3.71
CA ALA A 822 -28.27 -13.42 3.79
C ALA A 822 -28.56 -14.31 5.01
N PHE A 823 -27.63 -15.17 5.41
CA PHE A 823 -27.72 -15.91 6.67
C PHE A 823 -27.73 -14.97 7.87
N ALA A 824 -26.84 -13.98 7.90
CA ALA A 824 -26.80 -12.97 8.97
C ALA A 824 -28.11 -12.17 9.06
N VAL A 825 -28.66 -11.72 7.92
CA VAL A 825 -29.97 -11.05 7.85
C VAL A 825 -31.09 -11.94 8.38
N ARG A 826 -31.05 -13.25 8.09
CA ARG A 826 -32.02 -14.21 8.65
C ARG A 826 -31.93 -14.30 10.17
N GLN A 827 -30.72 -14.28 10.74
CA GLN A 827 -30.57 -14.26 12.19
C GLN A 827 -31.10 -12.96 12.81
N LEU A 828 -30.77 -11.80 12.20
CA LEU A 828 -31.29 -10.50 12.64
C LEU A 828 -32.81 -10.37 12.52
N SER A 829 -33.45 -11.11 11.62
CA SER A 829 -34.91 -11.07 11.46
C SER A 829 -35.68 -11.47 12.73
N ARG A 830 -35.03 -12.15 13.66
CA ARG A 830 -35.57 -12.59 14.95
C ARG A 830 -35.51 -11.53 16.05
N ALA A 831 -34.65 -10.53 15.91
CA ALA A 831 -34.58 -9.42 16.86
C ALA A 831 -35.91 -8.64 16.84
N ASP A 832 -36.35 -8.20 18.01
CA ASP A 832 -37.52 -7.32 18.13
C ASP A 832 -37.23 -5.90 17.59
N ASP A 833 -38.26 -5.09 17.40
CA ASP A 833 -38.08 -3.74 16.83
C ASP A 833 -37.30 -2.79 17.77
N ASP A 834 -37.37 -3.00 19.08
CA ASP A 834 -36.68 -2.17 20.07
C ASP A 834 -35.18 -2.47 20.12
N GLU A 835 -34.80 -3.74 20.00
CA GLU A 835 -33.43 -4.22 19.81
C GLU A 835 -32.90 -3.78 18.45
N LEU A 836 -33.68 -3.93 17.38
CA LEU A 836 -33.29 -3.49 16.04
C LEU A 836 -33.04 -1.97 16.00
N ARG A 837 -33.83 -1.17 16.72
CA ARG A 837 -33.60 0.27 16.87
C ARG A 837 -32.22 0.60 17.45
N LEU A 838 -31.66 -0.25 18.32
CA LEU A 838 -30.32 -0.08 18.89
C LEU A 838 -29.19 -0.39 17.91
N TYR A 839 -29.45 -1.11 16.81
CA TYR A 839 -28.44 -1.46 15.81
C TYR A 839 -28.68 -0.78 14.46
N LEU A 840 -29.81 -0.11 14.30
CA LEU A 840 -30.29 0.44 13.04
C LEU A 840 -29.27 1.37 12.37
N LEU A 841 -28.56 2.19 13.15
CA LEU A 841 -27.53 3.09 12.61
C LEU A 841 -26.41 2.29 11.91
N GLN A 842 -25.91 1.25 12.57
CA GLN A 842 -24.86 0.36 12.04
C GLN A 842 -25.36 -0.46 10.86
N LEU A 843 -26.62 -0.93 10.90
CA LEU A 843 -27.22 -1.66 9.79
C LEU A 843 -27.37 -0.79 8.53
N VAL A 844 -27.69 0.50 8.70
CA VAL A 844 -27.69 1.46 7.58
C VAL A 844 -26.26 1.66 7.03
N GLN A 845 -25.23 1.69 7.89
CA GLN A 845 -23.85 1.72 7.42
C GLN A 845 -23.45 0.42 6.69
N ALA A 846 -23.90 -0.74 7.17
CA ALA A 846 -23.59 -2.04 6.58
C ALA A 846 -24.14 -2.20 5.14
N LEU A 847 -25.10 -1.38 4.71
CA LEU A 847 -25.55 -1.32 3.30
C LEU A 847 -24.42 -0.95 2.32
N LYS A 848 -23.40 -0.21 2.77
CA LYS A 848 -22.21 0.14 1.96
C LYS A 848 -21.44 -1.08 1.49
N PHE A 849 -21.54 -2.19 2.23
CA PHE A 849 -20.78 -3.41 1.94
C PHE A 849 -21.54 -4.40 1.05
N GLU A 850 -22.79 -4.12 0.64
CA GLU A 850 -23.54 -5.00 -0.27
C GLU A 850 -23.01 -4.97 -1.71
N SER A 851 -22.52 -3.83 -2.22
CA SER A 851 -22.06 -3.68 -3.62
C SER A 851 -20.76 -4.43 -3.94
N ASN A 852 -19.86 -4.57 -2.95
CA ASN A 852 -18.58 -5.25 -3.13
C ASN A 852 -18.74 -6.76 -3.39
N ALA A 853 -19.88 -7.36 -2.98
CA ALA A 853 -20.19 -8.77 -3.21
C ALA A 853 -20.61 -9.06 -4.66
N THR A 854 -21.15 -8.07 -5.38
CA THR A 854 -21.72 -8.24 -6.73
C THR A 854 -20.70 -8.08 -7.85
N ASP A 855 -19.69 -7.22 -7.66
CA ASP A 855 -18.76 -6.82 -8.74
C ASP A 855 -17.70 -7.88 -9.11
N GLN A 856 -17.34 -8.83 -8.23
CA GLN A 856 -16.28 -9.81 -8.52
C GLN A 856 -16.69 -10.98 -9.43
N ARG A 857 -17.96 -11.11 -9.83
CA ARG A 857 -18.42 -12.21 -10.73
C ARG A 857 -18.79 -11.79 -12.16
N SER A 858 -18.92 -10.51 -12.45
CA SER A 858 -19.40 -10.03 -13.76
C SER A 858 -18.40 -10.12 -14.92
N LEU A 859 -17.22 -10.73 -14.72
CA LEU A 859 -16.28 -11.01 -15.82
C LEU A 859 -16.30 -12.47 -16.30
N ARG A 860 -17.07 -13.37 -15.66
CA ARG A 860 -17.15 -14.79 -16.06
C ARG A 860 -18.49 -15.44 -15.71
N SER A 861 -19.58 -15.09 -16.39
CA SER A 861 -20.65 -16.06 -16.72
C SER A 861 -21.71 -15.47 -17.65
N THR A 862 -22.00 -16.14 -18.77
CA THR A 862 -23.16 -15.92 -19.65
C THR A 862 -24.28 -16.92 -19.34
N SER A 863 -24.53 -17.22 -18.07
CA SER A 863 -25.69 -18.01 -17.65
C SER A 863 -26.59 -17.20 -16.71
N ALA A 864 -27.84 -17.04 -17.13
CA ALA A 864 -28.90 -16.39 -16.38
C ALA A 864 -29.29 -17.23 -15.16
N ILE A 865 -28.67 -16.95 -14.02
CA ILE A 865 -29.23 -17.25 -12.69
C ILE A 865 -28.93 -16.02 -11.82
N SER A 866 -29.94 -15.18 -11.58
CA SER A 866 -29.86 -14.04 -10.66
C SER A 866 -29.80 -14.57 -9.23
N TYR A 867 -28.60 -14.69 -8.66
CA TYR A 867 -28.47 -14.86 -7.22
C TYR A 867 -28.72 -13.50 -6.55
N GLU A 868 -29.69 -13.50 -5.64
CA GLU A 868 -30.36 -12.34 -5.04
C GLU A 868 -29.43 -11.40 -4.26
N ASP A 869 -29.85 -10.13 -4.17
CA ASP A 869 -29.38 -9.12 -3.20
C ASP A 869 -29.17 -9.79 -1.82
N SER A 870 -28.18 -9.39 -1.02
CA SER A 870 -27.94 -9.96 0.33
C SER A 870 -29.12 -9.78 1.31
N GLY A 871 -30.18 -9.09 0.90
CA GLY A 871 -31.46 -9.02 1.60
C GLY A 871 -31.51 -8.00 2.74
N LEU A 872 -30.40 -7.31 3.07
CA LEU A 872 -30.39 -6.36 4.18
C LEU A 872 -31.24 -5.13 3.86
N SER A 873 -31.11 -4.58 2.64
CA SER A 873 -31.91 -3.43 2.20
C SER A 873 -33.42 -3.73 2.26
N ASP A 874 -33.84 -4.87 1.71
CA ASP A 874 -35.25 -5.30 1.72
C ASP A 874 -35.75 -5.61 3.13
N PHE A 875 -34.90 -6.20 4.00
CA PHE A 875 -35.22 -6.43 5.41
C PHE A 875 -35.48 -5.12 6.15
N LEU A 876 -34.56 -4.15 6.05
CA LEU A 876 -34.71 -2.84 6.71
C LEU A 876 -35.94 -2.09 6.21
N ILE A 877 -36.18 -2.11 4.89
CA ILE A 877 -37.36 -1.50 4.28
C ILE A 877 -38.63 -2.16 4.81
N SER A 878 -38.70 -3.49 4.81
CA SER A 878 -39.89 -4.23 5.25
C SER A 878 -40.21 -3.96 6.72
N ARG A 879 -39.21 -4.01 7.61
CA ARG A 879 -39.37 -3.69 9.04
C ARG A 879 -39.74 -2.22 9.26
N GLY A 880 -39.09 -1.30 8.55
CA GLY A 880 -39.38 0.13 8.62
C GLY A 880 -40.78 0.49 8.10
N VAL A 881 -41.29 -0.22 7.09
CA VAL A 881 -42.67 -0.03 6.61
C VAL A 881 -43.68 -0.58 7.60
N ALA A 882 -43.42 -1.74 8.21
CA ALA A 882 -44.31 -2.31 9.23
C ALA A 882 -44.41 -1.46 10.50
N ASN A 883 -43.31 -0.86 10.97
CA ASN A 883 -43.27 -0.07 12.20
C ASN A 883 -43.06 1.44 11.92
N PRO A 884 -44.05 2.31 12.20
CA PRO A 884 -43.97 3.75 12.04
C PRO A 884 -42.74 4.42 12.67
N VAL A 885 -42.43 4.04 13.92
CA VAL A 885 -41.36 4.63 14.72
C VAL A 885 -39.99 4.22 14.19
N LEU A 886 -39.81 2.93 13.88
CA LEU A 886 -38.58 2.42 13.28
C LEU A 886 -38.35 3.02 11.89
N GLY A 887 -39.41 3.11 11.07
CA GLY A 887 -39.33 3.71 9.74
C GLY A 887 -38.99 5.20 9.75
N ASN A 888 -39.42 5.95 10.78
CA ASN A 888 -39.00 7.34 10.97
C ASN A 888 -37.49 7.44 11.22
N ARG A 889 -36.92 6.60 12.11
CA ARG A 889 -35.46 6.58 12.34
C ARG A 889 -34.69 6.16 11.09
N LEU A 890 -35.15 5.12 10.38
CA LEU A 890 -34.55 4.66 9.13
C LEU A 890 -34.52 5.77 8.07
N TYR A 891 -35.62 6.50 7.91
CA TYR A 891 -35.70 7.63 6.99
C TYR A 891 -34.62 8.68 7.27
N TRP A 892 -34.50 9.15 8.52
CA TRP A 892 -33.54 10.18 8.88
C TRP A 892 -32.09 9.72 8.73
N TYR A 893 -31.77 8.47 9.08
CA TYR A 893 -30.43 7.93 8.87
C TYR A 893 -30.04 7.86 7.39
N LEU A 894 -30.97 7.44 6.52
CA LEU A 894 -30.72 7.41 5.08
C LEU A 894 -30.59 8.81 4.47
N ILE A 895 -31.43 9.77 4.89
CA ILE A 895 -31.39 11.14 4.35
C ILE A 895 -30.08 11.85 4.70
N VAL A 896 -29.57 11.66 5.91
CA VAL A 896 -28.28 12.21 6.32
C VAL A 896 -27.17 11.69 5.40
N GLU A 897 -27.12 10.38 5.14
CA GLU A 897 -26.11 9.78 4.25
C GLU A 897 -26.25 10.24 2.79
N VAL A 898 -27.48 10.46 2.31
CA VAL A 898 -27.73 11.02 0.96
C VAL A 898 -27.22 12.45 0.83
N ALA A 899 -27.24 13.22 1.92
CA ALA A 899 -26.84 14.62 1.94
C ALA A 899 -25.31 14.83 2.06
N LEU A 900 -24.53 13.76 2.26
CA LEU A 900 -23.06 13.83 2.31
C LEU A 900 -22.44 14.03 0.91
N ASP A 901 -21.21 14.57 0.86
CA ASP A 901 -20.52 14.93 -0.40
C ASP A 901 -20.04 13.72 -1.25
N ASP A 902 -20.19 12.48 -0.76
CA ASP A 902 -19.85 11.28 -1.52
C ASP A 902 -20.93 10.93 -2.56
N ARG A 903 -20.69 11.31 -3.81
CA ARG A 903 -21.62 11.10 -4.93
C ARG A 903 -21.93 9.63 -5.24
N VAL A 904 -21.05 8.69 -4.90
CA VAL A 904 -21.27 7.26 -5.16
C VAL A 904 -22.20 6.71 -4.10
N MET A 905 -21.88 6.95 -2.83
CA MET A 905 -22.69 6.50 -1.70
C MET A 905 -24.07 7.19 -1.67
N ALA A 906 -24.13 8.48 -1.96
CA ALA A 906 -25.39 9.22 -2.05
C ALA A 906 -26.36 8.62 -3.09
N LYS A 907 -25.84 8.12 -4.23
CA LYS A 907 -26.68 7.42 -5.23
C LYS A 907 -27.19 6.07 -4.73
N MET A 908 -26.35 5.31 -4.02
CA MET A 908 -26.74 4.03 -3.43
C MET A 908 -27.84 4.22 -2.39
N TYR A 909 -27.60 5.07 -1.39
CA TYR A 909 -28.60 5.38 -0.36
C TYR A 909 -29.85 6.04 -0.94
N GLY A 910 -29.71 6.90 -1.95
CA GLY A 910 -30.84 7.50 -2.66
C GLY A 910 -31.73 6.45 -3.33
N ARG A 911 -31.16 5.36 -3.86
CA ARG A 911 -31.92 4.22 -4.39
C ARG A 911 -32.68 3.49 -3.28
N VAL A 912 -32.07 3.29 -2.12
CA VAL A 912 -32.72 2.67 -0.96
C VAL A 912 -33.88 3.55 -0.45
N VAL A 913 -33.68 4.87 -0.34
CA VAL A 913 -34.74 5.83 0.02
C VAL A 913 -35.89 5.78 -1.00
N TYR A 914 -35.58 5.74 -2.30
CA TYR A 914 -36.60 5.65 -3.34
C TYR A 914 -37.44 4.37 -3.21
N ARG A 915 -36.79 3.20 -2.98
CA ARG A 915 -37.49 1.93 -2.74
C ARG A 915 -38.32 1.98 -1.46
N PHE A 916 -37.76 2.50 -0.37
CA PHE A 916 -38.45 2.66 0.92
C PHE A 916 -39.73 3.51 0.78
N MET A 917 -39.63 4.65 0.10
CA MET A 917 -40.77 5.53 -0.16
C MET A 917 -41.82 4.88 -1.07
N GLY A 918 -41.40 4.10 -2.07
CA GLY A 918 -42.29 3.30 -2.89
C GLY A 918 -43.07 2.28 -2.06
N LYS A 919 -42.37 1.52 -1.20
CA LYS A 919 -43.00 0.53 -0.31
C LYS A 919 -43.91 1.13 0.75
N ILE A 920 -43.61 2.33 1.25
CA ILE A 920 -44.54 3.07 2.12
C ILE A 920 -45.85 3.35 1.37
N LEU A 921 -45.81 3.79 0.10
CA LEU A 921 -47.01 4.10 -0.67
C LEU A 921 -47.89 2.87 -0.95
N GLU A 922 -47.27 1.69 -1.04
CA GLU A 922 -47.98 0.41 -1.19
C GLU A 922 -48.70 -0.03 0.10
N ALA A 923 -48.28 0.47 1.26
CA ALA A 923 -48.86 0.12 2.55
C ALA A 923 -50.16 0.91 2.86
N GLU A 924 -51.00 0.34 3.72
CA GLU A 924 -52.22 1.01 4.20
C GLU A 924 -51.88 2.33 4.92
N GLY A 925 -52.57 3.43 4.57
CA GLY A 925 -52.25 4.76 5.10
C GLY A 925 -50.92 5.36 4.59
N GLY A 926 -50.27 4.71 3.63
CA GLY A 926 -48.94 5.08 3.11
C GLY A 926 -48.81 6.50 2.57
N SER A 927 -49.84 7.00 1.89
CA SER A 927 -49.84 8.37 1.33
C SER A 927 -49.77 9.43 2.43
N GLU A 928 -50.49 9.24 3.53
CA GLU A 928 -50.46 10.14 4.68
C GLU A 928 -49.11 10.06 5.38
N ARG A 929 -48.59 8.85 5.59
CA ARG A 929 -47.28 8.64 6.21
C ARG A 929 -46.14 9.30 5.43
N ARG A 930 -46.15 9.20 4.10
CA ARG A 930 -45.19 9.89 3.23
C ARG A 930 -45.31 11.40 3.34
N GLU A 931 -46.54 11.92 3.42
CA GLU A 931 -46.78 13.35 3.61
C GLU A 931 -46.30 13.84 4.98
N LEU A 932 -46.47 13.06 6.05
CA LEU A 932 -45.91 13.38 7.37
C LEU A 932 -44.38 13.49 7.33
N MET A 933 -43.66 12.54 6.71
CA MET A 933 -42.20 12.61 6.55
C MET A 933 -41.77 13.84 5.72
N ARG A 934 -42.53 14.20 4.68
CA ARG A 934 -42.28 15.41 3.89
C ARG A 934 -42.44 16.68 4.73
N ARG A 935 -43.50 16.76 5.54
CA ARG A 935 -43.77 17.88 6.47
C ARG A 935 -42.69 17.99 7.55
N GLN A 936 -42.22 16.87 8.10
CA GLN A 936 -41.07 16.86 9.00
C GLN A 936 -39.82 17.46 8.33
N GLY A 937 -39.52 17.05 7.10
CA GLY A 937 -38.40 17.60 6.33
C GLY A 937 -38.49 19.11 6.13
N LEU A 938 -39.68 19.63 5.80
CA LEU A 938 -39.90 21.07 5.67
C LEU A 938 -39.72 21.83 6.98
N MET A 939 -40.20 21.27 8.10
CA MET A 939 -40.02 21.88 9.42
C MET A 939 -38.52 21.97 9.77
N VAL A 940 -37.78 20.87 9.57
CA VAL A 940 -36.34 20.82 9.83
C VAL A 940 -35.57 21.81 8.95
N ASP A 941 -35.88 21.89 7.65
CA ASP A 941 -35.25 22.86 6.74
C ASP A 941 -35.52 24.32 7.16
N SER A 942 -36.76 24.60 7.57
CA SER A 942 -37.13 25.92 8.13
C SER A 942 -36.30 26.23 9.39
N LEU A 943 -36.24 25.31 10.36
CA LEU A 943 -35.45 25.48 11.59
C LEU A 943 -33.96 25.67 11.29
N ALA A 944 -33.39 24.88 10.39
CA ALA A 944 -32.00 25.00 9.94
C ALA A 944 -31.70 26.38 9.36
N LYS A 945 -32.56 26.87 8.46
CA LYS A 945 -32.44 28.20 7.87
C LYS A 945 -32.47 29.29 8.94
N ARG A 946 -33.40 29.22 9.90
CA ARG A 946 -33.52 30.22 10.98
C ARG A 946 -32.37 30.15 11.98
N ALA A 947 -31.91 28.96 12.35
CA ALA A 947 -30.73 28.76 13.18
C ALA A 947 -29.49 29.38 12.54
N ARG A 948 -29.28 29.15 11.24
CA ARG A 948 -28.18 29.74 10.46
C ARG A 948 -28.26 31.26 10.40
N GLU A 949 -29.43 31.83 10.12
CA GLU A 949 -29.66 33.28 10.12
C GLU A 949 -29.31 33.92 11.49
N LEU A 950 -29.72 33.29 12.60
CA LEU A 950 -29.42 33.76 13.96
C LEU A 950 -27.94 33.59 14.31
N ARG A 951 -27.30 32.49 13.89
CA ARG A 951 -25.87 32.26 14.10
C ARG A 951 -25.03 33.31 13.40
N MET A 952 -25.32 33.59 12.13
CA MET A 952 -24.59 34.58 11.30
C MET A 952 -24.86 36.04 11.70
N SER A 953 -25.91 36.29 12.48
CA SER A 953 -26.17 37.63 13.03
C SER A 953 -25.13 38.03 14.08
N LYS A 954 -24.68 39.30 14.02
CA LYS A 954 -23.82 39.95 15.01
C LYS A 954 -24.58 40.50 16.23
N ASP A 955 -25.89 40.27 16.32
CA ASP A 955 -26.69 40.75 17.45
C ASP A 955 -26.26 40.10 18.78
N PRO A 956 -26.36 40.81 19.93
CA PRO A 956 -26.14 40.21 21.24
C PRO A 956 -27.23 39.17 21.57
N ARG A 957 -26.90 38.20 22.45
CA ARG A 957 -27.77 37.06 22.78
C ARG A 957 -29.22 37.45 23.15
N PRO A 958 -29.50 38.45 24.00
CA PRO A 958 -30.89 38.82 24.32
C PRO A 958 -31.70 39.21 23.08
N LYS A 959 -31.09 39.96 22.16
CA LYS A 959 -31.70 40.37 20.89
C LYS A 959 -31.88 39.20 19.92
N LYS A 960 -30.97 38.21 19.96
CA LYS A 960 -31.16 36.94 19.21
C LYS A 960 -32.37 36.15 19.75
N ILE A 961 -32.60 36.14 21.07
CA ILE A 961 -33.76 35.51 21.69
C ILE A 961 -35.05 36.22 21.26
N GLU A 962 -35.09 37.55 21.31
CA GLU A 962 -36.24 38.32 20.82
C GLU A 962 -36.56 38.02 19.35
N LYS A 963 -35.52 37.98 18.49
CA LYS A 963 -35.67 37.60 17.08
C LYS A 963 -36.20 36.17 16.90
N LEU A 964 -35.66 35.20 17.64
CA LEU A 964 -36.15 33.81 17.62
C LEU A 964 -37.64 33.76 17.98
N ARG A 965 -38.04 34.42 19.07
CA ARG A 965 -39.44 34.46 19.51
C ARG A 965 -40.34 35.12 18.47
N ALA A 966 -39.91 36.23 17.88
CA ALA A 966 -40.64 36.88 16.79
C ALA A 966 -40.80 35.98 15.56
N ILE A 967 -39.76 35.22 15.20
CA ILE A 967 -39.79 34.26 14.08
C ILE A 967 -40.80 33.13 14.37
N ILE A 968 -40.82 32.60 15.59
CA ILE A 968 -41.75 31.53 15.97
C ILE A 968 -43.19 32.04 15.92
N THR A 969 -43.45 33.23 16.49
CA THR A 969 -44.80 33.82 16.57
C THR A 969 -45.34 34.30 15.21
N ASP A 970 -44.48 34.56 14.23
CA ASP A 970 -44.91 34.92 12.88
C ASP A 970 -45.65 33.74 12.21
N THR A 971 -46.95 33.92 12.00
CA THR A 971 -47.85 32.93 11.39
C THR A 971 -47.40 32.49 10.00
N LYS A 972 -46.63 33.32 9.28
CA LYS A 972 -46.09 32.96 7.96
C LYS A 972 -45.09 31.80 8.01
N ASN A 973 -44.45 31.56 9.16
CA ASN A 973 -43.47 30.49 9.32
C ASN A 973 -44.11 29.13 9.70
N ASN A 974 -45.40 29.09 10.05
CA ASN A 974 -46.12 27.89 10.51
C ASN A 974 -45.42 27.14 11.67
N LEU A 975 -44.73 27.86 12.55
CA LEU A 975 -44.00 27.28 13.70
C LEU A 975 -44.79 27.39 15.01
N VAL A 976 -45.58 28.44 15.21
CA VAL A 976 -46.37 28.62 16.44
C VAL A 976 -47.48 27.59 16.59
N SER A 977 -48.12 27.23 15.47
CA SER A 977 -49.19 26.25 15.39
C SER A 977 -49.12 25.55 14.04
N MET A 978 -49.21 24.23 14.07
CA MET A 978 -49.15 23.33 12.93
C MET A 978 -50.09 22.14 13.16
N PRO A 979 -50.60 21.49 12.09
CA PRO A 979 -51.33 20.24 12.24
C PRO A 979 -50.45 19.19 12.94
N PRO A 980 -51.02 18.21 13.65
CA PRO A 980 -50.26 17.16 14.31
C PRO A 980 -49.19 16.56 13.40
N LEU A 981 -47.99 16.43 13.95
CA LEU A 981 -46.81 15.94 13.25
C LEU A 981 -45.95 15.13 14.24
N PRO A 982 -45.57 13.88 13.92
CA PRO A 982 -44.61 13.15 14.74
C PRO A 982 -43.28 13.91 14.81
N LEU A 983 -42.67 14.01 15.99
CA LEU A 983 -41.39 14.67 16.16
C LEU A 983 -40.27 13.83 15.51
N PRO A 984 -39.38 14.40 14.68
CA PRO A 984 -38.27 13.65 14.08
C PRO A 984 -37.43 12.88 15.10
N LEU A 985 -37.10 13.54 16.22
CA LEU A 985 -36.30 13.00 17.32
C LEU A 985 -36.97 11.80 18.01
N ASP A 986 -38.28 11.87 18.22
CA ASP A 986 -39.07 10.80 18.83
C ASP A 986 -40.46 10.72 18.17
N ALA A 987 -40.62 9.76 17.27
CA ALA A 987 -41.87 9.58 16.51
C ALA A 987 -43.05 9.09 17.36
N GLY A 988 -42.82 8.71 18.63
CA GLY A 988 -43.90 8.44 19.57
C GLY A 988 -44.58 9.71 20.10
N VAL A 989 -43.96 10.88 19.89
CA VAL A 989 -44.46 12.18 20.35
C VAL A 989 -45.02 12.96 19.17
N GLU A 990 -46.30 13.34 19.24
CA GLU A 990 -46.93 14.21 18.26
C GLU A 990 -46.90 15.67 18.71
N ILE A 991 -46.39 16.54 17.84
CA ILE A 991 -46.26 17.98 18.08
C ILE A 991 -47.24 18.78 17.25
N THR A 992 -47.71 19.90 17.82
CA THR A 992 -48.70 20.82 17.22
C THR A 992 -48.20 22.26 17.12
N GLY A 993 -47.00 22.58 17.62
CA GLY A 993 -46.45 23.93 17.59
C GLY A 993 -45.16 24.06 18.39
N ILE A 994 -44.61 25.28 18.43
CA ILE A 994 -43.47 25.66 19.27
C ILE A 994 -43.89 26.82 20.18
N VAL A 995 -43.66 26.66 21.49
CA VAL A 995 -43.95 27.67 22.51
C VAL A 995 -42.87 28.75 22.48
N ALA A 996 -43.18 29.89 21.86
CA ALA A 996 -42.24 31.01 21.69
C ALA A 996 -41.70 31.55 23.02
N GLU A 997 -42.58 31.73 24.02
CA GLU A 997 -42.21 32.36 25.31
C GLU A 997 -41.18 31.54 26.10
N GLN A 998 -41.23 30.21 26.01
CA GLN A 998 -40.29 29.31 26.68
C GLN A 998 -39.01 29.11 25.86
N SER A 999 -39.06 29.35 24.56
CA SER A 999 -37.92 29.16 23.66
C SER A 999 -36.81 30.20 23.89
N SER A 1000 -35.57 29.77 23.73
CA SER A 1000 -34.36 30.55 24.05
C SER A 1000 -33.16 30.13 23.18
N VAL A 1001 -32.01 30.79 23.38
CA VAL A 1001 -30.75 30.51 22.69
C VAL A 1001 -29.67 30.25 23.75
N PHE A 1002 -28.90 29.16 23.61
CA PHE A 1002 -27.82 28.82 24.54
C PHE A 1002 -26.63 29.79 24.42
N LYS A 1003 -25.91 29.96 25.54
CA LYS A 1003 -24.65 30.72 25.58
C LYS A 1003 -23.50 29.80 25.15
N SER A 1004 -23.41 29.52 23.85
CA SER A 1004 -22.36 28.70 23.23
C SER A 1004 -21.94 29.31 21.89
N ASN A 1005 -20.75 28.97 21.39
CA ASN A 1005 -20.16 29.52 20.16
C ASN A 1005 -21.06 29.35 18.93
N LEU A 1006 -21.81 28.25 18.86
CA LEU A 1006 -22.71 27.94 17.74
C LEU A 1006 -24.15 28.45 17.94
N PHE A 1007 -24.46 29.07 19.07
CA PHE A 1007 -25.79 29.56 19.44
C PHE A 1007 -26.94 28.53 19.20
N PRO A 1008 -26.88 27.32 19.81
CA PRO A 1008 -27.96 26.33 19.69
C PRO A 1008 -29.31 26.91 20.15
N LEU A 1009 -30.38 26.53 19.47
CA LEU A 1009 -31.74 26.93 19.82
C LEU A 1009 -32.32 25.95 20.85
N LEU A 1010 -32.89 26.46 21.93
CA LEU A 1010 -33.72 25.69 22.85
C LEU A 1010 -35.19 25.93 22.48
N LEU A 1011 -35.86 24.91 21.97
CA LEU A 1011 -37.22 24.96 21.46
C LEU A 1011 -38.12 24.08 22.32
N TYR A 1012 -39.24 24.64 22.79
CA TYR A 1012 -40.24 23.88 23.53
C TYR A 1012 -41.37 23.54 22.57
N PHE A 1013 -41.42 22.29 22.11
CA PHE A 1013 -42.52 21.83 21.27
C PHE A 1013 -43.77 21.58 22.11
N GLN A 1014 -44.93 22.02 21.61
CA GLN A 1014 -46.21 21.71 22.22
C GLN A 1014 -46.70 20.36 21.69
N CYS A 1015 -47.05 19.44 22.59
CA CYS A 1015 -47.53 18.12 22.25
C CYS A 1015 -49.06 18.10 22.09
N SER A 1016 -49.59 17.12 21.37
CA SER A 1016 -51.05 16.91 21.21
C SER A 1016 -51.78 16.67 22.54
N ASP A 1017 -51.09 16.14 23.55
CA ASP A 1017 -51.63 15.89 24.90
C ASP A 1017 -51.59 17.13 25.82
N GLY A 1018 -51.10 18.27 25.32
CA GLY A 1018 -50.96 19.51 26.08
C GLY A 1018 -49.65 19.65 26.87
N SER A 1019 -48.80 18.61 26.89
CA SER A 1019 -47.46 18.68 27.47
C SER A 1019 -46.47 19.45 26.58
N THR A 1020 -45.25 19.71 27.09
CA THR A 1020 -44.16 20.29 26.28
C THR A 1020 -42.97 19.34 26.19
N TYR A 1021 -42.35 19.30 25.01
CA TYR A 1021 -41.16 18.50 24.74
C TYR A 1021 -39.98 19.43 24.37
N PRO A 1022 -39.01 19.64 25.28
CA PRO A 1022 -37.91 20.55 25.03
C PRO A 1022 -36.79 19.89 24.20
N VAL A 1023 -36.38 20.58 23.14
CA VAL A 1023 -35.38 20.12 22.17
C VAL A 1023 -34.32 21.19 21.95
N ILE A 1024 -33.06 20.76 21.92
CA ILE A 1024 -31.93 21.55 21.46
C ILE A 1024 -31.78 21.31 19.96
N PHE A 1025 -31.84 22.37 19.17
CA PHE A 1025 -31.54 22.32 17.74
C PHE A 1025 -30.19 22.99 17.48
N LYS A 1026 -29.23 22.22 16.91
CA LYS A 1026 -27.88 22.68 16.56
C LYS A 1026 -27.74 22.79 15.05
N ASP A 1027 -27.15 23.89 14.57
CA ASP A 1027 -26.71 24.09 13.19
C ASP A 1027 -25.23 24.48 13.20
N GLY A 1028 -24.44 23.87 12.32
CA GLY A 1028 -22.99 24.03 12.19
C GLY A 1028 -22.12 22.95 12.84
N ASP A 1029 -22.73 21.84 13.25
CA ASP A 1029 -22.06 20.77 14.00
C ASP A 1029 -22.52 19.40 13.52
N ASP A 1030 -21.61 18.43 13.40
CA ASP A 1030 -21.93 17.08 12.95
C ASP A 1030 -22.40 16.21 14.12
N MET A 1031 -23.72 16.13 14.29
CA MET A 1031 -24.33 15.40 15.41
C MET A 1031 -24.30 13.87 15.28
N ARG A 1032 -23.73 13.31 14.20
CA ARG A 1032 -23.64 11.85 14.03
C ARG A 1032 -22.75 11.20 15.10
N GLN A 1033 -21.74 11.93 15.57
CA GLN A 1033 -20.85 11.48 16.64
C GLN A 1033 -21.58 11.35 17.98
N ASP A 1034 -22.23 12.42 18.45
CA ASP A 1034 -23.07 12.38 19.66
C ASP A 1034 -24.18 11.33 19.55
N GLN A 1035 -24.78 11.19 18.37
CA GLN A 1035 -25.80 10.17 18.11
C GLN A 1035 -25.28 8.76 18.33
N LEU A 1036 -24.07 8.44 17.84
CA LEU A 1036 -23.46 7.13 18.04
C LEU A 1036 -23.12 6.90 19.52
N VAL A 1037 -22.53 7.88 20.20
CA VAL A 1037 -22.15 7.75 21.61
C VAL A 1037 -23.37 7.50 22.49
N ILE A 1038 -24.44 8.28 22.29
CA ILE A 1038 -25.69 8.11 23.02
C ILE A 1038 -26.32 6.75 22.71
N GLN A 1039 -26.35 6.31 21.45
CA GLN A 1039 -26.87 4.99 21.09
C GLN A 1039 -26.10 3.89 21.83
N LEU A 1040 -24.77 3.97 21.89
CA LEU A 1040 -23.95 3.02 22.63
C LEU A 1040 -24.21 3.09 24.14
N PHE A 1041 -24.44 4.27 24.72
CA PHE A 1041 -24.85 4.41 26.12
C PHE A 1041 -26.23 3.79 26.39
N THR A 1042 -27.20 3.97 25.49
CA THR A 1042 -28.51 3.30 25.59
C THR A 1042 -28.36 1.79 25.54
N LEU A 1043 -27.49 1.28 24.66
CA LEU A 1043 -27.18 -0.14 24.59
C LEU A 1043 -26.54 -0.64 25.89
N MET A 1044 -25.52 0.04 26.40
CA MET A 1044 -24.83 -0.33 27.64
C MET A 1044 -25.80 -0.30 28.84
N ASP A 1045 -26.69 0.69 28.94
CA ASP A 1045 -27.73 0.72 29.97
C ASP A 1045 -28.68 -0.48 29.85
N ARG A 1046 -29.12 -0.84 28.64
CA ARG A 1046 -29.97 -2.02 28.43
C ARG A 1046 -29.25 -3.32 28.81
N LEU A 1047 -27.96 -3.46 28.50
CA LEU A 1047 -27.13 -4.60 28.88
C LEU A 1047 -26.99 -4.71 30.41
N LEU A 1048 -26.75 -3.60 31.09
CA LEU A 1048 -26.68 -3.54 32.56
C LEU A 1048 -28.02 -3.91 33.21
N ARG A 1049 -29.13 -3.38 32.70
CA ARG A 1049 -30.49 -3.71 33.18
C ARG A 1049 -30.85 -5.18 32.95
N LYS A 1050 -30.37 -5.80 31.87
CA LYS A 1050 -30.57 -7.23 31.59
C LYS A 1050 -29.95 -8.12 32.67
N GLU A 1051 -28.83 -7.69 33.26
CA GLU A 1051 -28.17 -8.32 34.41
C GLU A 1051 -28.69 -7.79 35.76
N ASN A 1052 -29.88 -7.15 35.77
CA ASN A 1052 -30.52 -6.55 36.94
C ASN A 1052 -29.72 -5.43 37.64
N LEU A 1053 -28.82 -4.75 36.93
CA LEU A 1053 -28.09 -3.60 37.43
C LEU A 1053 -28.63 -2.30 36.83
N ASP A 1054 -29.54 -1.63 37.54
CA ASP A 1054 -29.99 -0.29 37.16
C ASP A 1054 -29.04 0.78 37.74
N LEU A 1055 -28.24 1.37 36.86
CA LEU A 1055 -27.34 2.48 37.19
C LEU A 1055 -27.97 3.86 37.00
N LYS A 1056 -29.27 3.96 36.67
CA LYS A 1056 -29.95 5.25 36.50
C LYS A 1056 -29.30 6.17 35.45
N LEU A 1057 -28.71 5.58 34.40
CA LEU A 1057 -28.18 6.33 33.26
C LEU A 1057 -29.29 7.12 32.56
N THR A 1058 -28.94 8.27 31.99
CA THR A 1058 -29.88 9.16 31.29
C THR A 1058 -29.42 9.39 29.84
N PRO A 1059 -29.44 8.35 28.99
CA PRO A 1059 -29.11 8.52 27.57
C PRO A 1059 -30.24 9.32 26.88
N TYR A 1060 -30.04 10.62 26.72
CA TYR A 1060 -31.00 11.52 26.10
C TYR A 1060 -31.04 11.32 24.58
N ASP A 1061 -32.20 11.45 23.94
CA ASP A 1061 -32.31 11.24 22.49
C ASP A 1061 -31.47 12.25 21.69
N VAL A 1062 -30.74 11.75 20.71
CA VAL A 1062 -30.01 12.54 19.70
C VAL A 1062 -30.39 12.05 18.31
N LEU A 1063 -30.53 12.99 17.37
CA LEU A 1063 -30.77 12.72 15.96
C LEU A 1063 -30.05 13.73 15.07
N ALA A 1064 -29.13 13.25 14.23
CA ALA A 1064 -28.63 14.02 13.10
C ALA A 1064 -29.76 14.15 12.06
N THR A 1065 -30.00 15.38 11.60
CA THR A 1065 -31.04 15.68 10.59
C THR A 1065 -30.45 16.19 9.27
N GLY A 1066 -29.13 16.37 9.24
CA GLY A 1066 -28.33 16.64 8.05
C GLY A 1066 -26.83 16.55 8.37
N PRO A 1067 -25.94 16.86 7.42
CA PRO A 1067 -24.49 16.72 7.60
C PRO A 1067 -23.89 17.61 8.70
N LEU A 1068 -24.50 18.78 8.96
CA LEU A 1068 -24.01 19.78 9.92
C LEU A 1068 -25.14 20.28 10.82
N GLN A 1069 -26.19 19.49 11.03
CA GLN A 1069 -27.33 19.90 11.84
C GLN A 1069 -28.04 18.71 12.48
N GLY A 1070 -28.66 18.94 13.64
CA GLY A 1070 -29.36 17.90 14.37
C GLY A 1070 -30.15 18.40 15.57
N MET A 1071 -30.78 17.44 16.24
CA MET A 1071 -31.63 17.63 17.41
C MET A 1071 -31.10 16.79 18.58
N ALA A 1072 -31.17 17.33 19.78
CA ALA A 1072 -30.98 16.59 21.03
C ALA A 1072 -32.10 16.92 22.01
N ARG A 1073 -32.55 15.93 22.79
CA ARG A 1073 -33.51 16.17 23.86
C ARG A 1073 -32.87 17.02 24.94
N TYR A 1074 -33.54 18.08 25.37
CA TYR A 1074 -33.09 18.85 26.52
C TYR A 1074 -33.54 18.18 27.82
N VAL A 1075 -32.60 17.90 28.71
CA VAL A 1075 -32.87 17.40 30.06
C VAL A 1075 -32.68 18.56 31.04
N PRO A 1076 -33.73 19.00 31.77
CA PRO A 1076 -33.62 20.08 32.75
C PRO A 1076 -32.57 19.77 33.82
N SER A 1077 -31.47 20.51 33.82
CA SER A 1077 -30.28 20.20 34.63
C SER A 1077 -29.38 21.43 34.79
N LYS A 1078 -28.42 21.35 35.71
CA LYS A 1078 -27.35 22.35 35.88
C LYS A 1078 -25.98 21.68 35.73
N THR A 1079 -25.00 22.43 35.21
CA THR A 1079 -23.60 21.96 35.18
C THR A 1079 -23.01 21.95 36.59
N ILE A 1080 -22.06 21.06 36.87
CA ILE A 1080 -21.36 21.04 38.16
C ILE A 1080 -20.67 22.38 38.43
N ALA A 1081 -20.09 23.02 37.40
CA ALA A 1081 -19.50 24.35 37.52
C ALA A 1081 -20.51 25.40 38.03
N ALA A 1082 -21.71 25.45 37.43
CA ALA A 1082 -22.77 26.35 37.87
C ALA A 1082 -23.26 26.03 39.29
N ILE A 1083 -23.40 24.74 39.62
CA ILE A 1083 -23.81 24.29 40.95
C ILE A 1083 -22.80 24.73 42.02
N VAL A 1084 -21.50 24.53 41.78
CA VAL A 1084 -20.44 24.95 42.70
C VAL A 1084 -20.43 26.47 42.87
N SER A 1085 -20.61 27.23 41.78
CA SER A 1085 -20.66 28.69 41.84
C SER A 1085 -21.88 29.23 42.60
N GLU A 1086 -23.05 28.62 42.47
CA GLU A 1086 -24.32 29.12 43.05
C GLU A 1086 -24.61 28.56 44.45
N HIS A 1087 -24.25 27.31 44.72
CA HIS A 1087 -24.60 26.57 45.93
C HIS A 1087 -23.37 26.13 46.77
N GLY A 1088 -22.16 26.43 46.29
CA GLY A 1088 -20.89 26.11 46.95
C GLY A 1088 -20.40 24.69 46.71
N ASN A 1089 -21.28 23.68 46.86
CA ASN A 1089 -20.97 22.29 46.54
C ASN A 1089 -22.21 21.51 46.09
N LEU A 1090 -21.98 20.34 45.50
CA LEU A 1090 -23.03 19.50 44.94
C LEU A 1090 -24.01 18.96 45.99
N LEU A 1091 -23.51 18.58 47.17
CA LEU A 1091 -24.33 18.06 48.26
C LEU A 1091 -25.34 19.10 48.77
N ASN A 1092 -24.94 20.37 48.86
CA ASN A 1092 -25.82 21.47 49.25
C ASN A 1092 -26.91 21.71 48.20
N TYR A 1093 -26.58 21.64 46.91
CA TYR A 1093 -27.58 21.74 45.85
C TYR A 1093 -28.65 20.65 45.96
N LEU A 1094 -28.24 19.39 46.13
CA LEU A 1094 -29.18 18.28 46.32
C LEU A 1094 -30.01 18.44 47.60
N ARG A 1095 -29.41 18.93 48.70
CA ARG A 1095 -30.11 19.22 49.96
C ARG A 1095 -31.16 20.32 49.83
N VAL A 1096 -30.85 21.39 49.11
CA VAL A 1096 -31.78 22.52 48.92
C VAL A 1096 -32.99 22.10 48.10
N HIS A 1097 -32.79 21.24 47.10
CA HIS A 1097 -33.87 20.78 46.23
C HIS A 1097 -34.68 19.61 46.82
N ASN A 1098 -34.06 18.69 47.57
CA ASN A 1098 -34.74 17.52 48.17
C ASN A 1098 -34.30 17.32 49.63
N PRO A 1099 -34.75 18.19 50.56
CA PRO A 1099 -34.36 18.11 51.97
C PRO A 1099 -35.05 16.95 52.70
N ASP A 1100 -34.28 16.18 53.46
CA ASP A 1100 -34.78 15.21 54.43
C ASP A 1100 -33.99 15.33 55.74
N ALA A 1101 -34.51 16.14 56.67
CA ALA A 1101 -33.84 16.43 57.95
C ALA A 1101 -33.68 15.20 58.85
N GLY A 1102 -34.43 14.11 58.62
CA GLY A 1102 -34.33 12.88 59.41
C GLY A 1102 -33.16 11.98 59.00
N SER A 1103 -32.60 12.17 57.80
CA SER A 1103 -31.57 11.29 57.26
C SER A 1103 -30.15 11.82 57.50
N VAL A 1104 -29.63 11.55 58.70
CA VAL A 1104 -28.24 11.91 59.08
C VAL A 1104 -27.21 11.20 58.17
N GLY A 1105 -27.48 9.96 57.75
CA GLY A 1105 -26.59 9.16 56.90
C GLY A 1105 -26.46 9.64 55.45
N THR A 1106 -27.34 10.53 55.00
CA THR A 1106 -27.28 11.19 53.67
C THR A 1106 -27.11 12.70 53.82
N SER A 1107 -26.61 13.15 54.99
CA SER A 1107 -26.33 14.56 55.27
C SER A 1107 -27.54 15.47 55.01
N GLY A 1108 -28.75 15.02 55.36
CA GLY A 1108 -29.98 15.82 55.23
C GLY A 1108 -30.62 15.84 53.84
N VAL A 1109 -30.19 14.97 52.91
CA VAL A 1109 -30.75 14.81 51.56
C VAL A 1109 -31.62 13.56 51.52
N GLU A 1110 -32.70 13.56 50.74
CA GLU A 1110 -33.51 12.35 50.52
C GLU A 1110 -32.64 11.16 50.06
N PRO A 1111 -32.74 9.97 50.69
CA PRO A 1111 -31.88 8.83 50.36
C PRO A 1111 -31.98 8.33 48.91
N SER A 1112 -33.16 8.42 48.31
CA SER A 1112 -33.41 8.01 46.91
C SER A 1112 -32.61 8.84 45.90
N VAL A 1113 -32.46 10.15 46.15
CA VAL A 1113 -31.73 11.11 45.32
C VAL A 1113 -30.23 10.85 45.38
N ILE A 1114 -29.69 10.61 46.57
CA ILE A 1114 -28.27 10.24 46.74
C ILE A 1114 -27.97 8.89 46.08
N ASP A 1115 -28.87 7.90 46.22
CA ASP A 1115 -28.70 6.60 45.55
C ASP A 1115 -28.69 6.75 44.03
N THR A 1116 -29.58 7.59 43.48
CA THR A 1116 -29.64 7.90 42.05
C THR A 1116 -28.35 8.58 41.57
N PHE A 1117 -27.82 9.53 42.34
CA PHE A 1117 -26.55 10.19 42.05
C PHE A 1117 -25.37 9.22 42.06
N VAL A 1118 -25.26 8.39 43.11
CA VAL A 1118 -24.18 7.39 43.24
C VAL A 1118 -24.20 6.39 42.07
N ARG A 1119 -25.38 5.90 41.70
CA ARG A 1119 -25.58 4.94 40.60
C ARG A 1119 -25.25 5.55 39.25
N SER A 1120 -25.81 6.72 38.95
CA SER A 1120 -25.62 7.39 37.65
C SER A 1120 -24.18 7.83 37.48
N CYS A 1121 -23.54 8.34 38.54
CA CYS A 1121 -22.12 8.62 38.57
C CYS A 1121 -21.28 7.38 38.26
N ALA A 1122 -21.56 6.23 38.89
CA ALA A 1122 -20.83 4.98 38.62
C ALA A 1122 -20.98 4.53 37.16
N GLY A 1123 -22.21 4.58 36.64
CA GLY A 1123 -22.50 4.22 35.26
C GLY A 1123 -21.74 5.10 34.26
N TYR A 1124 -21.85 6.42 34.38
CA TYR A 1124 -21.17 7.36 33.47
C TYR A 1124 -19.65 7.23 33.53
N CYS A 1125 -19.05 7.02 34.72
CA CYS A 1125 -17.60 6.76 34.85
C CYS A 1125 -17.16 5.54 34.04
N VAL A 1126 -17.91 4.44 34.08
CA VAL A 1126 -17.56 3.21 33.34
C VAL A 1126 -17.77 3.38 31.84
N VAL A 1127 -18.94 3.86 31.39
CA VAL A 1127 -19.23 3.95 29.95
C VAL A 1127 -18.34 4.97 29.24
N THR A 1128 -17.97 6.06 29.91
CA THR A 1128 -17.07 7.08 29.37
C THR A 1128 -15.62 6.59 29.32
N TYR A 1129 -15.19 5.79 30.30
CA TYR A 1129 -13.88 5.11 30.26
C TYR A 1129 -13.78 4.13 29.09
N LEU A 1130 -14.81 3.28 28.91
CA LEU A 1130 -14.83 2.27 27.84
C LEU A 1130 -14.81 2.88 26.43
N LEU A 1131 -15.51 4.00 26.22
CA LEU A 1131 -15.51 4.73 24.94
C LEU A 1131 -14.37 5.76 24.83
N GLY A 1132 -13.57 5.95 25.89
CA GLY A 1132 -12.48 6.93 25.92
C GLY A 1132 -12.94 8.36 25.66
N VAL A 1133 -14.06 8.79 26.26
CA VAL A 1133 -14.61 10.14 26.07
C VAL A 1133 -13.70 11.18 26.72
N GLY A 1134 -13.17 12.12 25.91
CA GLY A 1134 -12.27 13.19 26.34
C GLY A 1134 -12.98 14.51 26.68
N ASP A 1135 -12.20 15.52 27.07
CA ASP A 1135 -12.66 16.88 27.40
C ASP A 1135 -13.77 16.94 28.48
N ARG A 1136 -13.64 16.11 29.51
CA ARG A 1136 -14.60 16.06 30.64
C ARG A 1136 -14.24 17.12 31.71
N HIS A 1137 -14.66 18.36 31.49
CA HIS A 1137 -14.58 19.45 32.48
C HIS A 1137 -15.93 19.70 33.16
N LEU A 1138 -15.95 20.52 34.23
CA LEU A 1138 -17.13 20.71 35.10
C LEU A 1138 -18.37 21.29 34.39
N ASP A 1139 -18.21 21.94 33.23
CA ASP A 1139 -19.36 22.39 32.41
C ASP A 1139 -19.98 21.28 31.54
N ASN A 1140 -19.25 20.19 31.27
CA ASN A 1140 -19.76 19.05 30.49
C ASN A 1140 -20.39 17.97 31.39
N LEU A 1141 -20.36 18.18 32.72
CA LEU A 1141 -20.93 17.29 33.73
C LEU A 1141 -22.20 17.93 34.29
N LEU A 1142 -23.35 17.30 34.07
CA LEU A 1142 -24.65 17.86 34.43
C LEU A 1142 -25.33 16.99 35.49
N VAL A 1143 -26.08 17.66 36.37
CA VAL A 1143 -26.87 17.02 37.42
C VAL A 1143 -28.28 17.58 37.39
N THR A 1144 -29.27 16.70 37.42
CA THR A 1144 -30.69 17.06 37.57
C THR A 1144 -31.04 17.26 39.05
N PRO A 1145 -32.12 17.99 39.38
CA PRO A 1145 -32.54 18.18 40.76
C PRO A 1145 -32.81 16.87 41.52
N ASP A 1146 -33.29 15.82 40.85
CA ASP A 1146 -33.56 14.49 41.41
C ASP A 1146 -32.32 13.57 41.49
N GLY A 1147 -31.14 14.10 41.17
CA GLY A 1147 -29.86 13.42 41.39
C GLY A 1147 -29.32 12.62 40.21
N HIS A 1148 -29.96 12.63 39.03
CA HIS A 1148 -29.36 12.01 37.85
C HIS A 1148 -28.13 12.81 37.38
N PHE A 1149 -26.99 12.14 37.37
CA PHE A 1149 -25.75 12.64 36.80
C PHE A 1149 -25.58 12.14 35.36
N PHE A 1150 -25.18 13.01 34.45
CA PHE A 1150 -24.91 12.63 33.06
C PHE A 1150 -23.92 13.59 32.37
N HIS A 1151 -23.30 13.10 31.30
CA HIS A 1151 -22.33 13.85 30.51
C HIS A 1151 -22.97 14.40 29.23
N VAL A 1152 -22.50 15.56 28.75
CA VAL A 1152 -22.89 16.15 27.45
C VAL A 1152 -21.66 16.51 26.61
N ASP A 1153 -21.89 16.82 25.34
CA ASP A 1153 -20.88 17.26 24.37
C ASP A 1153 -19.82 16.19 24.10
N PHE A 1154 -20.01 15.31 23.11
CA PHE A 1154 -19.11 14.19 22.85
C PHE A 1154 -18.15 14.45 21.68
N GLY A 1155 -17.77 15.72 21.46
CA GLY A 1155 -16.86 16.13 20.38
C GLY A 1155 -15.44 15.54 20.46
N TYR A 1156 -15.05 14.92 21.59
CA TYR A 1156 -13.78 14.21 21.74
C TYR A 1156 -14.03 12.81 22.29
N ILE A 1157 -13.73 11.77 21.51
CA ILE A 1157 -13.89 10.36 21.90
C ILE A 1157 -12.64 9.56 21.55
N LEU A 1158 -12.57 8.32 22.04
CA LEU A 1158 -11.54 7.34 21.68
C LEU A 1158 -10.13 7.83 22.03
N GLY A 1159 -9.96 8.34 23.26
CA GLY A 1159 -8.66 8.72 23.80
C GLY A 1159 -8.09 10.05 23.27
N ARG A 1160 -8.81 10.73 22.37
CA ARG A 1160 -8.52 12.13 22.03
C ARG A 1160 -8.96 13.03 23.17
N ASP A 1161 -8.05 13.88 23.63
CA ASP A 1161 -8.36 14.90 24.61
C ASP A 1161 -7.57 16.18 24.28
N PRO A 1162 -8.20 17.37 24.36
CA PRO A 1162 -7.49 18.63 24.20
C PRO A 1162 -6.45 18.89 25.31
N LYS A 1163 -6.54 18.20 26.45
CA LYS A 1163 -5.62 18.34 27.58
C LYS A 1163 -4.49 17.31 27.48
N PRO A 1164 -3.23 17.69 27.72
CA PRO A 1164 -2.13 16.72 27.81
C PRO A 1164 -2.30 15.85 29.06
N PHE A 1165 -2.13 14.53 28.90
CA PHE A 1165 -2.22 13.53 29.97
C PHE A 1165 -3.55 13.52 30.74
N PRO A 1166 -4.70 13.32 30.07
CA PRO A 1166 -5.98 13.22 30.75
C PRO A 1166 -6.02 11.98 31.66
N PRO A 1167 -6.67 12.06 32.85
CA PRO A 1167 -6.85 10.88 33.68
C PRO A 1167 -7.70 9.85 32.93
N PRO A 1168 -7.34 8.55 32.96
CA PRO A 1168 -8.07 7.52 32.22
C PRO A 1168 -9.54 7.36 32.64
N VAL A 1169 -9.84 7.52 33.93
CA VAL A 1169 -11.19 7.58 34.48
C VAL A 1169 -11.40 8.95 35.10
N LYS A 1170 -12.44 9.68 34.68
CA LYS A 1170 -12.72 11.02 35.22
C LYS A 1170 -13.61 10.93 36.46
N VAL A 1171 -12.99 10.94 37.63
CA VAL A 1171 -13.66 11.17 38.93
C VAL A 1171 -13.10 12.46 39.53
N CYS A 1172 -13.92 13.51 39.62
CA CYS A 1172 -13.49 14.79 40.19
C CYS A 1172 -13.85 14.89 41.69
N LYS A 1173 -13.20 15.83 42.39
CA LYS A 1173 -13.39 16.04 43.83
C LYS A 1173 -14.84 16.36 44.15
N GLU A 1174 -15.49 17.17 43.33
CA GLU A 1174 -16.87 17.63 43.50
C GLU A 1174 -17.87 16.46 43.47
N MET A 1175 -17.60 15.44 42.64
CA MET A 1175 -18.40 14.20 42.60
C MET A 1175 -18.24 13.41 43.90
N VAL A 1176 -17.00 13.26 44.39
CA VAL A 1176 -16.69 12.54 45.64
C VAL A 1176 -17.27 13.26 46.86
N ASP A 1177 -17.15 14.59 46.90
CA ASP A 1177 -17.74 15.43 47.95
C ASP A 1177 -19.27 15.35 47.93
N GLY A 1178 -19.88 15.25 46.73
CA GLY A 1178 -21.30 14.99 46.55
C GLY A 1178 -21.77 13.66 47.16
N MET A 1179 -20.88 12.66 47.28
CA MET A 1179 -21.15 11.38 47.95
C MET A 1179 -20.89 11.42 49.46
N GLY A 1180 -20.41 12.54 50.00
CA GLY A 1180 -20.02 12.66 51.41
C GLY A 1180 -18.53 12.37 51.68
N GLY A 1181 -17.70 12.35 50.63
CA GLY A 1181 -16.24 12.21 50.72
C GLY A 1181 -15.71 10.79 50.50
N ALA A 1182 -14.38 10.66 50.37
CA ALA A 1182 -13.70 9.41 50.02
C ALA A 1182 -13.81 8.29 51.07
N GLN A 1183 -14.10 8.65 52.33
CA GLN A 1183 -14.32 7.69 53.43
C GLN A 1183 -15.81 7.37 53.64
N SER A 1184 -16.70 7.90 52.80
CA SER A 1184 -18.14 7.67 52.92
C SER A 1184 -18.54 6.26 52.48
N PRO A 1185 -19.61 5.68 53.07
CA PRO A 1185 -20.17 4.42 52.60
C PRO A 1185 -20.71 4.52 51.18
N HIS A 1186 -21.17 5.72 50.76
CA HIS A 1186 -21.66 5.98 49.40
C HIS A 1186 -20.54 5.89 48.37
N TYR A 1187 -19.34 6.40 48.68
CA TYR A 1187 -18.18 6.24 47.80
C TYR A 1187 -17.73 4.78 47.67
N ALA A 1188 -17.79 4.00 48.76
CA ALA A 1188 -17.53 2.55 48.69
C ALA A 1188 -18.55 1.82 47.78
N ARG A 1189 -19.84 2.18 47.88
CA ARG A 1189 -20.89 1.66 46.99
C ARG A 1189 -20.68 2.07 45.53
N PHE A 1190 -20.28 3.32 45.28
CA PHE A 1190 -19.90 3.80 43.95
C PHE A 1190 -18.83 2.90 43.32
N LYS A 1191 -17.73 2.61 44.04
CA LYS A 1191 -16.66 1.72 43.55
C LYS A 1191 -17.19 0.33 43.18
N ASN A 1192 -18.00 -0.26 44.05
CA ASN A 1192 -18.61 -1.56 43.80
C ASN A 1192 -19.48 -1.55 42.54
N PHE A 1193 -20.31 -0.51 42.36
CA PHE A 1193 -21.10 -0.37 41.13
C PHE A 1193 -20.22 -0.23 39.88
N CYS A 1194 -19.12 0.54 39.95
CA CYS A 1194 -18.17 0.64 38.84
C CYS A 1194 -17.57 -0.73 38.47
N PHE A 1195 -17.16 -1.52 39.46
CA PHE A 1195 -16.62 -2.87 39.22
C PHE A 1195 -17.65 -3.81 38.62
N THR A 1196 -18.86 -3.88 39.19
CA THR A 1196 -19.93 -4.73 38.67
C THR A 1196 -20.33 -4.32 37.25
N ALA A 1197 -20.45 -3.01 36.98
CA ALA A 1197 -20.79 -2.50 35.67
C ALA A 1197 -19.70 -2.80 34.62
N PHE A 1198 -18.42 -2.61 34.97
CA PHE A 1198 -17.29 -2.93 34.10
C PHE A 1198 -17.28 -4.43 33.74
N THR A 1199 -17.46 -5.31 34.72
CA THR A 1199 -17.55 -6.76 34.49
C THR A 1199 -18.71 -7.14 33.57
N ILE A 1200 -19.91 -6.59 33.81
CA ILE A 1200 -21.09 -6.88 32.97
C ILE A 1200 -20.85 -6.44 31.53
N LEU A 1201 -20.38 -5.20 31.32
CA LEU A 1201 -20.14 -4.68 29.97
C LEU A 1201 -19.01 -5.42 29.26
N ARG A 1202 -17.98 -5.86 30.00
CA ARG A 1202 -16.89 -6.67 29.46
C ARG A 1202 -17.36 -8.02 28.92
N LYS A 1203 -18.38 -8.65 29.51
CA LYS A 1203 -18.98 -9.90 28.99
C LYS A 1203 -19.66 -9.70 27.63
N SER A 1204 -20.12 -8.48 27.35
CA SER A 1204 -20.77 -8.11 26.07
C SER A 1204 -19.86 -7.25 25.17
N ALA A 1205 -18.53 -7.29 25.39
CA ALA A 1205 -17.58 -6.47 24.64
C ALA A 1205 -17.65 -6.73 23.12
N ASN A 1206 -17.83 -7.98 22.70
CA ASN A 1206 -17.91 -8.34 21.27
C ASN A 1206 -19.03 -7.59 20.53
N LEU A 1207 -20.22 -7.49 21.14
CA LEU A 1207 -21.33 -6.72 20.58
C LEU A 1207 -20.96 -5.25 20.37
N ILE A 1208 -20.36 -4.62 21.39
CA ILE A 1208 -19.96 -3.20 21.36
C ILE A 1208 -18.86 -3.00 20.30
N LEU A 1209 -17.87 -3.88 20.26
CA LEU A 1209 -16.76 -3.85 19.30
C LEU A 1209 -17.27 -4.03 17.86
N ASN A 1210 -18.18 -4.97 17.61
CA ASN A 1210 -18.76 -5.20 16.28
C ASN A 1210 -19.61 -4.00 15.81
N LEU A 1211 -20.37 -3.36 16.70
CA LEU A 1211 -21.12 -2.15 16.37
C LEU A 1211 -20.21 -0.97 16.03
N VAL A 1212 -19.10 -0.80 16.75
CA VAL A 1212 -18.12 0.24 16.45
C VAL A 1212 -17.38 -0.07 15.14
N ALA A 1213 -17.04 -1.33 14.89
CA ALA A 1213 -16.39 -1.76 13.64
C ALA A 1213 -17.23 -1.41 12.39
N LEU A 1214 -18.56 -1.54 12.47
CA LEU A 1214 -19.48 -1.16 11.39
C LEU A 1214 -19.56 0.36 11.15
N MET A 1215 -19.08 1.19 12.08
CA MET A 1215 -19.09 2.65 11.97
C MET A 1215 -17.78 3.25 11.46
N VAL A 1216 -16.70 2.47 11.34
CA VAL A 1216 -15.37 2.97 10.92
C VAL A 1216 -15.43 3.65 9.55
N ASP A 1217 -16.20 3.08 8.61
CA ASP A 1217 -16.38 3.62 7.25
C ASP A 1217 -17.53 4.65 7.13
N ALA A 1218 -18.08 5.14 8.25
CA ALA A 1218 -19.14 6.16 8.26
C ALA A 1218 -18.62 7.58 7.94
N ASN A 1219 -17.30 7.75 7.78
CA ASN A 1219 -16.64 9.03 7.50
C ASN A 1219 -16.99 10.12 8.55
N ILE A 1220 -16.99 9.73 9.82
CA ILE A 1220 -17.12 10.63 10.97
C ILE A 1220 -15.69 11.04 11.39
N PRO A 1221 -15.36 12.34 11.49
CA PRO A 1221 -13.98 12.84 11.62
C PRO A 1221 -13.13 12.16 12.70
N ASP A 1222 -13.66 11.96 13.91
CA ASP A 1222 -12.91 11.34 15.01
C ASP A 1222 -12.90 9.80 14.99
N ILE A 1223 -13.75 9.18 14.17
CA ILE A 1223 -13.89 7.72 14.06
C ILE A 1223 -13.11 7.16 12.86
N LYS A 1224 -12.75 8.01 11.90
CA LYS A 1224 -12.10 7.62 10.64
C LYS A 1224 -10.69 7.01 10.80
N HIS A 1225 -10.08 7.11 11.97
CA HIS A 1225 -8.75 6.56 12.21
C HIS A 1225 -8.81 5.03 12.30
N ARG A 1226 -7.85 4.32 11.69
CA ARG A 1226 -7.87 2.84 11.57
C ARG A 1226 -7.76 2.07 12.90
N ASP A 1227 -7.57 2.76 14.03
CA ASP A 1227 -7.23 2.12 15.31
C ASP A 1227 -8.36 2.25 16.36
N VAL A 1228 -9.52 2.79 16.00
CA VAL A 1228 -10.67 2.98 16.91
C VAL A 1228 -11.09 1.68 17.60
N HIS A 1229 -11.16 0.61 16.82
CA HIS A 1229 -11.50 -0.70 17.32
C HIS A 1229 -10.49 -1.17 18.38
N GLU A 1230 -9.19 -1.03 18.09
CA GLU A 1230 -8.09 -1.49 18.96
C GLU A 1230 -8.08 -0.72 20.28
N GLN A 1231 -8.31 0.60 20.23
CA GLN A 1231 -8.35 1.43 21.43
C GLN A 1231 -9.49 1.04 22.38
N ILE A 1232 -10.70 0.76 21.86
CA ILE A 1232 -11.81 0.29 22.72
C ILE A 1232 -11.50 -1.11 23.26
N GLN A 1233 -10.95 -2.00 22.43
CA GLN A 1233 -10.55 -3.34 22.84
C GLN A 1233 -9.54 -3.32 23.99
N GLU A 1234 -8.57 -2.39 23.94
CA GLU A 1234 -7.60 -2.16 25.02
C GLU A 1234 -8.27 -1.70 26.33
N LYS A 1235 -9.34 -0.89 26.27
CA LYS A 1235 -10.07 -0.46 27.49
C LYS A 1235 -10.80 -1.61 28.18
N PHE A 1236 -11.30 -2.58 27.42
CA PHE A 1236 -11.94 -3.77 27.96
C PHE A 1236 -10.95 -4.77 28.56
N ARG A 1237 -9.66 -4.69 28.21
CA ARG A 1237 -8.61 -5.62 28.67
C ARG A 1237 -9.03 -7.08 28.50
N LEU A 1238 -9.43 -7.45 27.28
CA LEU A 1238 -9.86 -8.81 26.94
C LEU A 1238 -8.71 -9.84 27.04
N ASP A 1239 -7.47 -9.37 27.06
CA ASP A 1239 -6.24 -10.12 27.31
C ASP A 1239 -6.11 -10.64 28.76
N LEU A 1240 -6.77 -9.98 29.71
CA LEU A 1240 -6.67 -10.31 31.14
C LEU A 1240 -7.78 -11.25 31.61
N THR A 1241 -7.54 -11.93 32.73
CA THR A 1241 -8.63 -12.59 33.48
C THR A 1241 -9.56 -11.55 34.12
N GLU A 1242 -10.76 -11.96 34.52
CA GLU A 1242 -11.74 -11.06 35.16
C GLU A 1242 -11.17 -10.40 36.43
N GLU A 1243 -10.44 -11.16 37.26
CA GLU A 1243 -9.83 -10.66 38.50
C GLU A 1243 -8.71 -9.65 38.23
N GLU A 1244 -7.86 -9.90 37.23
CA GLU A 1244 -6.78 -9.00 36.83
C GLU A 1244 -7.32 -7.71 36.20
N ALA A 1245 -8.38 -7.83 35.39
CA ALA A 1245 -9.03 -6.68 34.77
C ALA A 1245 -9.68 -5.76 35.82
N ILE A 1246 -10.31 -6.32 36.86
CA ILE A 1246 -10.85 -5.54 37.99
C ILE A 1246 -9.75 -4.84 38.76
N LYS A 1247 -8.64 -5.53 39.09
CA LYS A 1247 -7.50 -4.91 39.79
C LYS A 1247 -6.89 -3.77 38.98
N HIS A 1248 -6.75 -3.94 37.67
CA HIS A 1248 -6.28 -2.91 36.76
C HIS A 1248 -7.23 -1.69 36.77
N PHE A 1249 -8.54 -1.92 36.63
CA PHE A 1249 -9.52 -0.84 36.66
C PHE A 1249 -9.60 -0.14 38.03
N GLU A 1250 -9.43 -0.87 39.13
CA GLU A 1250 -9.35 -0.30 40.48
C GLU A 1250 -8.12 0.61 40.65
N ALA A 1251 -6.96 0.24 40.12
CA ALA A 1251 -5.78 1.10 40.13
C ALA A 1251 -6.06 2.43 39.41
N LEU A 1252 -6.68 2.37 38.22
CA LEU A 1252 -7.06 3.55 37.45
C LEU A 1252 -8.07 4.46 38.20
N LEU A 1253 -9.02 3.86 38.93
CA LEU A 1253 -10.00 4.61 39.72
C LEU A 1253 -9.36 5.33 40.92
N ASN A 1254 -8.25 4.79 41.45
CA ASN A 1254 -7.57 5.33 42.63
C ASN A 1254 -6.43 6.30 42.29
N GLU A 1255 -5.90 6.30 41.05
CA GLU A 1255 -4.81 7.19 40.60
C GLU A 1255 -5.19 8.69 40.51
N THR A 1256 -6.47 9.03 40.69
CA THR A 1256 -6.95 10.41 40.66
C THR A 1256 -6.59 11.20 41.92
N SER A 1257 -5.47 11.93 41.91
CA SER A 1257 -5.20 12.93 42.96
C SER A 1257 -4.18 14.01 42.54
N TYR A 1258 -4.60 15.27 42.64
CA TYR A 1258 -3.84 16.53 42.59
C TYR A 1258 -3.46 17.17 41.24
N ILE A 1259 -2.95 16.45 40.24
CA ILE A 1259 -2.46 17.09 39.00
C ILE A 1259 -3.62 17.67 38.13
N THR A 1260 -4.77 17.01 38.15
CA THR A 1260 -5.94 17.35 37.32
C THR A 1260 -6.60 18.68 37.70
N VAL A 1261 -6.62 19.04 38.98
CA VAL A 1261 -7.23 20.28 39.50
C VAL A 1261 -6.46 21.52 39.03
N VAL A 1262 -5.14 21.41 38.88
CA VAL A 1262 -4.28 22.49 38.39
C VAL A 1262 -4.51 22.72 36.89
N LEU A 1263 -4.63 21.65 36.11
CA LEU A 1263 -4.92 21.72 34.67
C LEU A 1263 -6.34 22.22 34.38
N ASP A 1264 -7.33 21.83 35.20
CA ASP A 1264 -8.71 22.32 35.06
C ASP A 1264 -8.82 23.83 35.33
N ARG A 1265 -8.06 24.39 36.29
CA ARG A 1265 -7.95 25.86 36.49
C ARG A 1265 -7.26 26.60 35.34
N ILE A 1266 -6.25 25.99 34.71
CA ILE A 1266 -5.59 26.58 33.54
C ILE A 1266 -6.56 26.60 32.34
N HIS A 1267 -7.39 25.57 32.20
CA HIS A 1267 -8.43 25.52 31.18
C HIS A 1267 -9.54 26.57 31.41
N GLU A 1268 -9.98 26.79 32.64
CA GLU A 1268 -10.88 27.90 32.99
C GLU A 1268 -10.29 29.28 32.64
N LEU A 1269 -8.99 29.48 32.91
CA LEU A 1269 -8.29 30.70 32.52
C LEU A 1269 -8.24 30.85 31.00
N ALA A 1270 -7.95 29.78 30.25
CA ALA A 1270 -7.91 29.80 28.80
C ALA A 1270 -9.28 30.07 28.17
N GLN A 1271 -10.36 29.54 28.75
CA GLN A 1271 -11.73 29.82 28.31
C GLN A 1271 -12.14 31.26 28.63
N TYR A 1272 -11.79 31.80 29.80
CA TYR A 1272 -12.03 33.21 30.17
C TYR A 1272 -11.34 34.20 29.22
N TRP A 1273 -10.17 33.83 28.66
CA TRP A 1273 -9.45 34.65 27.69
C TRP A 1273 -9.97 34.49 26.25
N ARG A 1274 -10.79 33.45 25.96
CA ARG A 1274 -11.44 33.24 24.66
C ARG A 1274 -12.87 33.79 24.61
N SER A 1275 -13.54 33.93 25.75
CA SER A 1275 -14.84 34.62 25.92
C SER A 1275 -14.67 36.13 25.96
#